data_AF-A0A9Q1E0C6-F1
#
_entry.id   AF-A0A9Q1E0C6-F1
#
_cell.length_a   1.000
_cell.length_b   1.000
_cell.length_c   1.000
_cell.angle_alpha   90.00
_cell.angle_beta   90.00
_cell.angle_gamma   90.00
#
_symmetry.space_group_name_H-M   'P 1'
#
loop_
_entity.id
_entity.type
_entity.pdbx_description
1 polymer ?
#
loop_
_entity_poly.entity_id
_entity_poly.type
_entity_poly.pdbx_seq_one_letter_code
_entity_poly.pdbx_strand_id
1 'polypeptide(L)'
;MLDPSSQEGAAMRRSCSNVEHRYLSIKDGVRGHSAALEEAISQSSQFYDKMEPLLGTLERAVQRLRQRPPVAVELEKIREQLAVHRAAGQELDKLLPAYNTLCSHGDDPAAHVPHAHPGDPASQVMRSRLQRLHSLWGEIRQRAQEREAKLLQVLDLAGRFWAESGALLGTLRDAQDITKKLEDPAVSPAHITQQLETTKAWQGEMGRLSEQLQGLRGLGEELIGACGDTEKPPITKSLAETEAALRSLNRMLEDRTHRLETAMATAVQYQDALQGMYGYLDKASMELRNMPAVGVELGSVQRQIQDLKLFKAVVLQQQRGVQKVQLQGELLVRSASAQSERDAVREPLAHLTHLWKSLGDEVSHRQVSSDDVLSRRATMEALNRAASSMLLEPCPQEEASHLQPQLETVHHSWESLLLKTQGRQDLLEAALTQAEGFHGEVQECLQWIRDTERQLSATKPTGGLPETAREQLRQHMDLQDQVSQHAERYSDVLARGQAMLMSLLEGEEGVLGATQTQEHLLLLQTSWASLNSKMDTRRVKLEERFPWRRGFRVLCSLILDTLLLQIEEHKVFMSEVSSHRQQVLVLEKVGSELRSASLEQDEVLIGNLLLRVHSRWHQLAKSSREREQSLEEAHKTATKESCGELWNWLLETESRLDVELTVTNQPEEINEELAKHEDLRKALCSRLPLYYATVRSGRSLRDKATLPTDTQKLSSLLEQLRDAWDRVCAKSTQRQQLLEEAVLYSGQPEGALQLMLDWLCWAETQLQEDQPIYGDMDLVSHLLESHQVFQRELYSRTGSELSMRWDRVCSLSVSKQTRLQQALKQAEQFRNSVQQLLVWLSGVGQARFHSGVPEEVESVQEVLRAQEVLVEALEERREEVIAACALGQDILTSCHPDSAAIIRQRVSTLQTRYREVLMWAKQHKEALETSLAQMLNNSILLEELLSWLLWAESTLVQRESVCLPHDTLQIKTLIIEHQVFMEEMGQKQMDIERLTTSCQSRDSPESQTDKHGGVVTGGNPRLSQLRSLCQQVWQLCLNHQNKLSIALKRLEELEEGVEFDFDGWRRKCMQWTSRRKCGLMDMFQRMDTEQDGRVTRQQFTEVIVALDFPTSQWEMMAVMDLFDQDSSGNIDYYEFAAALHQNRDPSTHTTEAERIKEEVTRQVVQCKCKKRFQVQQIGENKYRLGQVECVLRILCNVLLVQMGHGWMSLNEFLMKYDPCRDVSHTQSFPRSLSGLLAGRSGEMSRGRASEVWAPWCWWLTWDTHSPAL
;
A
#
# COMPACT_ATOMS: atom_id res chain seq x y z
N MET A 1 -76.83 -15.84 188.96
CA MET A 1 -75.89 -15.38 190.00
C MET A 1 -74.60 -15.04 189.30
N LEU A 2 -73.97 -13.90 189.64
CA LEU A 2 -72.77 -13.38 188.95
C LEU A 2 -72.95 -13.19 187.42
N ASP A 3 -71.81 -13.01 186.73
CA ASP A 3 -71.55 -13.20 185.28
C ASP A 3 -72.46 -12.45 184.28
N PRO A 4 -72.04 -11.27 183.77
CA PRO A 4 -72.87 -10.49 182.86
C PRO A 4 -72.91 -11.06 181.42
N SER A 5 -74.00 -11.80 181.17
CA SER A 5 -74.72 -11.96 179.89
C SER A 5 -74.00 -12.53 178.66
N SER A 6 -74.36 -13.79 178.36
CA SER A 6 -74.06 -14.61 177.17
C SER A 6 -74.36 -13.99 175.77
N GLN A 7 -74.93 -12.78 175.69
CA GLN A 7 -75.54 -12.28 174.46
C GLN A 7 -74.54 -11.66 173.47
N GLU A 8 -73.47 -11.00 173.94
CA GLU A 8 -72.48 -10.34 173.07
C GLU A 8 -71.55 -11.33 172.36
N GLY A 9 -71.18 -12.43 173.06
CA GLY A 9 -70.37 -13.51 172.49
C GLY A 9 -71.06 -14.32 171.37
N ALA A 10 -72.37 -14.13 171.14
CA ALA A 10 -73.08 -14.71 170.01
C ALA A 10 -73.03 -13.82 168.77
N ALA A 11 -73.01 -12.49 168.93
CA ALA A 11 -72.95 -11.54 167.82
C ALA A 11 -71.57 -11.55 167.14
N MET A 12 -70.48 -11.54 167.92
CA MET A 12 -69.10 -11.56 167.42
C MET A 12 -68.84 -12.78 166.51
N ARG A 13 -69.28 -13.97 166.94
CA ARG A 13 -69.12 -15.23 166.19
C ARG A 13 -69.83 -15.20 164.83
N ARG A 14 -71.04 -14.64 164.75
CA ARG A 14 -71.76 -14.49 163.46
C ARG A 14 -71.01 -13.56 162.50
N SER A 15 -70.41 -12.48 163.00
CA SER A 15 -69.65 -11.55 162.15
C SER A 15 -68.38 -12.20 161.58
N CYS A 16 -67.63 -12.95 162.38
CA CYS A 16 -66.47 -13.71 161.89
C CYS A 16 -66.88 -14.73 160.83
N SER A 17 -67.87 -15.58 161.09
CA SER A 17 -68.30 -16.59 160.09
C SER A 17 -68.82 -15.98 158.79
N ASN A 18 -69.42 -14.78 158.82
CA ASN A 18 -69.90 -14.10 157.61
C ASN A 18 -68.74 -13.51 156.78
N VAL A 19 -67.69 -12.99 157.44
CA VAL A 19 -66.45 -12.57 156.76
C VAL A 19 -65.69 -13.78 156.21
N GLU A 20 -65.64 -14.88 156.97
CA GLU A 20 -64.98 -16.14 156.59
C GLU A 20 -65.68 -16.80 155.39
N HIS A 21 -67.02 -16.82 155.35
CA HIS A 21 -67.79 -17.28 154.20
C HIS A 21 -67.59 -16.41 152.95
N ARG A 22 -67.51 -15.07 153.11
CA ARG A 22 -67.17 -14.17 151.99
C ARG A 22 -65.74 -14.37 151.50
N TYR A 23 -64.78 -14.57 152.39
CA TYR A 23 -63.39 -14.86 152.03
C TYR A 23 -63.27 -16.20 151.30
N LEU A 24 -63.93 -17.25 151.76
CA LEU A 24 -63.95 -18.56 151.08
C LEU A 24 -64.63 -18.46 149.70
N SER A 25 -65.79 -17.79 149.60
CA SER A 25 -66.47 -17.58 148.32
C SER A 25 -65.63 -16.78 147.31
N ILE A 26 -64.90 -15.75 147.77
CA ILE A 26 -63.96 -15.00 146.93
C ILE A 26 -62.74 -15.85 146.57
N LYS A 27 -62.18 -16.62 147.52
CA LYS A 27 -61.03 -17.50 147.30
C LYS A 27 -61.34 -18.60 146.29
N ASP A 28 -62.49 -19.24 146.39
CA ASP A 28 -62.92 -20.29 145.45
C ASP A 28 -63.33 -19.68 144.10
N GLY A 29 -63.93 -18.49 144.09
CA GLY A 29 -64.18 -17.71 142.86
C GLY A 29 -62.89 -17.32 142.13
N VAL A 30 -61.86 -16.86 142.86
CA VAL A 30 -60.52 -16.55 142.32
C VAL A 30 -59.80 -17.82 141.88
N ARG A 31 -59.93 -18.95 142.59
CA ARG A 31 -59.41 -20.25 142.14
C ARG A 31 -60.07 -20.72 140.84
N GLY A 32 -61.40 -20.61 140.75
CA GLY A 32 -62.15 -20.94 139.54
C GLY A 32 -61.77 -20.05 138.36
N HIS A 33 -61.62 -18.74 138.58
CA HIS A 33 -61.10 -17.82 137.58
C HIS A 33 -59.65 -18.15 137.18
N SER A 34 -58.75 -18.46 138.14
CA SER A 34 -57.35 -18.80 137.86
C SER A 34 -57.22 -20.08 137.03
N ALA A 35 -57.98 -21.13 137.38
CA ALA A 35 -57.99 -22.38 136.62
C ALA A 35 -58.55 -22.18 135.21
N ALA A 36 -59.63 -21.42 135.05
CA ALA A 36 -60.16 -21.05 133.74
C ALA A 36 -59.18 -20.18 132.93
N LEU A 37 -58.42 -19.28 133.58
CA LEU A 37 -57.39 -18.47 132.93
C LEU A 37 -56.19 -19.32 132.49
N GLU A 38 -55.74 -20.26 133.33
CA GLU A 38 -54.66 -21.20 133.01
C GLU A 38 -55.05 -22.14 131.86
N GLU A 39 -56.30 -22.63 131.84
CA GLU A 39 -56.83 -23.43 130.74
C GLU A 39 -56.95 -22.60 129.45
N ALA A 40 -57.47 -21.37 129.52
CA ALA A 40 -57.53 -20.47 128.36
C ALA A 40 -56.13 -20.08 127.83
N ILE A 41 -55.15 -19.86 128.71
CA ILE A 41 -53.74 -19.62 128.35
C ILE A 41 -53.15 -20.87 127.68
N SER A 42 -53.42 -22.07 128.20
CA SER A 42 -52.96 -23.33 127.61
C SER A 42 -53.56 -23.57 126.23
N GLN A 43 -54.88 -23.39 126.07
CA GLN A 43 -55.57 -23.49 124.79
C GLN A 43 -55.07 -22.44 123.80
N SER A 44 -54.87 -21.19 124.24
CA SER A 44 -54.29 -20.13 123.39
C SER A 44 -52.85 -20.43 122.99
N SER A 45 -52.01 -20.98 123.88
CA SER A 45 -50.64 -21.39 123.54
C SER A 45 -50.67 -22.49 122.49
N GLN A 46 -51.38 -23.59 122.75
CA GLN A 46 -51.50 -24.73 121.84
C GLN A 46 -52.03 -24.36 120.44
N PHE A 47 -52.84 -23.29 120.37
CA PHE A 47 -53.29 -22.71 119.12
C PHE A 47 -52.16 -21.95 118.40
N TYR A 48 -51.45 -21.04 119.07
CA TYR A 48 -50.30 -20.32 118.48
C TYR A 48 -49.15 -21.26 118.10
N ASP A 49 -48.87 -22.28 118.92
CA ASP A 49 -47.87 -23.33 118.71
C ASP A 49 -48.14 -24.14 117.42
N LYS A 50 -49.39 -24.20 116.96
CA LYS A 50 -49.79 -24.82 115.68
C LYS A 50 -49.91 -23.81 114.54
N MET A 51 -50.32 -22.58 114.83
CA MET A 51 -50.52 -21.50 113.87
C MET A 51 -49.21 -20.96 113.28
N GLU A 52 -48.21 -20.64 114.11
CA GLU A 52 -46.96 -20.02 113.64
C GLU A 52 -46.14 -20.96 112.71
N PRO A 53 -46.00 -22.28 112.99
CA PRO A 53 -45.37 -23.21 112.05
C PRO A 53 -46.14 -23.35 110.72
N LEU A 54 -47.48 -23.29 110.76
CA LEU A 54 -48.30 -23.33 109.55
C LEU A 54 -48.13 -22.05 108.74
N LEU A 55 -48.22 -20.87 109.36
CA LEU A 55 -47.94 -19.57 108.72
C LEU A 55 -46.56 -19.56 108.08
N GLY A 56 -45.50 -19.92 108.82
CA GLY A 56 -44.14 -19.98 108.30
C GLY A 56 -43.97 -21.00 107.17
N THR A 57 -44.82 -22.04 107.09
CA THR A 57 -44.85 -23.00 105.96
C THR A 57 -45.58 -22.43 104.75
N LEU A 58 -46.71 -21.74 104.95
CA LEU A 58 -47.46 -21.07 103.88
C LEU A 58 -46.69 -19.87 103.31
N GLU A 59 -45.99 -19.08 104.12
CA GLU A 59 -45.15 -17.98 103.64
C GLU A 59 -43.99 -18.48 102.77
N ARG A 60 -43.35 -19.59 103.15
CA ARG A 60 -42.36 -20.29 102.30
C ARG A 60 -42.98 -20.91 101.05
N ALA A 61 -44.25 -21.34 101.08
CA ALA A 61 -44.95 -21.82 99.89
C ALA A 61 -45.29 -20.67 98.92
N VAL A 62 -45.78 -19.53 99.43
CA VAL A 62 -46.01 -18.30 98.66
C VAL A 62 -44.70 -17.79 98.04
N GLN A 63 -43.61 -17.69 98.81
CA GLN A 63 -42.33 -17.23 98.26
C GLN A 63 -41.83 -18.13 97.12
N ARG A 64 -41.92 -19.46 97.27
CA ARG A 64 -41.61 -20.41 96.19
C ARG A 64 -42.54 -20.31 94.98
N LEU A 65 -43.79 -19.88 95.15
CA LEU A 65 -44.72 -19.59 94.05
C LEU A 65 -44.42 -18.25 93.36
N ARG A 66 -43.94 -17.25 94.10
CA ARG A 66 -43.53 -15.94 93.57
C ARG A 66 -42.19 -15.99 92.82
N GLN A 67 -41.25 -16.82 93.24
CA GLN A 67 -39.90 -16.94 92.65
C GLN A 67 -39.75 -18.16 91.71
N ARG A 68 -40.81 -18.54 90.98
CA ARG A 68 -40.75 -19.73 90.12
C ARG A 68 -39.87 -19.52 88.88
N PRO A 69 -39.15 -20.56 88.41
CA PRO A 69 -38.44 -20.52 87.15
C PRO A 69 -39.40 -20.31 85.95
N PRO A 70 -38.89 -19.81 84.81
CA PRO A 70 -39.68 -19.68 83.58
C PRO A 70 -40.26 -21.04 83.15
N VAL A 71 -41.31 -20.98 82.33
CA VAL A 71 -41.84 -22.20 81.70
C VAL A 71 -40.86 -22.60 80.59
N ALA A 72 -40.40 -23.85 80.62
CA ALA A 72 -39.52 -24.41 79.60
C ALA A 72 -40.21 -24.50 78.23
N VAL A 73 -39.47 -24.61 77.14
CA VAL A 73 -40.03 -24.78 75.78
C VAL A 73 -40.01 -26.23 75.27
N GLU A 74 -39.20 -27.09 75.86
CA GLU A 74 -39.16 -28.52 75.51
C GLU A 74 -40.31 -29.29 76.18
N LEU A 75 -41.01 -30.11 75.38
CA LEU A 75 -42.20 -30.85 75.82
C LEU A 75 -41.98 -31.68 77.10
N GLU A 76 -40.88 -32.41 77.18
CA GLU A 76 -40.58 -33.23 78.37
C GLU A 76 -40.27 -32.36 79.60
N LYS A 77 -39.51 -31.27 79.45
CA LYS A 77 -39.23 -30.32 80.54
C LYS A 77 -40.51 -29.64 81.04
N ILE A 78 -41.47 -29.33 80.15
CA ILE A 78 -42.77 -28.78 80.56
C ILE A 78 -43.58 -29.84 81.35
N ARG A 79 -43.58 -31.10 80.91
CA ARG A 79 -44.23 -32.21 81.63
C ARG A 79 -43.60 -32.45 83.00
N GLU A 80 -42.27 -32.39 83.10
CA GLU A 80 -41.54 -32.44 84.38
C GLU A 80 -41.93 -31.27 85.30
N GLN A 81 -41.93 -30.03 84.79
CA GLN A 81 -42.37 -28.86 85.57
C GLN A 81 -43.82 -28.99 86.06
N LEU A 82 -44.71 -29.55 85.24
CA LEU A 82 -46.11 -29.80 85.58
C LEU A 82 -46.24 -30.91 86.64
N ALA A 83 -45.47 -31.99 86.54
CA ALA A 83 -45.44 -33.08 87.52
C ALA A 83 -44.93 -32.59 88.88
N VAL A 84 -43.80 -31.85 88.90
CA VAL A 84 -43.24 -31.23 90.12
C VAL A 84 -44.23 -30.23 90.72
N HIS A 85 -44.93 -29.45 89.88
CA HIS A 85 -45.95 -28.54 90.37
C HIS A 85 -47.12 -29.25 91.04
N ARG A 86 -47.65 -30.32 90.43
CA ARG A 86 -48.76 -31.12 90.96
C ARG A 86 -48.38 -31.81 92.26
N ALA A 87 -47.17 -32.38 92.34
CA ALA A 87 -46.66 -32.96 93.58
C ALA A 87 -46.57 -31.90 94.71
N ALA A 88 -46.08 -30.70 94.41
CA ALA A 88 -46.07 -29.60 95.39
C ALA A 88 -47.48 -29.13 95.80
N GLY A 89 -48.48 -29.26 94.93
CA GLY A 89 -49.89 -29.04 95.25
C GLY A 89 -50.44 -30.11 96.22
N GLN A 90 -50.16 -31.39 95.95
CA GLN A 90 -50.54 -32.50 96.83
C GLN A 90 -49.95 -32.37 98.24
N GLU A 91 -48.69 -31.92 98.37
CA GLU A 91 -48.09 -31.63 99.68
C GLU A 91 -48.77 -30.46 100.41
N LEU A 92 -49.30 -29.46 99.68
CA LEU A 92 -50.09 -28.38 100.27
C LEU A 92 -51.46 -28.88 100.74
N ASP A 93 -52.14 -29.72 99.96
CA ASP A 93 -53.47 -30.24 100.33
C ASP A 93 -53.43 -31.10 101.61
N LYS A 94 -52.29 -31.73 101.95
CA LYS A 94 -52.08 -32.39 103.26
C LYS A 94 -52.18 -31.41 104.44
N LEU A 95 -51.96 -30.12 104.24
CA LEU A 95 -52.09 -29.07 105.25
C LEU A 95 -53.53 -28.54 105.39
N LEU A 96 -54.44 -28.88 104.46
CA LEU A 96 -55.84 -28.41 104.46
C LEU A 96 -56.61 -28.79 105.74
N PRO A 97 -56.47 -29.99 106.34
CA PRO A 97 -57.13 -30.31 107.60
C PRO A 97 -56.63 -29.43 108.77
N ALA A 98 -55.32 -29.17 108.83
CA ALA A 98 -54.73 -28.30 109.85
C ALA A 98 -55.17 -26.84 109.67
N TYR A 99 -55.21 -26.35 108.43
CA TYR A 99 -55.76 -25.05 108.07
C TYR A 99 -57.22 -24.91 108.50
N ASN A 100 -58.10 -25.83 108.09
CA ASN A 100 -59.53 -25.79 108.43
C ASN A 100 -59.77 -25.85 109.94
N THR A 101 -58.99 -26.68 110.65
CA THR A 101 -59.07 -26.79 112.12
C THR A 101 -58.69 -25.46 112.77
N LEU A 102 -57.58 -24.83 112.37
CA LEU A 102 -57.14 -23.55 112.93
C LEU A 102 -58.09 -22.39 112.58
N CYS A 103 -58.73 -22.41 111.40
CA CYS A 103 -59.75 -21.41 111.05
C CYS A 103 -61.00 -21.58 111.92
N SER A 104 -61.56 -22.79 112.00
CA SER A 104 -62.75 -23.04 112.84
C SER A 104 -62.53 -22.76 114.34
N HIS A 105 -61.34 -22.98 114.87
CA HIS A 105 -60.99 -22.60 116.25
C HIS A 105 -60.73 -21.09 116.42
N GLY A 106 -60.48 -20.36 115.32
CA GLY A 106 -60.19 -18.93 115.31
C GLY A 106 -61.40 -18.04 115.02
N ASP A 107 -62.40 -18.56 114.31
CA ASP A 107 -63.59 -17.82 113.88
C ASP A 107 -64.66 -17.68 114.98
N ASP A 108 -64.60 -18.49 116.06
CA ASP A 108 -65.40 -18.31 117.29
C ASP A 108 -64.53 -17.89 118.50
N PRO A 109 -64.07 -16.63 118.55
CA PRO A 109 -63.29 -16.13 119.68
C PRO A 109 -64.10 -15.98 120.98
N ALA A 110 -65.43 -16.12 120.93
CA ALA A 110 -66.30 -15.99 122.10
C ALA A 110 -66.38 -17.28 122.92
N ALA A 111 -66.05 -18.43 122.33
CA ALA A 111 -66.12 -19.73 122.99
C ALA A 111 -65.05 -19.97 124.07
N HIS A 112 -63.92 -19.24 124.06
CA HIS A 112 -62.74 -19.58 124.88
C HIS A 112 -62.21 -18.44 125.77
N VAL A 113 -62.70 -17.19 125.62
CA VAL A 113 -62.38 -16.09 126.55
C VAL A 113 -63.67 -15.40 127.01
N PRO A 114 -64.16 -15.71 128.23
CA PRO A 114 -65.36 -15.07 128.78
C PRO A 114 -65.22 -13.55 128.83
N HIS A 115 -66.22 -12.85 128.30
CA HIS A 115 -66.38 -11.38 128.34
C HIS A 115 -65.27 -10.54 127.64
N ALA A 116 -64.42 -11.14 126.80
CA ALA A 116 -63.43 -10.39 126.01
C ALA A 116 -64.09 -9.28 125.16
N HIS A 117 -63.61 -8.04 125.29
CA HIS A 117 -64.14 -6.93 124.49
C HIS A 117 -63.65 -7.01 123.03
N PRO A 118 -64.42 -6.55 122.02
CA PRO A 118 -64.03 -6.65 120.61
C PRO A 118 -62.68 -5.99 120.23
N GLY A 119 -62.17 -5.09 121.08
CA GLY A 119 -60.88 -4.41 120.94
C GLY A 119 -59.73 -4.97 121.78
N ASP A 120 -59.84 -6.18 122.33
CA ASP A 120 -58.76 -6.79 123.13
C ASP A 120 -57.50 -7.06 122.26
N PRO A 121 -56.29 -6.62 122.66
CA PRO A 121 -55.09 -6.73 121.81
C PRO A 121 -54.77 -8.17 121.38
N ALA A 122 -54.95 -9.16 122.28
CA ALA A 122 -54.72 -10.57 121.97
C ALA A 122 -55.69 -11.09 120.89
N SER A 123 -56.98 -10.72 120.97
CA SER A 123 -58.00 -11.09 119.98
C SER A 123 -57.81 -10.36 118.65
N GLN A 124 -57.17 -9.18 118.64
CA GLN A 124 -56.80 -8.47 117.42
C GLN A 124 -55.58 -9.11 116.74
N VAL A 125 -54.56 -9.53 117.51
CA VAL A 125 -53.41 -10.29 116.99
C VAL A 125 -53.88 -11.63 116.40
N MET A 126 -54.69 -12.39 117.14
CA MET A 126 -55.41 -13.59 116.68
C MET A 126 -56.05 -13.39 115.30
N ARG A 127 -56.95 -12.39 115.18
CA ARG A 127 -57.63 -12.06 113.91
C ARG A 127 -56.65 -11.68 112.80
N SER A 128 -55.63 -10.87 113.09
CA SER A 128 -54.63 -10.50 112.08
C SER A 128 -53.84 -11.70 111.53
N ARG A 129 -53.52 -12.68 112.39
CA ARG A 129 -52.83 -13.92 112.01
C ARG A 129 -53.72 -14.84 111.19
N LEU A 130 -55.01 -14.96 111.53
CA LEU A 130 -56.00 -15.71 110.75
C LEU A 130 -56.28 -15.08 109.39
N GLN A 131 -56.40 -13.76 109.31
CA GLN A 131 -56.53 -13.02 108.05
C GLN A 131 -55.27 -13.20 107.20
N ARG A 132 -54.07 -13.17 107.82
CA ARG A 132 -52.82 -13.48 107.13
C ARG A 132 -52.82 -14.92 106.59
N LEU A 133 -53.19 -15.91 107.39
CA LEU A 133 -53.32 -17.32 107.01
C LEU A 133 -54.26 -17.50 105.80
N HIS A 134 -55.47 -16.91 105.86
CA HIS A 134 -56.44 -16.91 104.77
C HIS A 134 -55.90 -16.24 103.50
N SER A 135 -55.28 -15.06 103.63
CA SER A 135 -54.71 -14.34 102.48
C SER A 135 -53.60 -15.13 101.78
N LEU A 136 -52.73 -15.79 102.56
CA LEU A 136 -51.67 -16.63 102.03
C LEU A 136 -52.24 -17.89 101.38
N TRP A 137 -53.22 -18.56 102.00
CA TRP A 137 -53.85 -19.76 101.43
C TRP A 137 -54.59 -19.46 100.12
N GLY A 138 -55.30 -18.33 100.06
CA GLY A 138 -55.92 -17.82 98.83
C GLY A 138 -54.89 -17.49 97.75
N GLU A 139 -53.83 -16.74 98.09
CA GLU A 139 -52.74 -16.40 97.15
C GLU A 139 -52.02 -17.65 96.62
N ILE A 140 -51.77 -18.66 97.48
CA ILE A 140 -51.17 -19.93 97.05
C ILE A 140 -52.08 -20.63 96.04
N ARG A 141 -53.37 -20.78 96.33
CA ARG A 141 -54.32 -21.47 95.44
C ARG A 141 -54.46 -20.75 94.11
N GLN A 142 -54.63 -19.43 94.13
CA GLN A 142 -54.71 -18.63 92.90
C GLN A 142 -53.43 -18.77 92.07
N ARG A 143 -52.25 -18.51 92.64
CA ARG A 143 -50.97 -18.60 91.90
C ARG A 143 -50.64 -20.02 91.42
N ALA A 144 -51.08 -21.04 92.16
CA ALA A 144 -50.94 -22.43 91.74
C ALA A 144 -51.84 -22.73 90.52
N GLN A 145 -53.11 -22.33 90.56
CA GLN A 145 -54.03 -22.49 89.42
C GLN A 145 -53.54 -21.70 88.20
N GLU A 146 -53.12 -20.45 88.37
CA GLU A 146 -52.54 -19.62 87.30
C GLU A 146 -51.28 -20.26 86.69
N ARG A 147 -50.39 -20.84 87.51
CA ARG A 147 -49.19 -21.52 86.99
C ARG A 147 -49.51 -22.86 86.33
N GLU A 148 -50.47 -23.63 86.82
CA GLU A 148 -50.90 -24.87 86.15
C GLU A 148 -51.57 -24.59 84.81
N ALA A 149 -52.49 -23.62 84.76
CA ALA A 149 -53.10 -23.16 83.51
C ALA A 149 -52.05 -22.69 82.50
N LYS A 150 -51.08 -21.87 82.94
CA LYS A 150 -49.97 -21.41 82.08
C LYS A 150 -49.07 -22.56 81.61
N LEU A 151 -48.78 -23.55 82.45
CA LEU A 151 -48.00 -24.74 82.06
C LEU A 151 -48.73 -25.59 81.01
N LEU A 152 -50.04 -25.78 81.17
CA LEU A 152 -50.86 -26.53 80.20
C LEU A 152 -51.00 -25.78 78.87
N GLN A 153 -51.19 -24.46 78.90
CA GLN A 153 -51.23 -23.63 77.70
C GLN A 153 -49.92 -23.68 76.91
N VAL A 154 -48.78 -23.55 77.59
CA VAL A 154 -47.46 -23.62 76.95
C VAL A 154 -47.17 -25.04 76.43
N LEU A 155 -47.61 -26.09 77.13
CA LEU A 155 -47.46 -27.47 76.66
C LEU A 155 -48.18 -27.71 75.32
N ASP A 156 -49.40 -27.18 75.17
CA ASP A 156 -50.18 -27.27 73.94
C ASP A 156 -49.55 -26.45 72.80
N LEU A 157 -49.18 -25.19 73.06
CA LEU A 157 -48.50 -24.34 72.09
C LEU A 157 -47.16 -24.93 71.61
N ALA A 158 -46.35 -25.44 72.54
CA ALA A 158 -45.09 -26.13 72.21
C ALA A 158 -45.34 -27.41 71.41
N GLY A 159 -46.39 -28.17 71.74
CA GLY A 159 -46.78 -29.39 71.03
C GLY A 159 -47.13 -29.10 69.57
N ARG A 160 -47.97 -28.09 69.32
CA ARG A 160 -48.32 -27.64 67.96
C ARG A 160 -47.11 -27.11 67.21
N PHE A 161 -46.35 -26.19 67.82
CA PHE A 161 -45.15 -25.60 67.21
C PHE A 161 -44.11 -26.64 66.77
N TRP A 162 -43.71 -27.56 67.66
CA TRP A 162 -42.68 -28.55 67.34
C TRP A 162 -43.16 -29.60 66.32
N ALA A 163 -44.44 -29.96 66.33
CA ALA A 163 -45.02 -30.88 65.34
C ALA A 163 -45.09 -30.23 63.94
N GLU A 164 -45.60 -29.00 63.84
CA GLU A 164 -45.71 -28.27 62.57
C GLU A 164 -44.33 -27.89 62.00
N SER A 165 -43.39 -27.48 62.85
CA SER A 165 -41.99 -27.22 62.46
C SER A 165 -41.32 -28.48 61.90
N GLY A 166 -41.46 -29.61 62.60
CA GLY A 166 -40.90 -30.90 62.15
C GLY A 166 -41.48 -31.37 60.82
N ALA A 167 -42.80 -31.26 60.64
CA ALA A 167 -43.48 -31.61 59.40
C ALA A 167 -43.04 -30.71 58.23
N LEU A 168 -42.99 -29.39 58.44
CA LEU A 168 -42.58 -28.43 57.41
C LEU A 168 -41.10 -28.63 57.02
N LEU A 169 -40.19 -28.82 57.99
CA LEU A 169 -38.79 -29.17 57.71
C LEU A 169 -38.64 -30.46 56.90
N GLY A 170 -39.45 -31.48 57.18
CA GLY A 170 -39.49 -32.72 56.41
C GLY A 170 -39.85 -32.44 54.94
N THR A 171 -41.03 -31.85 54.70
CA THR A 171 -41.50 -31.54 53.34
C THR A 171 -40.55 -30.64 52.54
N LEU A 172 -39.90 -29.67 53.20
CA LEU A 172 -38.89 -28.81 52.57
C LEU A 172 -37.64 -29.60 52.16
N ARG A 173 -37.16 -30.53 52.99
CA ARG A 173 -36.01 -31.39 52.65
C ARG A 173 -36.34 -32.36 51.51
N ASP A 174 -37.52 -32.97 51.54
CA ASP A 174 -37.98 -33.87 50.47
C ASP A 174 -38.07 -33.12 49.14
N ALA A 175 -38.64 -31.90 49.13
CA ALA A 175 -38.70 -31.06 47.93
C ALA A 175 -37.32 -30.58 47.46
N GLN A 176 -36.39 -30.29 48.37
CA GLN A 176 -34.98 -30.01 48.03
C GLN A 176 -34.31 -31.23 47.36
N ASP A 177 -34.52 -32.44 47.87
CA ASP A 177 -33.91 -33.65 47.34
C ASP A 177 -34.57 -34.14 46.04
N ILE A 178 -35.86 -33.86 45.83
CA ILE A 178 -36.51 -34.03 44.51
C ILE A 178 -35.91 -33.03 43.51
N THR A 179 -35.78 -31.75 43.87
CA THR A 179 -35.24 -30.71 42.98
C THR A 179 -33.81 -31.00 42.53
N LYS A 180 -32.97 -31.58 43.39
CA LYS A 180 -31.60 -32.06 43.06
C LYS A 180 -31.56 -33.25 42.10
N LYS A 181 -32.65 -34.03 41.99
CA LYS A 181 -32.75 -35.23 41.15
C LYS A 181 -33.45 -34.98 39.81
N LEU A 182 -33.94 -33.77 39.57
CA LEU A 182 -34.53 -33.40 38.28
C LEU A 182 -33.44 -33.35 37.20
N GLU A 183 -33.77 -33.88 36.02
CA GLU A 183 -32.88 -33.95 34.86
C GLU A 183 -32.32 -32.57 34.46
N ASP A 184 -31.12 -32.57 33.88
CA ASP A 184 -30.50 -31.39 33.31
C ASP A 184 -31.32 -30.78 32.15
N PRO A 185 -31.06 -29.51 31.77
CA PRO A 185 -31.75 -28.88 30.65
C PRO A 185 -31.67 -29.73 29.38
N ALA A 186 -32.83 -30.04 28.81
CA ALA A 186 -32.94 -30.67 27.51
C ALA A 186 -32.37 -29.77 26.41
N VAL A 187 -32.14 -30.33 25.22
CA VAL A 187 -31.56 -29.59 24.08
C VAL A 187 -32.59 -29.21 23.01
N SER A 188 -33.75 -29.85 23.02
CA SER A 188 -34.90 -29.49 22.17
C SER A 188 -35.74 -28.37 22.82
N PRO A 189 -36.06 -27.25 22.13
CA PRO A 189 -36.96 -26.22 22.65
C PRO A 189 -38.31 -26.75 23.14
N ALA A 190 -38.84 -27.81 22.52
CA ALA A 190 -40.09 -28.43 22.95
C ALA A 190 -39.95 -29.09 24.34
N HIS A 191 -38.86 -29.84 24.57
CA HIS A 191 -38.60 -30.50 25.85
C HIS A 191 -38.22 -29.48 26.95
N ILE A 192 -37.42 -28.45 26.61
CA ILE A 192 -37.10 -27.37 27.56
C ILE A 192 -38.38 -26.65 27.99
N THR A 193 -39.33 -26.42 27.08
CA THR A 193 -40.63 -25.80 27.42
C THR A 193 -41.37 -26.63 28.47
N GLN A 194 -41.44 -27.96 28.28
CA GLN A 194 -42.06 -28.89 29.23
C GLN A 194 -41.32 -28.94 30.59
N GLN A 195 -39.99 -28.91 30.60
CA GLN A 195 -39.18 -28.80 31.82
C GLN A 195 -39.38 -27.46 32.56
N LEU A 196 -39.66 -26.39 31.81
CA LEU A 196 -39.87 -25.04 32.35
C LEU A 196 -41.30 -24.87 32.90
N GLU A 197 -42.31 -25.48 32.26
CA GLU A 197 -43.68 -25.61 32.79
C GLU A 197 -43.72 -26.41 34.11
N THR A 198 -43.05 -27.56 34.15
CA THR A 198 -42.96 -28.37 35.38
C THR A 198 -42.20 -27.65 36.49
N THR A 199 -41.15 -26.88 36.17
CA THR A 199 -40.44 -26.05 37.16
C THR A 199 -41.32 -24.90 37.68
N LYS A 200 -42.14 -24.27 36.82
CA LYS A 200 -43.15 -23.27 37.22
C LYS A 200 -44.23 -23.84 38.14
N ALA A 201 -44.64 -25.10 37.95
CA ALA A 201 -45.56 -25.77 38.87
C ALA A 201 -44.98 -25.90 40.30
N TRP A 202 -43.68 -26.24 40.41
CA TRP A 202 -42.99 -26.26 41.71
C TRP A 202 -42.87 -24.87 42.36
N GLN A 203 -42.70 -23.80 41.58
CA GLN A 203 -42.76 -22.43 42.10
C GLN A 203 -44.14 -22.09 42.68
N GLY A 204 -45.23 -22.63 42.12
CA GLY A 204 -46.58 -22.53 42.70
C GLY A 204 -46.69 -23.19 44.08
N GLU A 205 -46.15 -24.41 44.23
CA GLU A 205 -46.10 -25.11 45.52
C GLU A 205 -45.26 -24.36 46.58
N MET A 206 -44.26 -23.57 46.19
CA MET A 206 -43.49 -22.74 47.14
C MET A 206 -44.35 -21.65 47.79
N GLY A 207 -45.37 -21.14 47.09
CA GLY A 207 -46.36 -20.22 47.68
C GLY A 207 -47.09 -20.86 48.86
N ARG A 208 -47.55 -22.11 48.68
CA ARG A 208 -48.23 -22.88 49.73
C ARG A 208 -47.32 -23.19 50.93
N LEU A 209 -46.04 -23.51 50.69
CA LEU A 209 -45.07 -23.73 51.78
C LEU A 209 -44.71 -22.42 52.52
N SER A 210 -44.74 -21.27 51.83
CA SER A 210 -44.55 -19.94 52.43
C SER A 210 -45.70 -19.58 53.39
N GLU A 211 -46.95 -19.87 53.02
CA GLU A 211 -48.11 -19.70 53.90
C GLU A 211 -48.01 -20.57 55.16
N GLN A 212 -47.61 -21.84 55.01
CA GLN A 212 -47.37 -22.74 56.15
C GLN A 212 -46.28 -22.22 57.09
N LEU A 213 -45.20 -21.63 56.54
CA LEU A 213 -44.16 -20.98 57.34
C LEU A 213 -44.63 -19.69 58.04
N GLN A 214 -45.58 -18.96 57.45
CA GLN A 214 -46.21 -17.80 58.10
C GLN A 214 -47.09 -18.23 59.28
N GLY A 215 -47.85 -19.32 59.14
CA GLY A 215 -48.59 -19.92 60.26
C GLY A 215 -47.66 -20.36 61.41
N LEU A 216 -46.57 -21.06 61.07
CA LEU A 216 -45.57 -21.50 62.05
C LEU A 216 -44.89 -20.33 62.78
N ARG A 217 -44.63 -19.21 62.09
CA ARG A 217 -44.13 -17.97 62.73
C ARG A 217 -45.10 -17.41 63.76
N GLY A 218 -46.40 -17.36 63.44
CA GLY A 218 -47.44 -16.95 64.40
C GLY A 218 -47.46 -17.82 65.66
N LEU A 219 -47.42 -19.16 65.51
CA LEU A 219 -47.31 -20.08 66.64
C LEU A 219 -46.02 -19.88 67.46
N GLY A 220 -44.90 -19.58 66.77
CA GLY A 220 -43.63 -19.26 67.42
C GLY A 220 -43.68 -17.97 68.23
N GLU A 221 -44.34 -16.92 67.72
CA GLU A 221 -44.56 -15.65 68.44
C GLU A 221 -45.45 -15.84 69.68
N GLU A 222 -46.55 -16.58 69.57
CA GLU A 222 -47.42 -16.94 70.71
C GLU A 222 -46.63 -17.71 71.78
N LEU A 223 -45.82 -18.69 71.38
CA LEU A 223 -44.99 -19.48 72.30
C LEU A 223 -43.89 -18.65 72.96
N ILE A 224 -43.22 -17.75 72.20
CA ILE A 224 -42.22 -16.80 72.72
C ILE A 224 -42.84 -15.84 73.75
N GLY A 225 -44.09 -15.39 73.54
CA GLY A 225 -44.82 -14.55 74.48
C GLY A 225 -45.24 -15.27 75.77
N ALA A 226 -45.45 -16.58 75.70
CA ALA A 226 -45.86 -17.38 76.86
C ALA A 226 -44.67 -17.83 77.75
N CYS A 227 -43.47 -17.99 77.17
CA CYS A 227 -42.27 -18.49 77.84
C CYS A 227 -41.38 -17.39 78.47
N GLY A 228 -40.27 -17.77 79.10
CA GLY A 228 -39.27 -16.82 79.64
C GLY A 228 -38.15 -16.51 78.65
N ASP A 229 -37.40 -15.41 78.88
CA ASP A 229 -36.35 -14.93 77.97
C ASP A 229 -35.26 -15.97 77.66
N THR A 230 -34.92 -16.83 78.64
CA THR A 230 -33.93 -17.92 78.48
C THR A 230 -34.37 -19.02 77.50
N GLU A 231 -35.67 -19.14 77.25
CA GLU A 231 -36.27 -20.23 76.47
C GLU A 231 -36.64 -19.79 75.03
N LYS A 232 -36.44 -18.51 74.69
CA LYS A 232 -36.66 -17.98 73.34
C LYS A 232 -35.68 -18.52 72.27
N PRO A 233 -34.37 -18.71 72.55
CA PRO A 233 -33.40 -19.10 71.51
C PRO A 233 -33.74 -20.38 70.73
N PRO A 234 -34.17 -21.50 71.37
CA PRO A 234 -34.56 -22.72 70.65
C PRO A 234 -35.67 -22.51 69.61
N ILE A 235 -36.69 -21.71 69.93
CA ILE A 235 -37.81 -21.39 69.03
C ILE A 235 -37.28 -20.61 67.82
N THR A 236 -36.53 -19.53 68.09
CA THR A 236 -35.96 -18.68 67.03
C THR A 236 -34.98 -19.44 66.13
N LYS A 237 -34.24 -20.42 66.67
CA LYS A 237 -33.35 -21.29 65.89
C LYS A 237 -34.13 -22.20 64.95
N SER A 238 -35.23 -22.80 65.41
CA SER A 238 -36.07 -23.67 64.58
C SER A 238 -36.80 -22.88 63.47
N LEU A 239 -37.26 -21.66 63.76
CA LEU A 239 -37.79 -20.74 62.75
C LEU A 239 -36.71 -20.33 61.73
N ALA A 240 -35.49 -19.99 62.18
CA ALA A 240 -34.40 -19.66 61.28
C ALA A 240 -33.98 -20.85 60.39
N GLU A 241 -34.03 -22.09 60.90
CA GLU A 241 -33.76 -23.32 60.15
C GLU A 241 -34.84 -23.60 59.08
N THR A 242 -36.13 -23.44 59.40
CA THR A 242 -37.22 -23.55 58.41
C THR A 242 -37.16 -22.46 57.35
N GLU A 243 -36.92 -21.21 57.74
CA GLU A 243 -36.71 -20.08 56.83
C GLU A 243 -35.47 -20.26 55.93
N ALA A 244 -34.39 -20.84 56.44
CA ALA A 244 -33.21 -21.17 55.65
C ALA A 244 -33.49 -22.28 54.63
N ALA A 245 -34.24 -23.32 55.02
CA ALA A 245 -34.62 -24.41 54.13
C ALA A 245 -35.52 -23.93 52.97
N LEU A 246 -36.54 -23.11 53.25
CA LEU A 246 -37.40 -22.53 52.20
C LEU A 246 -36.62 -21.59 51.27
N ARG A 247 -35.78 -20.69 51.81
CA ARG A 247 -34.92 -19.82 50.98
C ARG A 247 -33.95 -20.60 50.10
N SER A 248 -33.37 -21.69 50.62
CA SER A 248 -32.48 -22.56 49.84
C SER A 248 -33.23 -23.29 48.72
N LEU A 249 -34.50 -23.65 48.93
CA LEU A 249 -35.32 -24.30 47.91
C LEU A 249 -35.74 -23.31 46.81
N ASN A 250 -36.20 -22.12 47.17
CA ASN A 250 -36.50 -21.04 46.22
C ASN A 250 -35.28 -20.74 45.34
N ARG A 251 -34.10 -20.56 45.95
CA ARG A 251 -32.86 -20.33 45.20
C ARG A 251 -32.54 -21.46 44.21
N MET A 252 -32.69 -22.73 44.60
CA MET A 252 -32.45 -23.85 43.67
C MET A 252 -33.46 -23.88 42.51
N LEU A 253 -34.71 -23.47 42.73
CA LEU A 253 -35.73 -23.36 41.68
C LEU A 253 -35.49 -22.14 40.77
N GLU A 254 -35.03 -21.01 41.31
CA GLU A 254 -34.59 -19.83 40.55
C GLU A 254 -33.35 -20.17 39.70
N ASP A 255 -32.31 -20.74 40.30
CA ASP A 255 -31.08 -21.20 39.62
C ASP A 255 -31.39 -22.28 38.55
N ARG A 256 -32.41 -23.13 38.75
CA ARG A 256 -32.90 -24.07 37.72
C ARG A 256 -33.66 -23.37 36.60
N THR A 257 -34.56 -22.44 36.93
CA THR A 257 -35.36 -21.69 35.95
C THR A 257 -34.45 -20.89 35.02
N HIS A 258 -33.45 -20.19 35.58
CA HIS A 258 -32.47 -19.45 34.80
C HIS A 258 -31.63 -20.35 33.86
N ARG A 259 -31.25 -21.55 34.31
CA ARG A 259 -30.57 -22.55 33.46
C ARG A 259 -31.46 -23.09 32.33
N LEU A 260 -32.76 -23.26 32.56
CA LEU A 260 -33.70 -23.67 31.51
C LEU A 260 -33.98 -22.53 30.51
N GLU A 261 -34.09 -21.28 30.97
CA GLU A 261 -34.28 -20.11 30.10
C GLU A 261 -33.03 -19.81 29.25
N THR A 262 -31.82 -19.98 29.79
CA THR A 262 -30.57 -19.82 29.03
C THR A 262 -30.35 -20.97 28.04
N ALA A 263 -30.68 -22.22 28.41
CA ALA A 263 -30.69 -23.34 27.48
C ALA A 263 -31.70 -23.11 26.33
N MET A 264 -32.91 -22.65 26.64
CA MET A 264 -33.94 -22.29 25.65
C MET A 264 -33.42 -21.24 24.66
N ALA A 265 -32.87 -20.14 25.15
CA ALA A 265 -32.35 -19.07 24.31
C ALA A 265 -31.23 -19.58 23.38
N THR A 266 -30.37 -20.48 23.87
CA THR A 266 -29.28 -21.07 23.08
C THR A 266 -29.82 -22.03 22.01
N ALA A 267 -30.80 -22.87 22.35
CA ALA A 267 -31.41 -23.82 21.43
C ALA A 267 -32.20 -23.12 20.30
N VAL A 268 -32.95 -22.06 20.61
CA VAL A 268 -33.66 -21.24 19.61
C VAL A 268 -32.67 -20.51 18.69
N GLN A 269 -31.63 -19.87 19.25
CA GLN A 269 -30.60 -19.20 18.44
C GLN A 269 -29.89 -20.16 17.48
N TYR A 270 -29.66 -21.40 17.89
CA TYR A 270 -29.11 -22.44 17.02
C TYR A 270 -30.09 -22.81 15.88
N GLN A 271 -31.36 -23.04 16.18
CA GLN A 271 -32.37 -23.37 15.16
C GLN A 271 -32.55 -22.23 14.13
N ASP A 272 -32.67 -20.98 14.59
CA ASP A 272 -32.79 -19.81 13.71
C ASP A 272 -31.55 -19.67 12.78
N ALA A 273 -30.34 -19.82 13.34
CA ALA A 273 -29.11 -19.70 12.59
C ALA A 273 -28.90 -20.85 11.59
N LEU A 274 -29.27 -22.08 11.98
CA LEU A 274 -29.25 -23.25 11.11
C LEU A 274 -30.23 -23.10 9.93
N GLN A 275 -31.47 -22.69 10.20
CA GLN A 275 -32.49 -22.51 9.17
C GLN A 275 -32.16 -21.35 8.23
N GLY A 276 -31.58 -20.27 8.75
CA GLY A 276 -31.00 -19.20 7.93
C GLY A 276 -29.87 -19.68 7.02
N MET A 277 -29.06 -20.65 7.47
CA MET A 277 -27.96 -21.20 6.68
C MET A 277 -28.44 -22.16 5.57
N TYR A 278 -29.48 -22.97 5.81
CA TYR A 278 -30.13 -23.75 4.74
C TYR A 278 -30.72 -22.82 3.66
N GLY A 279 -31.48 -21.79 4.06
CA GLY A 279 -32.06 -20.82 3.12
C GLY A 279 -31.02 -19.96 2.39
N TYR A 280 -29.77 -19.89 2.87
CA TYR A 280 -28.63 -19.35 2.14
C TYR A 280 -28.06 -20.37 1.14
N LEU A 281 -27.84 -21.62 1.58
CA LEU A 281 -27.29 -22.69 0.74
C LEU A 281 -28.15 -22.99 -0.49
N ASP A 282 -29.47 -23.06 -0.32
CA ASP A 282 -30.40 -23.27 -1.44
C ASP A 282 -30.28 -22.13 -2.48
N LYS A 283 -30.20 -20.88 -2.02
CA LYS A 283 -30.01 -19.71 -2.91
C LYS A 283 -28.66 -19.75 -3.60
N ALA A 284 -27.58 -20.06 -2.88
CA ALA A 284 -26.24 -20.13 -3.44
C ALA A 284 -26.13 -21.24 -4.51
N SER A 285 -26.72 -22.42 -4.29
CA SER A 285 -26.79 -23.48 -5.31
C SER A 285 -27.67 -23.08 -6.50
N MET A 286 -28.80 -22.39 -6.30
CA MET A 286 -29.62 -21.87 -7.41
C MET A 286 -28.87 -20.79 -8.22
N GLU A 287 -28.20 -19.85 -7.57
CA GLU A 287 -27.37 -18.83 -8.22
C GLU A 287 -26.24 -19.47 -9.02
N LEU A 288 -25.53 -20.45 -8.45
CA LEU A 288 -24.44 -21.16 -9.13
C LEU A 288 -24.94 -21.96 -10.35
N ARG A 289 -26.08 -22.62 -10.23
CA ARG A 289 -26.71 -23.40 -11.30
C ARG A 289 -27.19 -22.53 -12.45
N ASN A 290 -27.63 -21.31 -12.15
CA ASN A 290 -28.09 -20.32 -13.12
C ASN A 290 -26.96 -19.45 -13.70
N MET A 291 -25.69 -19.64 -13.29
CA MET A 291 -24.57 -18.91 -13.90
C MET A 291 -24.30 -19.39 -15.33
N PRO A 292 -24.29 -18.50 -16.34
CA PRO A 292 -24.04 -18.86 -17.72
C PRO A 292 -22.60 -19.38 -17.96
N ALA A 293 -22.44 -20.03 -19.12
CA ALA A 293 -21.12 -20.42 -19.64
C ALA A 293 -20.21 -19.20 -19.85
N VAL A 294 -18.89 -19.43 -19.90
CA VAL A 294 -17.90 -18.37 -20.13
C VAL A 294 -18.19 -17.69 -21.47
N GLY A 295 -18.47 -16.39 -21.43
CA GLY A 295 -18.72 -15.60 -22.64
C GLY A 295 -17.45 -15.33 -23.45
N VAL A 296 -17.63 -14.77 -24.66
CA VAL A 296 -16.53 -14.40 -25.57
C VAL A 296 -16.54 -12.90 -25.91
N GLU A 297 -17.69 -12.22 -25.86
CA GLU A 297 -17.72 -10.76 -25.87
C GLU A 297 -17.08 -10.20 -24.59
N LEU A 298 -16.14 -9.25 -24.75
CA LEU A 298 -15.37 -8.62 -23.66
C LEU A 298 -16.24 -8.19 -22.47
N GLY A 299 -17.32 -7.46 -22.74
CA GLY A 299 -18.24 -6.96 -21.71
C GLY A 299 -19.09 -8.05 -21.04
N SER A 300 -19.20 -9.25 -21.62
CA SER A 300 -19.83 -10.40 -20.97
C SER A 300 -18.87 -11.07 -19.99
N VAL A 301 -17.58 -11.24 -20.37
CA VAL A 301 -16.53 -11.82 -19.53
C VAL A 301 -16.26 -10.92 -18.32
N GLN A 302 -16.11 -9.60 -18.52
CA GLN A 302 -15.93 -8.64 -17.41
C GLN A 302 -17.11 -8.68 -16.42
N ARG A 303 -18.35 -8.83 -16.91
CA ARG A 303 -19.55 -8.93 -16.06
C ARG A 303 -19.57 -10.25 -15.28
N GLN A 304 -19.30 -11.38 -15.95
CA GLN A 304 -19.18 -12.69 -15.30
C GLN A 304 -18.05 -12.75 -14.27
N ILE A 305 -16.93 -12.07 -14.50
CA ILE A 305 -15.84 -11.89 -13.51
C ILE A 305 -16.35 -11.09 -12.30
N GLN A 306 -17.09 -10.01 -12.52
CA GLN A 306 -17.64 -9.18 -11.46
C GLN A 306 -18.66 -9.96 -10.62
N ASP A 307 -19.57 -10.68 -11.27
CA ASP A 307 -20.58 -11.52 -10.63
C ASP A 307 -19.94 -12.66 -9.83
N LEU A 308 -18.90 -13.32 -10.38
CA LEU A 308 -18.13 -14.34 -9.67
C LEU A 308 -17.35 -13.76 -8.49
N LYS A 309 -16.77 -12.57 -8.60
CA LYS A 309 -16.07 -11.87 -7.50
C LYS A 309 -17.04 -11.51 -6.36
N LEU A 310 -18.25 -11.05 -6.70
CA LEU A 310 -19.32 -10.79 -5.73
C LEU A 310 -19.79 -12.08 -5.05
N PHE A 311 -20.05 -13.15 -5.82
CA PHE A 311 -20.43 -14.46 -5.29
C PHE A 311 -19.35 -15.04 -4.35
N LYS A 312 -18.07 -15.01 -4.78
CA LYS A 312 -16.91 -15.39 -3.96
C LYS A 312 -16.89 -14.62 -2.64
N ALA A 313 -17.10 -13.29 -2.68
CA ALA A 313 -17.15 -12.46 -1.47
C ALA A 313 -18.30 -12.81 -0.52
N VAL A 314 -19.50 -13.10 -1.04
CA VAL A 314 -20.66 -13.53 -0.24
C VAL A 314 -20.41 -14.91 0.39
N VAL A 315 -19.90 -15.88 -0.38
CA VAL A 315 -19.56 -17.22 0.13
C VAL A 315 -18.48 -17.15 1.22
N LEU A 316 -17.45 -16.31 1.02
CA LEU A 316 -16.40 -16.00 2.01
C LEU A 316 -16.97 -15.34 3.29
N GLN A 317 -18.00 -14.52 3.15
CA GLN A 317 -18.67 -13.91 4.29
C GLN A 317 -19.45 -14.95 5.10
N GLN A 318 -20.14 -15.89 4.43
CA GLN A 318 -21.08 -16.85 5.06
C GLN A 318 -20.44 -18.12 5.61
N GLN A 319 -19.28 -18.56 5.11
CA GLN A 319 -18.55 -19.74 5.62
C GLN A 319 -18.32 -19.68 7.15
N ARG A 320 -18.03 -18.50 7.70
CA ARG A 320 -17.84 -18.28 9.14
C ARG A 320 -19.16 -18.40 9.93
N GLY A 321 -20.28 -18.17 9.27
CA GLY A 321 -21.62 -18.45 9.80
C GLY A 321 -21.90 -19.94 9.89
N VAL A 322 -21.50 -20.74 8.89
CA VAL A 322 -21.58 -22.22 8.93
C VAL A 322 -20.79 -22.77 10.11
N GLN A 323 -19.55 -22.29 10.29
CA GLN A 323 -18.70 -22.67 11.43
C GLN A 323 -19.30 -22.26 12.78
N LYS A 324 -19.94 -21.08 12.86
CA LYS A 324 -20.65 -20.66 14.07
C LYS A 324 -21.84 -21.59 14.37
N VAL A 325 -22.63 -21.97 13.37
CA VAL A 325 -23.76 -22.91 13.53
C VAL A 325 -23.26 -24.30 13.95
N GLN A 326 -22.17 -24.79 13.36
CA GLN A 326 -21.54 -26.05 13.76
C GLN A 326 -21.05 -26.00 15.21
N LEU A 327 -20.28 -24.97 15.60
CA LEU A 327 -19.81 -24.81 16.98
C LEU A 327 -20.97 -24.70 17.99
N GLN A 328 -22.02 -23.93 17.66
CA GLN A 328 -23.21 -23.83 18.51
C GLN A 328 -23.95 -25.18 18.64
N GLY A 329 -24.09 -25.92 17.54
CA GLY A 329 -24.70 -27.25 17.55
C GLY A 329 -23.85 -28.29 18.29
N GLU A 330 -22.53 -28.26 18.17
CA GLU A 330 -21.61 -29.13 18.92
C GLU A 330 -21.65 -28.84 20.42
N LEU A 331 -21.71 -27.56 20.82
CA LEU A 331 -21.91 -27.17 22.22
C LEU A 331 -23.26 -27.69 22.76
N LEU A 332 -24.33 -27.62 21.96
CA LEU A 332 -25.63 -28.21 22.32
C LEU A 332 -25.56 -29.74 22.43
N VAL A 333 -24.89 -30.44 21.50
CA VAL A 333 -24.64 -31.90 21.58
C VAL A 333 -23.86 -32.27 22.85
N ARG A 334 -22.91 -31.43 23.30
CA ARG A 334 -22.18 -31.62 24.56
C ARG A 334 -23.06 -31.43 25.80
N SER A 335 -24.04 -30.52 25.75
CA SER A 335 -25.02 -30.33 26.84
C SER A 335 -26.12 -31.39 26.90
N ALA A 336 -26.35 -32.16 25.82
CA ALA A 336 -27.39 -33.18 25.78
C ALA A 336 -27.05 -34.40 26.66
N SER A 337 -27.95 -34.72 27.59
CA SER A 337 -27.87 -35.88 28.48
C SER A 337 -28.24 -37.18 27.77
N ALA A 338 -29.26 -37.16 26.91
CA ALA A 338 -29.75 -38.33 26.18
C ALA A 338 -29.19 -38.42 24.75
N GLN A 339 -28.88 -39.64 24.30
CA GLN A 339 -28.34 -39.89 22.97
C GLN A 339 -29.32 -39.47 21.85
N SER A 340 -30.63 -39.66 22.04
CA SER A 340 -31.66 -39.20 21.09
C SER A 340 -31.67 -37.67 20.90
N GLU A 341 -31.31 -36.90 21.93
CA GLU A 341 -31.20 -35.44 21.82
C GLU A 341 -29.91 -35.01 21.13
N ARG A 342 -28.81 -35.76 21.33
CA ARG A 342 -27.57 -35.57 20.56
C ARG A 342 -27.81 -35.80 19.08
N ASP A 343 -28.54 -36.86 18.75
CA ASP A 343 -28.77 -37.25 17.35
C ASP A 343 -29.73 -36.27 16.66
N ALA A 344 -30.73 -35.74 17.37
CA ALA A 344 -31.62 -34.66 16.90
C ALA A 344 -30.88 -33.34 16.53
N VAL A 345 -29.66 -33.12 17.04
CA VAL A 345 -28.81 -31.97 16.67
C VAL A 345 -27.73 -32.38 15.64
N ARG A 346 -27.20 -33.61 15.73
CA ARG A 346 -26.20 -34.14 14.78
C ARG A 346 -26.76 -34.33 13.38
N GLU A 347 -27.99 -34.84 13.22
CA GLU A 347 -28.57 -35.08 11.90
C GLU A 347 -28.67 -33.79 11.05
N PRO A 348 -29.21 -32.66 11.57
CA PRO A 348 -29.18 -31.40 10.84
C PRO A 348 -27.77 -30.87 10.56
N LEU A 349 -26.81 -31.00 11.50
CA LEU A 349 -25.41 -30.61 11.26
C LEU A 349 -24.75 -31.45 10.15
N ALA A 350 -25.02 -32.76 10.11
CA ALA A 350 -24.54 -33.64 9.06
C ALA A 350 -25.14 -33.27 7.70
N HIS A 351 -26.44 -32.95 7.66
CA HIS A 351 -27.11 -32.46 6.44
C HIS A 351 -26.55 -31.11 5.97
N LEU A 352 -26.33 -30.15 6.88
CA LEU A 352 -25.70 -28.87 6.59
C LEU A 352 -24.29 -29.06 5.99
N THR A 353 -23.51 -29.96 6.60
CA THR A 353 -22.16 -30.31 6.13
C THR A 353 -22.20 -30.98 4.75
N HIS A 354 -23.20 -31.83 4.48
CA HIS A 354 -23.41 -32.44 3.18
C HIS A 354 -23.81 -31.42 2.11
N LEU A 355 -24.74 -30.50 2.39
CA LEU A 355 -25.13 -29.44 1.45
C LEU A 355 -23.95 -28.50 1.15
N TRP A 356 -23.16 -28.14 2.16
CA TRP A 356 -21.95 -27.33 1.98
C TRP A 356 -20.90 -28.03 1.10
N LYS A 357 -20.69 -29.34 1.31
CA LYS A 357 -19.85 -30.16 0.42
C LYS A 357 -20.41 -30.23 -0.99
N SER A 358 -21.71 -30.46 -1.16
CA SER A 358 -22.37 -30.55 -2.47
C SER A 358 -22.26 -29.24 -3.25
N LEU A 359 -22.32 -28.07 -2.60
CA LEU A 359 -22.04 -26.79 -3.22
C LEU A 359 -20.56 -26.69 -3.65
N GLY A 360 -19.63 -27.19 -2.83
CA GLY A 360 -18.23 -27.37 -3.23
C GLY A 360 -18.05 -28.29 -4.43
N ASP A 361 -18.80 -29.38 -4.51
CA ASP A 361 -18.76 -30.36 -5.59
C ASP A 361 -19.41 -29.84 -6.89
N GLU A 362 -20.49 -29.05 -6.82
CA GLU A 362 -21.03 -28.32 -7.98
C GLU A 362 -20.03 -27.29 -8.54
N VAL A 363 -19.30 -26.57 -7.67
CA VAL A 363 -18.19 -25.68 -8.08
C VAL A 363 -17.00 -26.47 -8.66
N SER A 364 -16.77 -27.70 -8.19
CA SER A 364 -15.63 -28.56 -8.58
C SER A 364 -15.58 -28.90 -10.06
N HIS A 365 -16.75 -29.05 -10.68
CA HIS A 365 -16.87 -29.62 -12.02
C HIS A 365 -16.35 -28.69 -13.14
N ARG A 366 -15.69 -27.55 -12.79
CA ARG A 366 -15.34 -26.41 -13.68
C ARG A 366 -14.00 -25.67 -13.33
N GLN A 367 -12.98 -26.35 -12.78
CA GLN A 367 -11.63 -25.81 -12.38
C GLN A 367 -10.78 -25.20 -13.56
N VAL A 368 -9.62 -24.52 -13.42
CA VAL A 368 -8.40 -24.62 -12.54
C VAL A 368 -7.58 -23.27 -12.53
N SER A 369 -6.85 -22.76 -11.52
CA SER A 369 -6.94 -22.74 -10.02
C SER A 369 -5.62 -22.31 -9.30
N SER A 370 -5.51 -21.13 -8.63
CA SER A 370 -4.60 -20.96 -7.43
C SER A 370 -4.70 -19.70 -6.49
N ASP A 371 -4.32 -19.90 -5.21
CA ASP A 371 -3.65 -19.01 -4.23
C ASP A 371 -4.23 -17.73 -3.56
N ASP A 372 -5.41 -17.16 -3.87
CA ASP A 372 -6.04 -16.06 -3.05
C ASP A 372 -6.42 -16.50 -1.59
N VAL A 373 -6.13 -17.77 -1.30
CA VAL A 373 -6.43 -18.60 -0.12
C VAL A 373 -5.63 -18.21 1.13
N LEU A 374 -4.39 -17.73 0.96
CA LEU A 374 -3.44 -17.58 2.07
C LEU A 374 -3.84 -16.52 3.10
N SER A 375 -4.53 -15.45 2.68
CA SER A 375 -4.91 -14.33 3.56
C SER A 375 -5.92 -14.70 4.65
N ARG A 376 -6.79 -15.70 4.41
CA ARG A 376 -7.89 -16.07 5.32
C ARG A 376 -7.60 -17.27 6.21
N ARG A 377 -6.59 -18.10 5.91
CA ARG A 377 -6.17 -19.25 6.74
C ARG A 377 -5.92 -18.84 8.20
N ALA A 378 -5.21 -17.74 8.43
CA ALA A 378 -4.92 -17.22 9.78
C ALA A 378 -6.17 -16.89 10.63
N THR A 379 -7.26 -16.44 10.00
CA THR A 379 -8.54 -16.15 10.71
C THR A 379 -9.30 -17.43 11.07
N MET A 380 -9.17 -18.48 10.24
CA MET A 380 -9.78 -19.78 10.45
C MET A 380 -9.05 -20.54 11.58
N GLU A 381 -7.71 -20.43 11.64
CA GLU A 381 -6.88 -20.90 12.76
C GLU A 381 -7.19 -20.15 14.07
N ALA A 382 -7.62 -18.88 14.02
CA ALA A 382 -8.04 -18.14 15.22
C ALA A 382 -9.37 -18.67 15.79
N LEU A 383 -10.35 -18.97 14.93
CA LEU A 383 -11.60 -19.62 15.34
C LEU A 383 -11.37 -21.04 15.86
N ASN A 384 -10.50 -21.82 15.21
CA ASN A 384 -10.14 -23.17 15.67
C ASN A 384 -9.44 -23.15 17.05
N ARG A 385 -8.56 -22.16 17.29
CA ARG A 385 -7.97 -21.90 18.62
C ARG A 385 -9.00 -21.45 19.66
N ALA A 386 -10.03 -20.69 19.28
CA ALA A 386 -11.11 -20.31 20.19
C ALA A 386 -12.00 -21.50 20.59
N ALA A 387 -12.33 -22.39 19.63
CA ALA A 387 -13.02 -23.65 19.93
C ALA A 387 -12.17 -24.54 20.86
N SER A 388 -10.85 -24.63 20.59
CA SER A 388 -9.88 -25.35 21.42
C SER A 388 -9.75 -24.78 22.85
N SER A 389 -9.91 -23.47 23.05
CA SER A 389 -9.86 -22.85 24.38
C SER A 389 -11.17 -22.98 25.17
N MET A 390 -12.32 -23.07 24.48
CA MET A 390 -13.63 -23.38 25.11
C MET A 390 -13.78 -24.86 25.50
N LEU A 391 -12.81 -25.71 25.17
CA LEU A 391 -12.71 -27.11 25.62
C LEU A 391 -11.98 -27.27 26.97
N LEU A 392 -11.62 -26.17 27.66
CA LEU A 392 -10.85 -26.19 28.92
C LEU A 392 -11.67 -26.35 30.22
N GLU A 393 -12.98 -26.62 30.15
CA GLU A 393 -13.66 -27.29 31.27
C GLU A 393 -13.40 -28.81 31.20
N PRO A 394 -13.23 -29.51 32.35
CA PRO A 394 -12.60 -30.82 32.40
C PRO A 394 -13.48 -31.94 31.79
N CYS A 395 -13.32 -32.16 30.48
CA CYS A 395 -13.88 -33.27 29.72
C CYS A 395 -12.78 -34.30 29.38
N PRO A 396 -13.09 -35.61 29.34
CA PRO A 396 -12.10 -36.65 29.04
C PRO A 396 -11.54 -36.55 27.61
N GLN A 397 -10.24 -36.81 27.45
CA GLN A 397 -9.49 -36.57 26.19
C GLN A 397 -9.98 -37.37 24.98
N GLU A 398 -10.72 -38.46 25.17
CA GLU A 398 -11.21 -39.30 24.06
C GLU A 398 -12.25 -38.57 23.19
N GLU A 399 -13.07 -37.68 23.76
CA GLU A 399 -14.17 -37.02 23.03
C GLU A 399 -13.69 -35.86 22.14
N ALA A 400 -12.59 -35.20 22.51
CA ALA A 400 -11.97 -34.15 21.69
C ALA A 400 -11.46 -34.69 20.34
N SER A 401 -11.07 -35.98 20.30
CA SER A 401 -10.56 -36.64 19.09
C SER A 401 -11.60 -36.82 17.98
N HIS A 402 -12.90 -36.72 18.29
CA HIS A 402 -13.99 -36.88 17.31
C HIS A 402 -14.46 -35.54 16.70
N LEU A 403 -14.26 -34.42 17.41
CA LEU A 403 -14.58 -33.08 16.91
C LEU A 403 -13.56 -32.62 15.85
N GLN A 404 -12.29 -32.88 16.11
CA GLN A 404 -11.19 -32.50 15.24
C GLN A 404 -11.34 -32.99 13.78
N PRO A 405 -11.60 -34.28 13.47
CA PRO A 405 -11.79 -34.74 12.09
C PRO A 405 -13.06 -34.20 11.41
N GLN A 406 -14.10 -33.83 12.16
CA GLN A 406 -15.30 -33.20 11.59
C GLN A 406 -15.03 -31.74 11.20
N LEU A 407 -14.31 -31.00 12.04
CA LEU A 407 -13.87 -29.64 11.72
C LEU A 407 -12.86 -29.62 10.57
N GLU A 408 -11.90 -30.56 10.55
CA GLU A 408 -10.96 -30.78 9.44
C GLU A 408 -11.68 -31.16 8.14
N THR A 409 -12.75 -31.96 8.20
CA THR A 409 -13.57 -32.31 7.03
C THR A 409 -14.26 -31.08 6.41
N VAL A 410 -14.76 -30.17 7.25
CA VAL A 410 -15.34 -28.89 6.79
C VAL A 410 -14.24 -27.99 6.23
N HIS A 411 -13.10 -27.89 6.92
CA HIS A 411 -11.93 -27.14 6.48
C HIS A 411 -11.44 -27.60 5.10
N HIS A 412 -11.35 -28.91 4.87
CA HIS A 412 -10.90 -29.47 3.60
C HIS A 412 -11.93 -29.26 2.47
N SER A 413 -13.23 -29.39 2.76
CA SER A 413 -14.29 -29.04 1.77
C SER A 413 -14.23 -27.56 1.38
N TRP A 414 -13.85 -26.70 2.31
CA TRP A 414 -13.67 -25.27 2.10
C TRP A 414 -12.41 -24.93 1.31
N GLU A 415 -11.26 -25.52 1.64
CA GLU A 415 -10.03 -25.39 0.84
C GLU A 415 -10.27 -25.87 -0.61
N SER A 416 -11.04 -26.95 -0.78
CA SER A 416 -11.49 -27.40 -2.10
C SER A 416 -12.35 -26.36 -2.82
N LEU A 417 -13.45 -25.88 -2.21
CA LEU A 417 -14.33 -24.88 -2.83
C LEU A 417 -13.57 -23.59 -3.18
N LEU A 418 -12.61 -23.16 -2.36
CA LEU A 418 -11.72 -22.03 -2.65
C LEU A 418 -10.86 -22.27 -3.89
N LEU A 419 -10.13 -23.39 -3.92
CA LEU A 419 -9.30 -23.82 -5.06
C LEU A 419 -10.13 -23.85 -6.37
N LYS A 420 -11.37 -24.31 -6.27
CA LYS A 420 -12.28 -24.52 -7.41
C LYS A 420 -12.99 -23.24 -7.87
N THR A 421 -13.48 -22.40 -6.95
CA THR A 421 -14.02 -21.06 -7.30
C THR A 421 -12.95 -20.18 -7.93
N GLN A 422 -11.71 -20.25 -7.43
CA GLN A 422 -10.56 -19.56 -8.00
C GLN A 422 -10.28 -19.99 -9.43
N GLY A 423 -10.26 -21.30 -9.73
CA GLY A 423 -9.96 -21.76 -11.08
C GLY A 423 -10.91 -21.29 -12.19
N ARG A 424 -12.15 -20.95 -11.83
CA ARG A 424 -13.08 -20.29 -12.75
C ARG A 424 -12.74 -18.80 -12.96
N GLN A 425 -12.25 -18.11 -11.94
CA GLN A 425 -11.72 -16.74 -12.06
C GLN A 425 -10.51 -16.74 -13.00
N ASP A 426 -9.58 -17.68 -12.81
CA ASP A 426 -8.35 -17.80 -13.59
C ASP A 426 -8.67 -18.04 -15.09
N LEU A 427 -9.62 -18.92 -15.40
CA LEU A 427 -10.13 -19.14 -16.77
C LEU A 427 -10.84 -17.92 -17.36
N LEU A 428 -11.65 -17.21 -16.57
CA LEU A 428 -12.32 -15.99 -17.03
C LEU A 428 -11.31 -14.86 -17.31
N GLU A 429 -10.27 -14.71 -16.49
CA GLU A 429 -9.21 -13.72 -16.68
C GLU A 429 -8.31 -14.10 -17.88
N ALA A 430 -8.09 -15.39 -18.16
CA ALA A 430 -7.45 -15.84 -19.41
C ALA A 430 -8.32 -15.54 -20.65
N ALA A 431 -9.61 -15.84 -20.61
CA ALA A 431 -10.56 -15.50 -21.68
C ALA A 431 -10.69 -13.98 -21.89
N LEU A 432 -10.63 -13.21 -20.80
CA LEU A 432 -10.58 -11.75 -20.83
C LEU A 432 -9.33 -11.26 -21.56
N THR A 433 -8.15 -11.76 -21.17
CA THR A 433 -6.86 -11.39 -21.78
C THR A 433 -6.83 -11.74 -23.27
N GLN A 434 -7.41 -12.88 -23.65
CA GLN A 434 -7.54 -13.30 -25.06
C GLN A 434 -8.50 -12.38 -25.84
N ALA A 435 -9.64 -12.00 -25.25
CA ALA A 435 -10.58 -11.07 -25.85
C ALA A 435 -10.01 -9.64 -25.97
N GLU A 436 -9.35 -9.12 -24.92
CA GLU A 436 -8.72 -7.80 -24.90
C GLU A 436 -7.58 -7.73 -25.92
N GLY A 437 -6.70 -8.73 -25.97
CA GLY A 437 -5.64 -8.84 -26.98
C GLY A 437 -6.20 -8.84 -28.40
N PHE A 438 -7.21 -9.67 -28.67
CA PHE A 438 -7.84 -9.72 -30.00
C PHE A 438 -8.51 -8.40 -30.40
N HIS A 439 -9.29 -7.78 -29.49
CA HIS A 439 -9.95 -6.50 -29.79
C HIS A 439 -8.93 -5.35 -29.93
N GLY A 440 -7.79 -5.44 -29.23
CA GLY A 440 -6.61 -4.59 -29.43
C GLY A 440 -6.03 -4.73 -30.82
N GLU A 441 -5.68 -5.95 -31.26
CA GLU A 441 -5.20 -6.23 -32.62
C GLU A 441 -6.16 -5.70 -33.71
N VAL A 442 -7.47 -5.89 -33.53
CA VAL A 442 -8.47 -5.36 -34.45
C VAL A 442 -8.50 -3.83 -34.45
N GLN A 443 -8.38 -3.17 -33.30
CA GLN A 443 -8.31 -1.70 -33.23
C GLN A 443 -7.01 -1.14 -33.83
N GLU A 444 -5.87 -1.82 -33.66
CA GLU A 444 -4.61 -1.46 -34.30
C GLU A 444 -4.72 -1.56 -35.82
N CYS A 445 -5.28 -2.67 -36.35
CA CYS A 445 -5.55 -2.82 -37.78
C CYS A 445 -6.51 -1.73 -38.29
N LEU A 446 -7.62 -1.48 -37.59
CA LEU A 446 -8.56 -0.40 -37.94
C LEU A 446 -7.91 0.99 -37.89
N GLN A 447 -7.02 1.24 -36.94
CA GLN A 447 -6.32 2.51 -36.82
C GLN A 447 -5.31 2.71 -37.96
N TRP A 448 -4.52 1.68 -38.28
CA TRP A 448 -3.62 1.68 -39.42
C TRP A 448 -4.38 1.86 -40.75
N ILE A 449 -5.53 1.20 -40.93
CA ILE A 449 -6.42 1.40 -42.08
C ILE A 449 -6.89 2.87 -42.14
N ARG A 450 -7.38 3.43 -41.03
CA ARG A 450 -7.84 4.83 -40.96
C ARG A 450 -6.73 5.83 -41.29
N ASP A 451 -5.51 5.61 -40.80
CA ASP A 451 -4.39 6.51 -41.07
C ASP A 451 -3.85 6.37 -42.49
N THR A 452 -3.87 5.16 -43.07
CA THR A 452 -3.57 4.95 -44.50
C THR A 452 -4.63 5.59 -45.39
N GLU A 453 -5.93 5.44 -45.08
CA GLU A 453 -7.01 6.15 -45.78
C GLU A 453 -6.89 7.69 -45.65
N ARG A 454 -6.47 8.19 -44.48
CA ARG A 454 -6.19 9.62 -44.28
C ARG A 454 -5.01 10.08 -45.14
N GLN A 455 -3.92 9.33 -45.23
CA GLN A 455 -2.79 9.66 -46.12
C GLN A 455 -3.21 9.68 -47.59
N LEU A 456 -4.03 8.70 -48.02
CA LEU A 456 -4.62 8.67 -49.37
C LEU A 456 -5.55 9.87 -49.63
N SER A 457 -6.22 10.38 -48.61
CA SER A 457 -7.14 11.52 -48.71
C SER A 457 -6.45 12.89 -48.58
N ALA A 458 -5.35 12.99 -47.82
CA ALA A 458 -4.65 14.23 -47.51
C ALA A 458 -3.71 14.71 -48.63
N THR A 459 -3.33 13.82 -49.54
CA THR A 459 -2.49 14.17 -50.69
C THR A 459 -3.25 15.07 -51.67
N LYS A 460 -2.71 16.28 -51.89
CA LYS A 460 -3.29 17.33 -52.75
C LYS A 460 -3.54 16.84 -54.19
N PRO A 461 -4.56 17.38 -54.90
CA PRO A 461 -4.80 17.07 -56.31
C PRO A 461 -3.53 17.27 -57.15
N THR A 462 -3.36 16.42 -58.17
CA THR A 462 -2.15 16.32 -58.98
C THR A 462 -1.77 17.68 -59.58
N GLY A 463 -0.65 18.26 -59.12
CA GLY A 463 -0.09 19.47 -59.71
C GLY A 463 0.47 19.15 -61.10
N GLY A 464 0.22 20.03 -62.09
CA GLY A 464 0.52 19.80 -63.51
C GLY A 464 2.01 19.73 -63.90
N LEU A 465 2.92 19.54 -62.94
CA LEU A 465 4.34 19.35 -63.18
C LEU A 465 4.69 17.84 -63.16
N PRO A 466 5.41 17.31 -64.17
CA PRO A 466 5.72 15.88 -64.25
C PRO A 466 6.50 15.32 -63.04
N GLU A 467 7.27 16.14 -62.34
CA GLU A 467 8.03 15.70 -61.16
C GLU A 467 7.17 15.62 -59.89
N THR A 468 6.19 16.51 -59.70
CA THR A 468 5.26 16.39 -58.56
C THR A 468 4.32 15.21 -58.74
N ALA A 469 3.86 14.96 -59.97
CA ALA A 469 3.09 13.76 -60.28
C ALA A 469 3.91 12.48 -60.06
N ARG A 470 5.19 12.46 -60.49
CA ARG A 470 6.12 11.32 -60.32
C ARG A 470 6.31 10.96 -58.85
N GLU A 471 6.53 11.96 -58.01
CA GLU A 471 6.70 11.74 -56.57
C GLU A 471 5.40 11.27 -55.91
N GLN A 472 4.25 11.81 -56.33
CA GLN A 472 2.93 11.34 -55.88
C GLN A 472 2.60 9.89 -56.32
N LEU A 473 3.11 9.43 -57.47
CA LEU A 473 2.99 8.04 -57.91
C LEU A 473 3.93 7.11 -57.13
N ARG A 474 5.18 7.54 -56.88
CA ARG A 474 6.13 6.80 -56.04
C ARG A 474 5.57 6.57 -54.63
N GLN A 475 5.13 7.64 -53.98
CA GLN A 475 4.47 7.59 -52.67
C GLN A 475 3.22 6.70 -52.66
N HIS A 476 2.50 6.59 -53.78
CA HIS A 476 1.36 5.67 -53.89
C HIS A 476 1.78 4.20 -54.01
N MET A 477 2.84 3.89 -54.76
CA MET A 477 3.39 2.53 -54.84
C MET A 477 4.05 2.10 -53.53
N ASP A 478 4.80 2.98 -52.87
CA ASP A 478 5.37 2.72 -51.54
C ASP A 478 4.27 2.41 -50.51
N LEU A 479 3.09 3.05 -50.62
CA LEU A 479 1.90 2.72 -49.82
C LEU A 479 1.20 1.43 -50.28
N GLN A 480 1.25 1.08 -51.57
CA GLN A 480 0.66 -0.16 -52.10
C GLN A 480 1.46 -1.39 -51.64
N ASP A 481 2.78 -1.28 -51.58
CA ASP A 481 3.65 -2.32 -51.02
C ASP A 481 3.39 -2.49 -49.51
N GLN A 482 3.18 -1.39 -48.77
CA GLN A 482 2.78 -1.44 -47.35
C GLN A 482 1.42 -2.11 -47.14
N VAL A 483 0.40 -1.78 -47.96
CA VAL A 483 -0.91 -2.46 -47.93
C VAL A 483 -0.78 -3.96 -48.23
N SER A 484 0.08 -4.32 -49.19
CA SER A 484 0.33 -5.71 -49.55
C SER A 484 1.01 -6.49 -48.42
N GLN A 485 1.96 -5.88 -47.71
CA GLN A 485 2.63 -6.46 -46.54
C GLN A 485 1.69 -6.59 -45.33
N HIS A 486 0.79 -5.62 -45.12
CA HIS A 486 -0.20 -5.68 -44.03
C HIS A 486 -1.36 -6.65 -44.30
N ALA A 487 -1.50 -7.17 -45.53
CA ALA A 487 -2.58 -8.09 -45.91
C ALA A 487 -2.54 -9.44 -45.16
N GLU A 488 -1.34 -9.96 -44.87
CA GLU A 488 -1.17 -11.20 -44.09
C GLU A 488 -1.67 -11.01 -42.65
N ARG A 489 -1.28 -9.91 -41.98
CA ARG A 489 -1.78 -9.54 -40.64
C ARG A 489 -3.31 -9.40 -40.61
N TYR A 490 -3.89 -8.75 -41.61
CA TYR A 490 -5.35 -8.64 -41.73
C TYR A 490 -6.01 -10.03 -41.86
N SER A 491 -5.44 -10.92 -42.68
CA SER A 491 -5.94 -12.30 -42.87
C SER A 491 -5.87 -13.13 -41.58
N ASP A 492 -4.75 -13.04 -40.85
CA ASP A 492 -4.54 -13.76 -39.59
C ASP A 492 -5.51 -13.31 -38.50
N VAL A 493 -5.70 -12.01 -38.32
CA VAL A 493 -6.67 -11.44 -37.36
C VAL A 493 -8.09 -11.88 -37.73
N LEU A 494 -8.43 -11.91 -39.03
CA LEU A 494 -9.73 -12.42 -39.49
C LEU A 494 -9.93 -13.90 -39.20
N ALA A 495 -8.93 -14.75 -39.47
CA ALA A 495 -8.99 -16.17 -39.19
C ALA A 495 -9.14 -16.44 -37.67
N ARG A 496 -8.39 -15.73 -36.82
CA ARG A 496 -8.54 -15.80 -35.36
C ARG A 496 -9.93 -15.38 -34.89
N GLY A 497 -10.46 -14.28 -35.43
CA GLY A 497 -11.80 -13.81 -35.08
C GLY A 497 -12.92 -14.75 -35.52
N GLN A 498 -12.80 -15.36 -36.70
CA GLN A 498 -13.74 -16.38 -37.17
C GLN A 498 -13.66 -17.66 -36.33
N ALA A 499 -12.46 -18.09 -35.91
CA ALA A 499 -12.30 -19.22 -35.01
C ALA A 499 -12.96 -18.99 -33.64
N MET A 500 -12.82 -17.78 -33.06
CA MET A 500 -13.51 -17.39 -31.82
C MET A 500 -15.03 -17.41 -31.93
N LEU A 501 -15.58 -17.05 -33.10
CA LEU A 501 -17.02 -17.16 -33.38
C LEU A 501 -17.46 -18.62 -33.58
N MET A 502 -16.63 -19.48 -34.15
CA MET A 502 -16.95 -20.90 -34.34
C MET A 502 -16.99 -21.67 -33.01
N SER A 503 -16.09 -21.38 -32.06
CA SER A 503 -16.09 -22.01 -30.73
C SER A 503 -17.33 -21.69 -29.88
N LEU A 504 -18.15 -20.72 -30.28
CA LEU A 504 -19.42 -20.38 -29.63
C LEU A 504 -20.61 -21.22 -30.13
N LEU A 505 -20.51 -21.84 -31.30
CA LEU A 505 -21.63 -22.55 -31.95
C LEU A 505 -21.87 -23.97 -31.42
N GLU A 506 -20.97 -24.49 -30.58
CA GLU A 506 -21.08 -25.83 -29.99
C GLU A 506 -21.85 -25.85 -28.64
N GLY A 507 -22.25 -24.68 -28.11
CA GLY A 507 -23.08 -24.56 -26.90
C GLY A 507 -24.56 -24.28 -27.22
N GLU A 508 -25.47 -25.06 -26.62
CA GLU A 508 -26.91 -25.08 -27.00
C GLU A 508 -27.73 -23.78 -26.75
N GLU A 509 -27.14 -22.73 -26.15
CA GLU A 509 -27.78 -21.41 -25.98
C GLU A 509 -27.04 -20.27 -26.73
N GLY A 510 -26.44 -20.59 -27.88
CA GLY A 510 -25.80 -19.59 -28.75
C GLY A 510 -26.74 -18.51 -29.33
N VAL A 511 -26.13 -17.52 -29.97
CA VAL A 511 -26.69 -16.40 -30.78
C VAL A 511 -26.77 -15.01 -30.11
N LEU A 512 -27.10 -14.88 -28.82
CA LEU A 512 -27.31 -13.54 -28.21
C LEU A 512 -26.05 -12.84 -27.66
N GLY A 513 -24.90 -13.52 -27.60
CA GLY A 513 -23.66 -13.03 -26.97
C GLY A 513 -22.42 -13.09 -27.86
N ALA A 514 -22.52 -12.61 -29.10
CA ALA A 514 -21.42 -12.59 -30.10
C ALA A 514 -21.40 -11.34 -30.99
N THR A 515 -22.31 -10.39 -30.76
CA THR A 515 -22.56 -9.22 -31.60
C THR A 515 -21.33 -8.32 -31.76
N GLN A 516 -20.61 -8.01 -30.68
CA GLN A 516 -19.54 -7.01 -30.71
C GLN A 516 -18.31 -7.50 -31.49
N THR A 517 -17.90 -8.75 -31.29
CA THR A 517 -16.81 -9.39 -32.05
C THR A 517 -17.16 -9.49 -33.54
N GLN A 518 -18.42 -9.79 -33.84
CA GLN A 518 -18.94 -9.93 -35.19
C GLN A 518 -19.07 -8.56 -35.91
N GLU A 519 -19.51 -7.51 -35.20
CA GLU A 519 -19.50 -6.11 -35.66
C GLU A 519 -18.08 -5.60 -35.91
N HIS A 520 -17.13 -5.88 -35.02
CA HIS A 520 -15.73 -5.49 -35.18
C HIS A 520 -15.07 -6.19 -36.39
N LEU A 521 -15.37 -7.46 -36.62
CA LEU A 521 -14.93 -8.19 -37.82
C LEU A 521 -15.56 -7.65 -39.10
N LEU A 522 -16.86 -7.33 -39.10
CA LEU A 522 -17.54 -6.69 -40.23
C LEU A 522 -16.97 -5.29 -40.51
N LEU A 523 -16.65 -4.51 -39.47
CA LEU A 523 -16.01 -3.20 -39.59
C LEU A 523 -14.59 -3.31 -40.16
N LEU A 524 -13.81 -4.32 -39.73
CA LEU A 524 -12.48 -4.61 -40.27
C LEU A 524 -12.55 -5.02 -41.76
N GLN A 525 -13.47 -5.93 -42.12
CA GLN A 525 -13.68 -6.35 -43.51
C GLN A 525 -14.13 -5.19 -44.42
N THR A 526 -15.11 -4.39 -43.97
CA THR A 526 -15.64 -3.27 -44.77
C THR A 526 -14.65 -2.12 -44.92
N SER A 527 -13.88 -1.81 -43.88
CA SER A 527 -12.82 -0.80 -43.95
C SER A 527 -11.63 -1.24 -44.80
N TRP A 528 -11.22 -2.51 -44.75
CA TRP A 528 -10.19 -3.06 -45.64
C TRP A 528 -10.64 -3.06 -47.12
N ALA A 529 -11.89 -3.42 -47.40
CA ALA A 529 -12.46 -3.33 -48.75
C ALA A 529 -12.55 -1.86 -49.24
N SER A 530 -12.92 -0.93 -48.36
CA SER A 530 -12.89 0.52 -48.63
C SER A 530 -11.49 1.02 -48.96
N LEU A 531 -10.48 0.63 -48.16
CA LEU A 531 -9.08 1.01 -48.38
C LEU A 531 -8.58 0.52 -49.73
N ASN A 532 -8.81 -0.75 -50.08
CA ASN A 532 -8.43 -1.31 -51.39
C ASN A 532 -9.15 -0.60 -52.54
N SER A 533 -10.46 -0.33 -52.42
CA SER A 533 -11.21 0.42 -53.43
C SER A 533 -10.69 1.86 -53.62
N LYS A 534 -10.31 2.54 -52.52
CA LYS A 534 -9.67 3.88 -52.56
C LYS A 534 -8.26 3.82 -53.15
N MET A 535 -7.49 2.78 -52.85
CA MET A 535 -6.19 2.51 -53.46
C MET A 535 -6.32 2.32 -54.96
N ASP A 536 -7.19 1.43 -55.43
CA ASP A 536 -7.37 1.15 -56.86
C ASP A 536 -7.97 2.34 -57.62
N THR A 537 -8.97 3.05 -57.08
CA THR A 537 -9.50 4.26 -57.75
C THR A 537 -8.47 5.39 -57.81
N ARG A 538 -7.56 5.49 -56.84
CA ARG A 538 -6.42 6.40 -56.90
C ARG A 538 -5.40 5.94 -57.93
N ARG A 539 -5.09 4.64 -57.96
CA ARG A 539 -4.17 4.00 -58.91
C ARG A 539 -4.59 4.29 -60.34
N VAL A 540 -5.84 3.98 -60.68
CA VAL A 540 -6.45 4.26 -61.98
C VAL A 540 -6.40 5.76 -62.32
N LYS A 541 -6.77 6.65 -61.39
CA LYS A 541 -6.71 8.12 -61.62
C LYS A 541 -5.29 8.67 -61.80
N LEU A 542 -4.28 8.00 -61.25
CA LEU A 542 -2.87 8.33 -61.48
C LEU A 542 -2.44 7.74 -62.83
N GLU A 543 -2.69 6.46 -63.11
CA GLU A 543 -2.40 5.78 -64.38
C GLU A 543 -3.01 6.53 -65.59
N GLU A 544 -4.28 6.95 -65.51
CA GLU A 544 -4.98 7.76 -66.55
C GLU A 544 -4.34 9.13 -66.81
N ARG A 545 -3.69 9.73 -65.80
CA ARG A 545 -3.00 11.03 -65.92
C ARG A 545 -1.52 10.88 -66.31
N PHE A 546 -1.04 9.63 -66.44
CA PHE A 546 0.35 9.29 -66.74
C PHE A 546 0.67 8.71 -68.15
N PRO A 547 -0.07 9.00 -69.27
CA PRO A 547 0.21 8.36 -70.57
C PRO A 547 1.66 8.47 -71.07
N TRP A 548 2.39 9.50 -70.63
CA TRP A 548 3.74 9.84 -71.11
C TRP A 548 4.88 9.53 -70.13
N ARG A 549 4.64 8.73 -69.08
CA ARG A 549 5.70 8.36 -68.12
C ARG A 549 5.70 6.87 -67.72
N ARG A 550 5.85 5.98 -68.72
CA ARG A 550 6.77 4.83 -68.59
C ARG A 550 8.19 5.39 -68.36
N GLY A 551 8.47 5.79 -67.13
CA GLY A 551 9.73 6.45 -66.76
C GLY A 551 10.93 5.53 -66.99
N PHE A 552 11.96 6.02 -67.67
CA PHE A 552 13.14 5.24 -68.01
C PHE A 552 13.90 4.80 -66.74
N ARG A 553 13.66 3.56 -66.30
CA ARG A 553 14.74 2.71 -65.83
C ARG A 553 15.28 1.96 -67.05
N VAL A 554 16.60 1.80 -67.10
CA VAL A 554 17.30 1.07 -68.18
C VAL A 554 17.13 -0.45 -67.93
N LEU A 555 15.89 -0.90 -68.09
CA LEU A 555 15.48 -2.29 -68.00
C LEU A 555 15.18 -2.77 -69.43
N CYS A 556 16.25 -3.00 -70.19
CA CYS A 556 16.17 -3.71 -71.45
C CYS A 556 15.83 -5.17 -71.15
N SER A 557 14.76 -5.68 -71.76
CA SER A 557 14.48 -7.13 -71.72
C SER A 557 15.65 -7.86 -72.38
N LEU A 558 16.19 -8.91 -71.74
CA LEU A 558 17.24 -9.74 -72.37
C LEU A 558 16.67 -10.89 -73.21
N ILE A 559 15.34 -11.03 -73.25
CA ILE A 559 14.61 -11.95 -74.12
C ILE A 559 14.43 -11.31 -75.50
N LEU A 560 14.94 -11.98 -76.53
CA LEU A 560 15.13 -11.42 -77.88
C LEU A 560 13.84 -10.83 -78.49
N ASP A 561 12.71 -11.54 -78.40
CA ASP A 561 11.45 -11.09 -79.03
C ASP A 561 10.90 -9.82 -78.39
N THR A 562 10.92 -9.73 -77.05
CA THR A 562 10.53 -8.51 -76.32
C THR A 562 11.56 -7.39 -76.50
N LEU A 563 12.84 -7.72 -76.70
CA LEU A 563 13.90 -6.76 -76.98
C LEU A 563 13.74 -6.13 -78.37
N LEU A 564 13.41 -6.93 -79.40
CA LEU A 564 13.09 -6.46 -80.74
C LEU A 564 11.86 -5.53 -80.75
N LEU A 565 10.80 -5.89 -80.01
CA LEU A 565 9.64 -5.02 -79.83
C LEU A 565 10.01 -3.71 -79.13
N GLN A 566 10.83 -3.76 -78.07
CA GLN A 566 11.33 -2.59 -77.34
C GLN A 566 12.21 -1.67 -78.21
N ILE A 567 12.94 -2.22 -79.18
CA ILE A 567 13.70 -1.47 -80.19
C ILE A 567 12.76 -0.77 -81.16
N GLU A 568 11.71 -1.44 -81.65
CA GLU A 568 10.79 -0.83 -82.60
C GLU A 568 9.97 0.31 -81.95
N GLU A 569 9.49 0.11 -80.71
CA GLU A 569 8.92 1.18 -79.87
C GLU A 569 9.89 2.36 -79.72
N HIS A 570 11.20 2.08 -79.57
CA HIS A 570 12.22 3.12 -79.43
C HIS A 570 12.46 3.91 -80.71
N LYS A 571 12.42 3.27 -81.89
CA LYS A 571 12.52 3.97 -83.18
C LYS A 571 11.38 4.95 -83.39
N VAL A 572 10.14 4.55 -83.06
CA VAL A 572 8.97 5.44 -83.12
C VAL A 572 9.19 6.65 -82.20
N PHE A 573 9.59 6.42 -80.94
CA PHE A 573 9.92 7.50 -80.01
C PHE A 573 11.06 8.41 -80.51
N MET A 574 12.11 7.87 -81.14
CA MET A 574 13.18 8.67 -81.74
C MET A 574 12.69 9.51 -82.93
N SER A 575 11.70 9.04 -83.68
CA SER A 575 11.03 9.85 -84.72
C SER A 575 10.22 11.01 -84.10
N GLU A 576 9.54 10.78 -82.98
CA GLU A 576 8.81 11.83 -82.26
C GLU A 576 9.77 12.85 -81.65
N VAL A 577 10.83 12.43 -80.96
CA VAL A 577 11.87 13.33 -80.41
C VAL A 577 12.53 14.13 -81.54
N SER A 578 12.91 13.51 -82.66
CA SER A 578 13.50 14.25 -83.78
C SER A 578 12.54 15.28 -84.39
N SER A 579 11.22 15.04 -84.42
CA SER A 579 10.23 16.04 -84.86
C SER A 579 10.11 17.23 -83.90
N HIS A 580 10.16 17.01 -82.58
CA HIS A 580 10.07 18.09 -81.57
C HIS A 580 11.32 18.99 -81.52
N ARG A 581 12.46 18.52 -82.06
CA ARG A 581 13.68 19.34 -82.19
C ARG A 581 13.43 20.67 -82.89
N GLN A 582 12.58 20.68 -83.91
CA GLN A 582 12.25 21.89 -84.68
C GLN A 582 11.47 22.90 -83.82
N GLN A 583 10.60 22.41 -82.92
CA GLN A 583 9.81 23.25 -82.01
C GLN A 583 10.68 23.86 -80.91
N VAL A 584 11.67 23.12 -80.39
CA VAL A 584 12.65 23.65 -79.40
C VAL A 584 13.50 24.76 -80.03
N LEU A 585 13.96 24.59 -81.27
CA LEU A 585 14.70 25.64 -82.00
C LEU A 585 13.84 26.90 -82.26
N VAL A 586 12.54 26.75 -82.52
CA VAL A 586 11.61 27.88 -82.61
C VAL A 586 11.42 28.57 -81.25
N LEU A 587 11.32 27.82 -80.15
CA LEU A 587 11.26 28.38 -78.79
C LEU A 587 12.55 29.10 -78.39
N GLU A 588 13.73 28.62 -78.80
CA GLU A 588 15.00 29.32 -78.60
C GLU A 588 15.08 30.62 -79.41
N LYS A 589 14.58 30.61 -80.65
CA LYS A 589 14.50 31.82 -81.49
C LYS A 589 13.53 32.86 -80.90
N VAL A 590 12.29 32.46 -80.62
CA VAL A 590 11.26 33.35 -80.02
C VAL A 590 11.71 33.83 -78.64
N GLY A 591 12.37 32.98 -77.85
CA GLY A 591 12.88 33.33 -76.53
C GLY A 591 14.08 34.28 -76.56
N SER A 592 14.97 34.18 -77.56
CA SER A 592 16.07 35.12 -77.76
C SER A 592 15.63 36.46 -78.36
N GLU A 593 14.58 36.45 -79.19
CA GLU A 593 13.86 37.64 -79.63
C GLU A 593 13.14 38.31 -78.44
N LEU A 594 12.48 37.55 -77.55
CA LEU A 594 11.91 38.08 -76.31
C LEU A 594 13.00 38.67 -75.40
N ARG A 595 14.13 37.95 -75.24
CA ARG A 595 15.29 38.39 -74.45
C ARG A 595 15.80 39.76 -74.94
N SER A 596 15.99 39.93 -76.24
CA SER A 596 16.49 41.20 -76.81
C SER A 596 15.50 42.36 -76.76
N ALA A 597 14.21 42.08 -76.52
CA ALA A 597 13.16 43.08 -76.28
C ALA A 597 12.83 43.32 -74.79
N SER A 598 13.57 42.68 -73.87
CA SER A 598 13.32 42.69 -72.41
C SER A 598 14.03 43.83 -71.67
N LEU A 599 13.62 44.05 -70.41
CA LEU A 599 14.43 44.77 -69.43
C LEU A 599 15.44 43.82 -68.76
N GLU A 600 16.53 44.35 -68.21
CA GLU A 600 17.64 43.56 -67.62
C GLU A 600 17.18 42.53 -66.57
N GLN A 601 16.10 42.79 -65.82
CA GLN A 601 15.55 41.86 -64.83
C GLN A 601 14.83 40.66 -65.48
N ASP A 602 14.11 40.90 -66.59
CA ASP A 602 13.40 39.86 -67.34
C ASP A 602 14.34 39.08 -68.25
N GLU A 603 15.40 39.73 -68.75
CA GLU A 603 16.44 39.12 -69.59
C GLU A 603 17.10 37.90 -68.90
N VAL A 604 17.37 38.02 -67.60
CA VAL A 604 17.93 36.95 -66.76
C VAL A 604 16.91 35.84 -66.51
N LEU A 605 15.63 36.17 -66.28
CA LEU A 605 14.57 35.17 -66.06
C LEU A 605 14.28 34.36 -67.33
N ILE A 606 14.15 35.02 -68.48
CA ILE A 606 13.94 34.39 -69.79
C ILE A 606 15.16 33.56 -70.16
N GLY A 607 16.38 34.08 -69.96
CA GLY A 607 17.62 33.31 -70.12
C GLY A 607 17.65 32.04 -69.26
N ASN A 608 17.31 32.13 -67.97
CA ASN A 608 17.26 30.99 -67.06
C ASN A 608 16.13 29.99 -67.36
N LEU A 609 15.06 30.40 -68.04
CA LEU A 609 14.01 29.50 -68.53
C LEU A 609 14.45 28.78 -69.79
N LEU A 610 15.04 29.49 -70.75
CA LEU A 610 15.61 28.89 -71.97
C LEU A 610 16.74 27.91 -71.66
N LEU A 611 17.65 28.25 -70.75
CA LEU A 611 18.69 27.33 -70.28
C LEU A 611 18.11 26.08 -69.61
N ARG A 612 16.97 26.18 -68.90
CA ARG A 612 16.28 25.01 -68.33
C ARG A 612 15.58 24.16 -69.38
N VAL A 613 14.98 24.76 -70.41
CA VAL A 613 14.40 24.05 -71.56
C VAL A 613 15.52 23.34 -72.34
N HIS A 614 16.61 24.04 -72.67
CA HIS A 614 17.77 23.47 -73.35
C HIS A 614 18.43 22.35 -72.54
N SER A 615 18.66 22.55 -71.23
CA SER A 615 19.20 21.51 -70.35
C SER A 615 18.31 20.27 -70.29
N ARG A 616 16.98 20.44 -70.18
CA ARG A 616 16.03 19.31 -70.19
C ARG A 616 15.96 18.62 -71.54
N TRP A 617 15.99 19.37 -72.63
CA TRP A 617 16.06 18.82 -73.98
C TRP A 617 17.33 18.02 -74.20
N HIS A 618 18.48 18.55 -73.80
CA HIS A 618 19.76 17.89 -73.92
C HIS A 618 19.87 16.66 -73.03
N GLN A 619 19.26 16.66 -71.83
CA GLN A 619 19.10 15.47 -71.00
C GLN A 619 18.19 14.43 -71.66
N LEU A 620 17.03 14.82 -72.21
CA LEU A 620 16.12 13.91 -72.91
C LEU A 620 16.79 13.27 -74.13
N ALA A 621 17.46 14.06 -74.97
CA ALA A 621 18.20 13.57 -76.13
C ALA A 621 19.37 12.65 -75.72
N LYS A 622 20.08 12.99 -74.63
CA LYS A 622 21.15 12.15 -74.06
C LYS A 622 20.58 10.81 -73.57
N SER A 623 19.56 10.82 -72.72
CA SER A 623 18.98 9.58 -72.16
C SER A 623 18.21 8.74 -73.18
N SER A 624 17.68 9.35 -74.25
CA SER A 624 17.16 8.61 -75.40
C SER A 624 18.29 7.86 -76.11
N ARG A 625 19.42 8.52 -76.37
CA ARG A 625 20.61 7.91 -76.98
C ARG A 625 21.29 6.86 -76.07
N GLU A 626 21.22 7.04 -74.75
CA GLU A 626 21.67 6.03 -73.78
C GLU A 626 20.74 4.81 -73.79
N ARG A 627 19.42 4.96 -73.98
CA ARG A 627 18.51 3.81 -74.22
C ARG A 627 18.80 3.16 -75.57
N GLU A 628 19.08 3.94 -76.62
CA GLU A 628 19.45 3.41 -77.94
C GLU A 628 20.69 2.51 -77.83
N GLN A 629 21.75 3.02 -77.20
CA GLN A 629 22.98 2.27 -76.93
C GLN A 629 22.73 1.04 -76.06
N SER A 630 21.97 1.16 -74.96
CA SER A 630 21.70 0.03 -74.06
C SER A 630 20.80 -1.04 -74.69
N LEU A 631 19.85 -0.67 -75.55
CA LEU A 631 19.07 -1.63 -76.33
C LEU A 631 19.93 -2.29 -77.41
N GLU A 632 20.83 -1.55 -78.07
CA GLU A 632 21.73 -2.10 -79.07
C GLU A 632 22.79 -3.03 -78.43
N GLU A 633 23.26 -2.72 -77.22
CA GLU A 633 24.12 -3.58 -76.40
C GLU A 633 23.37 -4.82 -75.91
N ALA A 634 22.15 -4.67 -75.37
CA ALA A 634 21.32 -5.80 -74.96
C ALA A 634 21.01 -6.72 -76.16
N HIS A 635 20.68 -6.14 -77.31
CA HIS A 635 20.49 -6.87 -78.57
C HIS A 635 21.77 -7.60 -78.98
N LYS A 636 22.93 -6.90 -79.04
CA LYS A 636 24.23 -7.53 -79.32
C LYS A 636 24.58 -8.64 -78.33
N THR A 637 24.10 -8.57 -77.08
CA THR A 637 24.32 -9.60 -76.07
C THR A 637 23.37 -10.79 -76.26
N ALA A 638 22.10 -10.54 -76.60
CA ALA A 638 21.11 -11.57 -76.89
C ALA A 638 21.32 -12.28 -78.23
N THR A 639 21.89 -11.61 -79.25
CA THR A 639 22.12 -12.19 -80.59
C THR A 639 23.49 -12.82 -80.80
N LYS A 640 24.45 -12.64 -79.87
CA LYS A 640 25.85 -13.09 -80.09
C LYS A 640 26.12 -14.56 -79.82
N GLU A 641 25.21 -15.31 -79.20
CA GLU A 641 25.43 -16.72 -78.87
C GLU A 641 24.33 -17.60 -79.50
N SER A 642 24.76 -18.73 -80.04
CA SER A 642 24.07 -19.52 -81.07
C SER A 642 23.00 -20.48 -80.52
N CYS A 643 22.12 -19.97 -79.65
CA CYS A 643 21.07 -20.77 -79.00
C CYS A 643 20.12 -21.46 -80.00
N GLY A 644 19.72 -20.75 -81.07
CA GLY A 644 18.76 -21.27 -82.05
C GLY A 644 19.28 -22.45 -82.88
N GLU A 645 20.57 -22.44 -83.24
CA GLU A 645 21.18 -23.55 -83.99
C GLU A 645 21.26 -24.82 -83.15
N LEU A 646 21.63 -24.70 -81.87
CA LEU A 646 21.67 -25.83 -80.94
C LEU A 646 20.26 -26.38 -80.66
N TRP A 647 19.29 -25.51 -80.43
CA TRP A 647 17.90 -25.92 -80.17
C TRP A 647 17.26 -26.62 -81.37
N ASN A 648 17.42 -26.07 -82.57
CA ASN A 648 16.93 -26.70 -83.80
C ASN A 648 17.62 -28.05 -84.05
N TRP A 649 18.94 -28.13 -83.85
CA TRP A 649 19.68 -29.38 -83.95
C TRP A 649 19.22 -30.44 -82.94
N LEU A 650 18.91 -30.05 -81.70
CA LEU A 650 18.33 -30.96 -80.70
C LEU A 650 16.96 -31.47 -81.14
N LEU A 651 16.07 -30.61 -81.64
CA LEU A 651 14.75 -31.02 -82.10
C LEU A 651 14.82 -31.92 -83.36
N GLU A 652 15.71 -31.59 -84.31
CA GLU A 652 15.96 -32.41 -85.50
C GLU A 652 16.54 -33.78 -85.12
N THR A 653 17.55 -33.83 -84.24
CA THR A 653 18.15 -35.10 -83.79
C THR A 653 17.19 -35.93 -82.95
N GLU A 654 16.36 -35.31 -82.10
CA GLU A 654 15.26 -35.97 -81.39
C GLU A 654 14.32 -36.66 -82.40
N SER A 655 13.86 -35.94 -83.42
CA SER A 655 12.96 -36.49 -84.45
C SER A 655 13.59 -37.59 -85.31
N ARG A 656 14.90 -37.50 -85.59
CA ARG A 656 15.63 -38.53 -86.34
C ARG A 656 15.75 -39.82 -85.54
N LEU A 657 16.14 -39.71 -84.27
CA LEU A 657 16.24 -40.87 -83.37
C LEU A 657 14.89 -41.58 -83.18
N ASP A 658 13.77 -40.84 -83.19
CA ASP A 658 12.42 -41.42 -83.14
C ASP A 658 12.05 -42.23 -84.40
N VAL A 659 12.53 -41.83 -85.58
CA VAL A 659 12.30 -42.56 -86.86
C VAL A 659 13.23 -43.76 -87.00
N GLU A 660 14.46 -43.67 -86.51
CA GLU A 660 15.50 -44.71 -86.63
C GLU A 660 15.27 -45.92 -85.69
N LEU A 661 14.20 -45.96 -84.87
CA LEU A 661 13.96 -47.01 -83.87
C LEU A 661 13.77 -48.45 -84.40
N THR A 662 13.53 -48.66 -85.70
CA THR A 662 13.46 -50.00 -86.29
C THR A 662 14.87 -50.56 -86.56
N VAL A 663 15.19 -51.75 -86.04
CA VAL A 663 16.47 -52.43 -86.27
C VAL A 663 16.29 -53.58 -87.27
N THR A 664 17.23 -53.76 -88.21
CA THR A 664 17.25 -54.91 -89.12
C THR A 664 18.17 -56.01 -88.58
N ASN A 665 17.99 -57.26 -89.06
CA ASN A 665 18.73 -58.43 -88.59
C ASN A 665 19.96 -58.76 -89.47
N GLN A 666 20.43 -57.84 -90.33
CA GLN A 666 21.58 -58.09 -91.21
C GLN A 666 22.87 -57.46 -90.64
N PRO A 667 23.97 -58.21 -90.48
CA PRO A 667 25.18 -57.71 -89.81
C PRO A 667 25.88 -56.56 -90.54
N GLU A 668 25.81 -56.50 -91.87
CA GLU A 668 26.40 -55.39 -92.63
C GLU A 668 25.59 -54.10 -92.45
N GLU A 669 24.25 -54.19 -92.47
CA GLU A 669 23.35 -53.07 -92.19
C GLU A 669 23.47 -52.59 -90.73
N ILE A 670 23.55 -53.51 -89.75
CA ILE A 670 23.75 -53.16 -88.34
C ILE A 670 25.09 -52.44 -88.13
N ASN A 671 26.15 -52.85 -88.83
CA ASN A 671 27.46 -52.18 -88.73
C ASN A 671 27.45 -50.79 -89.40
N GLU A 672 26.74 -50.60 -90.52
CA GLU A 672 26.50 -49.25 -91.06
C GLU A 672 25.68 -48.37 -90.11
N GLU A 673 24.62 -48.90 -89.50
CA GLU A 673 23.80 -48.18 -88.52
C GLU A 673 24.58 -47.86 -87.24
N LEU A 674 25.49 -48.73 -86.79
CA LEU A 674 26.42 -48.44 -85.71
C LEU A 674 27.42 -47.36 -86.09
N ALA A 675 27.97 -47.36 -87.31
CA ALA A 675 28.86 -46.28 -87.75
C ALA A 675 28.13 -44.93 -87.78
N LYS A 676 26.90 -44.89 -88.32
CA LYS A 676 26.03 -43.70 -88.31
C LYS A 676 25.70 -43.25 -86.88
N HIS A 677 25.43 -44.18 -85.96
CA HIS A 677 25.15 -43.86 -84.56
C HIS A 677 26.42 -43.42 -83.79
N GLU A 678 27.59 -43.99 -84.10
CA GLU A 678 28.86 -43.57 -83.52
C GLU A 678 29.22 -42.15 -83.99
N ASP A 679 28.94 -41.80 -85.24
CA ASP A 679 29.08 -40.44 -85.75
C ASP A 679 28.07 -39.47 -85.12
N LEU A 680 26.84 -39.91 -84.83
CA LEU A 680 25.89 -39.14 -84.02
C LEU A 680 26.37 -38.95 -82.58
N ARG A 681 27.00 -39.96 -81.97
CA ARG A 681 27.62 -39.87 -80.64
C ARG A 681 28.84 -38.94 -80.63
N LYS A 682 29.69 -38.99 -81.65
CA LYS A 682 30.79 -38.02 -81.87
C LYS A 682 30.23 -36.60 -82.06
N ALA A 683 29.13 -36.45 -82.80
CA ALA A 683 28.44 -35.18 -82.95
C ALA A 683 27.92 -34.65 -81.61
N LEU A 684 27.23 -35.47 -80.81
CA LEU A 684 26.80 -35.13 -79.44
C LEU A 684 27.99 -34.67 -78.58
N CYS A 685 29.08 -35.44 -78.53
CA CYS A 685 30.30 -35.07 -77.81
C CYS A 685 30.93 -33.76 -78.32
N SER A 686 30.91 -33.50 -79.63
CA SER A 686 31.41 -32.25 -80.22
C SER A 686 30.51 -31.03 -79.94
N ARG A 687 29.21 -31.26 -79.72
CA ARG A 687 28.21 -30.24 -79.38
C ARG A 687 28.10 -30.02 -77.86
N LEU A 688 28.58 -30.95 -77.03
CA LEU A 688 28.56 -30.83 -75.56
C LEU A 688 29.24 -29.55 -75.02
N PRO A 689 30.41 -29.09 -75.54
CA PRO A 689 30.96 -27.78 -75.15
C PRO A 689 30.07 -26.60 -75.53
N LEU A 690 29.37 -26.67 -76.67
CA LEU A 690 28.42 -25.65 -77.11
C LEU A 690 27.16 -25.64 -76.23
N TYR A 691 26.65 -26.81 -75.82
CA TYR A 691 25.58 -26.91 -74.82
C TYR A 691 25.98 -26.28 -73.49
N TYR A 692 27.14 -26.64 -72.92
CA TYR A 692 27.61 -26.04 -71.68
C TYR A 692 27.91 -24.54 -71.80
N ALA A 693 28.42 -24.06 -72.95
CA ALA A 693 28.56 -22.63 -73.20
C ALA A 693 27.19 -21.93 -73.24
N THR A 694 26.22 -22.50 -73.95
CA THR A 694 24.85 -21.98 -74.08
C THR A 694 24.13 -21.93 -72.73
N VAL A 695 24.19 -23.00 -71.94
CA VAL A 695 23.62 -23.04 -70.58
C VAL A 695 24.34 -22.05 -69.64
N ARG A 696 25.67 -21.91 -69.75
CA ARG A 696 26.45 -20.98 -68.93
C ARG A 696 26.13 -19.53 -69.26
N SER A 697 26.07 -19.16 -70.54
CA SER A 697 25.76 -17.78 -70.93
C SER A 697 24.27 -17.47 -70.79
N GLY A 698 23.37 -18.44 -70.99
CA GLY A 698 21.96 -18.32 -70.63
C GLY A 698 21.74 -18.11 -69.12
N ARG A 699 22.50 -18.79 -68.25
CA ARG A 699 22.56 -18.47 -66.81
C ARG A 699 23.14 -17.07 -66.59
N SER A 700 24.22 -16.69 -67.28
CA SER A 700 24.77 -15.33 -67.19
C SER A 700 23.78 -14.25 -67.62
N LEU A 701 22.96 -14.49 -68.65
CA LEU A 701 21.88 -13.61 -69.10
C LEU A 701 20.77 -13.52 -68.06
N ARG A 702 20.37 -14.65 -67.45
CA ARG A 702 19.42 -14.68 -66.33
C ARG A 702 19.95 -13.90 -65.13
N ASP A 703 21.22 -14.10 -64.75
CA ASP A 703 21.82 -13.47 -63.59
C ASP A 703 22.12 -11.97 -63.83
N LYS A 704 22.19 -11.54 -65.10
CA LYS A 704 22.21 -10.12 -65.53
C LYS A 704 20.81 -9.52 -65.75
N ALA A 705 19.75 -10.34 -65.78
CA ALA A 705 18.39 -9.85 -66.06
C ALA A 705 17.83 -9.14 -64.82
N THR A 706 17.46 -7.87 -65.01
CA THR A 706 16.94 -6.98 -63.96
C THR A 706 15.40 -6.87 -63.98
N LEU A 707 14.73 -7.82 -64.64
CA LEU A 707 13.29 -7.99 -64.70
C LEU A 707 12.92 -9.39 -64.17
N PRO A 708 12.11 -9.52 -63.10
CA PRO A 708 11.72 -10.84 -62.55
C PRO A 708 10.97 -11.74 -63.55
N THR A 709 10.26 -11.14 -64.51
CA THR A 709 9.62 -11.87 -65.61
C THR A 709 10.64 -12.52 -66.55
N ASP A 710 11.79 -11.89 -66.72
CA ASP A 710 12.83 -12.35 -67.62
C ASP A 710 13.69 -13.41 -66.94
N THR A 711 13.97 -13.28 -65.64
CA THR A 711 14.64 -14.32 -64.86
C THR A 711 13.82 -15.61 -64.81
N GLN A 712 12.49 -15.52 -64.64
CA GLN A 712 11.59 -16.67 -64.71
C GLN A 712 11.58 -17.31 -66.11
N LYS A 713 11.34 -16.52 -67.17
CA LYS A 713 11.30 -17.03 -68.54
C LYS A 713 12.64 -17.64 -68.97
N LEU A 714 13.76 -16.98 -68.70
CA LEU A 714 15.10 -17.52 -68.99
C LEU A 714 15.37 -18.81 -68.20
N SER A 715 14.87 -18.93 -66.96
CA SER A 715 14.96 -20.20 -66.21
C SER A 715 14.15 -21.30 -66.90
N SER A 716 12.89 -21.03 -67.30
CA SER A 716 12.07 -22.02 -68.00
C SER A 716 12.63 -22.44 -69.37
N LEU A 717 13.31 -21.53 -70.09
CA LEU A 717 13.98 -21.84 -71.36
C LEU A 717 15.27 -22.65 -71.14
N LEU A 718 16.00 -22.40 -70.03
CA LEU A 718 17.16 -23.20 -69.63
C LEU A 718 16.77 -24.62 -69.18
N GLU A 719 15.63 -24.76 -68.51
CA GLU A 719 15.03 -26.05 -68.16
C GLU A 719 14.61 -26.79 -69.43
N GLN A 720 13.87 -26.15 -70.34
CA GLN A 720 13.51 -26.76 -71.63
C GLN A 720 14.74 -27.19 -72.46
N LEU A 721 15.82 -26.40 -72.48
CA LEU A 721 17.08 -26.73 -73.16
C LEU A 721 17.77 -27.93 -72.52
N ARG A 722 17.75 -28.03 -71.18
CA ARG A 722 18.24 -29.21 -70.46
C ARG A 722 17.40 -30.44 -70.79
N ASP A 723 16.07 -30.34 -70.69
CA ASP A 723 15.17 -31.45 -70.95
C ASP A 723 15.30 -31.95 -72.40
N ALA A 724 15.49 -31.06 -73.37
CA ALA A 724 15.73 -31.42 -74.77
C ALA A 724 17.08 -32.13 -74.96
N TRP A 725 18.14 -31.62 -74.34
CA TRP A 725 19.46 -32.27 -74.35
C TRP A 725 19.39 -33.68 -73.72
N ASP A 726 18.79 -33.79 -72.55
CA ASP A 726 18.67 -35.03 -71.80
C ASP A 726 17.78 -36.05 -72.54
N ARG A 727 16.71 -35.63 -73.23
CA ARG A 727 15.91 -36.49 -74.11
C ARG A 727 16.71 -37.03 -75.29
N VAL A 728 17.50 -36.19 -75.99
CA VAL A 728 18.35 -36.64 -77.10
C VAL A 728 19.43 -37.61 -76.62
N CYS A 729 20.07 -37.32 -75.48
CA CYS A 729 21.04 -38.24 -74.87
C CYS A 729 20.40 -39.58 -74.47
N ALA A 730 19.19 -39.57 -73.88
CA ALA A 730 18.45 -40.79 -73.53
C ALA A 730 18.07 -41.61 -74.77
N LYS A 731 17.51 -40.97 -75.81
CA LYS A 731 17.15 -41.62 -77.08
C LYS A 731 18.37 -42.18 -77.82
N SER A 732 19.50 -41.48 -77.82
CA SER A 732 20.77 -41.99 -78.37
C SER A 732 21.30 -43.17 -77.55
N THR A 733 21.20 -43.13 -76.22
CA THR A 733 21.56 -44.28 -75.36
C THR A 733 20.67 -45.49 -75.64
N GLN A 734 19.37 -45.28 -75.84
CA GLN A 734 18.42 -46.32 -76.20
C GLN A 734 18.71 -46.90 -77.59
N ARG A 735 19.01 -46.06 -78.60
CA ARG A 735 19.43 -46.52 -79.94
C ARG A 735 20.74 -47.31 -79.88
N GLN A 736 21.70 -46.88 -79.05
CA GLN A 736 22.93 -47.61 -78.80
C GLN A 736 22.66 -49.00 -78.20
N GLN A 737 21.80 -49.09 -77.18
CA GLN A 737 21.41 -50.38 -76.57
C GLN A 737 20.74 -51.31 -77.59
N LEU A 738 19.78 -50.81 -78.38
CA LEU A 738 19.10 -51.58 -79.43
C LEU A 738 20.07 -52.09 -80.52
N LEU A 739 21.07 -51.28 -80.89
CA LEU A 739 22.11 -51.68 -81.85
C LEU A 739 23.11 -52.68 -81.25
N GLU A 740 23.48 -52.53 -79.98
CA GLU A 740 24.33 -53.49 -79.26
C GLU A 740 23.65 -54.85 -79.07
N GLU A 741 22.35 -54.85 -78.72
CA GLU A 741 21.52 -56.06 -78.67
C GLU A 741 21.44 -56.73 -80.04
N ALA A 742 21.23 -55.96 -81.12
CA ALA A 742 21.22 -56.48 -82.48
C ALA A 742 22.57 -57.05 -82.93
N VAL A 743 23.70 -56.44 -82.55
CA VAL A 743 25.05 -57.01 -82.75
C VAL A 743 25.25 -58.30 -81.97
N LEU A 744 24.72 -58.38 -80.74
CA LEU A 744 24.76 -59.61 -79.96
C LEU A 744 24.01 -60.74 -80.68
N TYR A 745 22.82 -60.46 -81.23
CA TYR A 745 22.05 -61.42 -82.02
C TYR A 745 22.64 -61.70 -83.41
N SER A 746 23.40 -60.77 -84.00
CA SER A 746 24.18 -61.01 -85.22
C SER A 746 25.57 -61.62 -84.96
N GLY A 747 25.91 -61.92 -83.71
CA GLY A 747 27.04 -62.76 -83.31
C GLY A 747 28.43 -62.15 -83.47
N GLN A 748 28.61 -60.83 -83.27
CA GLN A 748 29.92 -60.16 -83.43
C GLN A 748 30.48 -59.56 -82.11
N PRO A 749 30.80 -60.40 -81.10
CA PRO A 749 31.13 -59.95 -79.74
C PRO A 749 32.46 -59.20 -79.62
N GLU A 750 33.43 -59.40 -80.52
CA GLU A 750 34.71 -58.65 -80.50
C GLU A 750 34.48 -57.14 -80.64
N GLY A 751 33.49 -56.72 -81.44
CA GLY A 751 33.09 -55.31 -81.54
C GLY A 751 32.37 -54.80 -80.28
N ALA A 752 31.52 -55.63 -79.67
CA ALA A 752 30.81 -55.28 -78.43
C ALA A 752 31.75 -55.11 -77.23
N LEU A 753 32.82 -55.92 -77.13
CA LEU A 753 33.80 -55.86 -76.05
C LEU A 753 34.65 -54.58 -76.07
N GLN A 754 35.05 -54.11 -77.26
CA GLN A 754 35.87 -52.89 -77.39
C GLN A 754 35.10 -51.63 -76.94
N LEU A 755 33.82 -51.50 -77.32
CA LEU A 755 32.96 -50.38 -76.92
C LEU A 755 32.79 -50.28 -75.39
N MET A 756 32.74 -51.43 -74.70
CA MET A 756 32.63 -51.49 -73.23
C MET A 756 33.95 -51.08 -72.53
N LEU A 757 35.10 -51.41 -73.11
CA LEU A 757 36.43 -51.06 -72.55
C LEU A 757 36.71 -49.55 -72.57
N ASP A 758 36.30 -48.85 -73.64
CA ASP A 758 36.52 -47.41 -73.78
C ASP A 758 35.65 -46.60 -72.79
N TRP A 759 34.41 -47.03 -72.55
CA TRP A 759 33.53 -46.43 -71.53
C TRP A 759 34.09 -46.61 -70.11
N LEU A 760 34.60 -47.81 -69.77
CA LEU A 760 35.21 -48.09 -68.47
C LEU A 760 36.43 -47.18 -68.20
N CYS A 761 37.27 -46.93 -69.21
CA CYS A 761 38.43 -46.03 -69.05
C CYS A 761 38.01 -44.58 -68.74
N TRP A 762 36.96 -44.09 -69.39
CA TRP A 762 36.41 -42.76 -69.09
C TRP A 762 35.85 -42.70 -67.66
N ALA A 763 35.07 -43.70 -67.26
CA ALA A 763 34.47 -43.79 -65.93
C ALA A 763 35.51 -43.78 -64.80
N GLU A 764 36.65 -44.48 -64.95
CA GLU A 764 37.75 -44.45 -63.98
C GLU A 764 38.30 -43.03 -63.72
N THR A 765 38.29 -42.13 -64.72
CA THR A 765 38.82 -40.76 -64.57
C THR A 765 37.90 -39.82 -63.77
N GLN A 766 36.58 -40.03 -63.83
CA GLN A 766 35.60 -39.19 -63.15
C GLN A 766 35.42 -39.54 -61.67
N LEU A 767 35.95 -40.68 -61.23
CA LEU A 767 35.76 -41.22 -59.88
C LEU A 767 37.00 -41.14 -58.97
N GLN A 768 38.06 -40.45 -59.42
CA GLN A 768 39.31 -40.31 -58.65
C GLN A 768 39.10 -39.63 -57.29
N GLU A 769 39.95 -39.97 -56.33
CA GLU A 769 39.76 -39.56 -54.92
C GLU A 769 40.05 -38.07 -54.70
N ASP A 770 40.98 -37.49 -55.45
CA ASP A 770 41.46 -36.09 -55.30
C ASP A 770 40.47 -34.99 -55.72
N GLN A 771 39.26 -35.34 -56.17
CA GLN A 771 38.25 -34.32 -56.54
C GLN A 771 37.69 -33.62 -55.28
N PRO A 772 37.58 -32.28 -55.26
CA PRO A 772 36.96 -31.54 -54.16
C PRO A 772 35.46 -31.82 -54.09
N ILE A 773 34.99 -32.20 -52.90
CA ILE A 773 33.62 -32.66 -52.62
C ILE A 773 32.92 -31.88 -51.50
N TYR A 774 33.66 -31.10 -50.71
CA TYR A 774 33.11 -30.28 -49.64
C TYR A 774 32.74 -28.90 -50.17
N GLY A 775 31.67 -28.30 -49.65
CA GLY A 775 31.13 -27.05 -50.14
C GLY A 775 30.02 -26.52 -49.23
N ASP A 776 29.29 -25.54 -49.71
CA ASP A 776 27.98 -25.22 -49.18
C ASP A 776 26.96 -26.30 -49.60
N MET A 777 25.87 -26.42 -48.83
CA MET A 777 24.92 -27.54 -48.98
C MET A 777 24.38 -27.67 -50.42
N ASP A 778 24.14 -26.55 -51.10
CA ASP A 778 23.57 -26.53 -52.45
C ASP A 778 24.54 -27.11 -53.49
N LEU A 779 25.84 -26.79 -53.39
CA LEU A 779 26.87 -27.40 -54.22
C LEU A 779 27.02 -28.90 -53.95
N VAL A 780 27.09 -29.31 -52.68
CA VAL A 780 27.29 -30.73 -52.32
C VAL A 780 26.08 -31.57 -52.74
N SER A 781 24.86 -31.03 -52.61
CA SER A 781 23.63 -31.66 -53.12
C SER A 781 23.69 -31.85 -54.63
N HIS A 782 24.11 -30.83 -55.38
CA HIS A 782 24.25 -30.93 -56.83
C HIS A 782 25.31 -31.94 -57.28
N LEU A 783 26.45 -32.00 -56.58
CA LEU A 783 27.50 -33.01 -56.82
C LEU A 783 26.98 -34.44 -56.55
N LEU A 784 26.14 -34.62 -55.53
CA LEU A 784 25.49 -35.90 -55.21
C LEU A 784 24.46 -36.29 -56.28
N GLU A 785 23.62 -35.37 -56.75
CA GLU A 785 22.66 -35.59 -57.85
C GLU A 785 23.37 -36.03 -59.14
N SER A 786 24.45 -35.33 -59.51
CA SER A 786 25.27 -35.66 -60.68
C SER A 786 25.86 -37.07 -60.58
N HIS A 787 26.33 -37.45 -59.39
CA HIS A 787 26.85 -38.80 -59.14
C HIS A 787 25.75 -39.89 -59.15
N GLN A 788 24.52 -39.57 -58.71
CA GLN A 788 23.38 -40.49 -58.82
C GLN A 788 22.93 -40.74 -60.27
N VAL A 789 23.12 -39.77 -61.18
CA VAL A 789 22.88 -39.98 -62.62
C VAL A 789 23.92 -40.94 -63.18
N PHE A 790 25.20 -40.72 -62.87
CA PHE A 790 26.29 -41.63 -63.24
C PHE A 790 26.10 -43.06 -62.68
N GLN A 791 25.61 -43.20 -61.44
CA GLN A 791 25.29 -44.51 -60.87
C GLN A 791 24.16 -45.22 -61.63
N ARG A 792 23.11 -44.51 -62.04
CA ARG A 792 22.03 -45.08 -62.86
C ARG A 792 22.53 -45.58 -64.22
N GLU A 793 23.44 -44.85 -64.85
CA GLU A 793 24.12 -45.30 -66.08
C GLU A 793 24.93 -46.57 -65.83
N LEU A 794 25.76 -46.60 -64.77
CA LEU A 794 26.58 -47.75 -64.40
C LEU A 794 25.76 -49.01 -64.08
N TYR A 795 24.63 -48.89 -63.37
CA TYR A 795 23.76 -50.03 -63.07
C TYR A 795 22.94 -50.52 -64.28
N SER A 796 22.88 -49.78 -65.39
CA SER A 796 22.11 -50.14 -66.58
C SER A 796 22.80 -51.15 -67.51
N ARG A 797 24.08 -51.49 -67.27
CA ARG A 797 24.89 -52.40 -68.11
C ARG A 797 25.39 -53.61 -67.32
N THR A 798 25.26 -54.80 -67.90
CA THR A 798 25.54 -56.09 -67.23
C THR A 798 26.88 -56.69 -67.66
N GLY A 799 27.99 -56.14 -67.18
CA GLY A 799 29.34 -56.63 -67.51
C GLY A 799 29.68 -57.99 -66.89
N SER A 800 29.64 -59.08 -67.66
CA SER A 800 29.95 -60.44 -67.17
C SER A 800 31.38 -60.93 -67.42
N GLU A 801 32.19 -60.26 -68.25
CA GLU A 801 33.56 -60.71 -68.57
C GLU A 801 34.66 -59.75 -68.14
N LEU A 802 34.43 -58.43 -68.23
CA LEU A 802 35.44 -57.39 -67.89
C LEU A 802 35.60 -57.16 -66.37
N SER A 803 35.32 -58.20 -65.55
CA SER A 803 35.07 -58.13 -64.10
C SER A 803 36.04 -57.21 -63.36
N MET A 804 37.36 -57.47 -63.39
CA MET A 804 38.31 -56.69 -62.57
C MET A 804 38.24 -55.16 -62.78
N ARG A 805 37.99 -54.68 -64.00
CA ARG A 805 37.85 -53.23 -64.26
C ARG A 805 36.46 -52.73 -63.95
N TRP A 806 35.44 -53.53 -64.21
CA TRP A 806 34.05 -53.24 -63.82
C TRP A 806 33.91 -53.08 -62.30
N ASP A 807 34.47 -54.03 -61.55
CA ASP A 807 34.50 -54.05 -60.08
C ASP A 807 35.29 -52.86 -59.50
N ARG A 808 36.34 -52.40 -60.19
CA ARG A 808 37.11 -51.20 -59.83
C ARG A 808 36.31 -49.91 -60.03
N VAL A 809 35.58 -49.75 -61.13
CA VAL A 809 34.69 -48.59 -61.34
C VAL A 809 33.53 -48.61 -60.33
N CYS A 810 32.95 -49.78 -60.07
CA CYS A 810 31.89 -49.94 -59.05
C CYS A 810 32.37 -49.52 -57.65
N SER A 811 33.54 -50.00 -57.22
CA SER A 811 34.10 -49.66 -55.89
C SER A 811 34.49 -48.18 -55.77
N LEU A 812 35.07 -47.57 -56.80
CA LEU A 812 35.33 -46.12 -56.84
C LEU A 812 34.05 -45.30 -56.82
N SER A 813 32.98 -45.76 -57.48
CA SER A 813 31.66 -45.11 -57.46
C SER A 813 31.02 -45.14 -56.08
N VAL A 814 31.13 -46.27 -55.36
CA VAL A 814 30.69 -46.38 -53.96
C VAL A 814 31.55 -45.48 -53.06
N SER A 815 32.88 -45.43 -53.23
CA SER A 815 33.77 -44.52 -52.50
C SER A 815 33.41 -43.04 -52.71
N LYS A 816 33.09 -42.62 -53.95
CA LYS A 816 32.67 -41.23 -54.21
C LYS A 816 31.30 -40.91 -53.58
N GLN A 817 30.36 -41.86 -53.60
CA GLN A 817 29.03 -41.70 -52.99
C GLN A 817 29.11 -41.51 -51.46
N THR A 818 29.87 -42.36 -50.75
CA THR A 818 29.97 -42.27 -49.28
C THR A 818 30.63 -40.97 -48.84
N ARG A 819 31.69 -40.55 -49.54
CA ARG A 819 32.38 -39.27 -49.29
C ARG A 819 31.47 -38.06 -49.53
N LEU A 820 30.69 -38.04 -50.62
CA LEU A 820 29.71 -36.97 -50.88
C LEU A 820 28.58 -36.93 -49.84
N GLN A 821 28.07 -38.08 -49.40
CA GLN A 821 27.07 -38.16 -48.32
C GLN A 821 27.62 -37.63 -46.98
N GLN A 822 28.89 -37.91 -46.67
CA GLN A 822 29.56 -37.38 -45.48
C GLN A 822 29.77 -35.85 -45.58
N ALA A 823 30.16 -35.35 -46.75
CA ALA A 823 30.29 -33.91 -47.01
C ALA A 823 28.95 -33.17 -46.85
N LEU A 824 27.85 -33.75 -47.37
CA LEU A 824 26.52 -33.16 -47.24
C LEU A 824 26.10 -33.06 -45.77
N LYS A 825 26.27 -34.16 -45.02
CA LYS A 825 25.97 -34.20 -43.58
C LYS A 825 26.75 -33.16 -42.77
N GLN A 826 28.03 -32.95 -43.07
CA GLN A 826 28.84 -31.92 -42.40
C GLN A 826 28.39 -30.49 -42.78
N ALA A 827 28.07 -30.24 -44.05
CA ALA A 827 27.56 -28.94 -44.50
C ALA A 827 26.19 -28.60 -43.88
N GLU A 828 25.31 -29.58 -43.73
CA GLU A 828 24.02 -29.45 -43.02
C GLU A 828 24.22 -29.16 -41.53
N GLN A 829 25.08 -29.94 -40.85
CA GLN A 829 25.41 -29.73 -39.44
C GLN A 829 25.96 -28.32 -39.20
N PHE A 830 26.92 -27.88 -40.01
CA PHE A 830 27.48 -26.54 -39.93
C PHE A 830 26.40 -25.45 -40.15
N ARG A 831 25.57 -25.57 -41.18
CA ARG A 831 24.48 -24.62 -41.45
C ARG A 831 23.52 -24.53 -40.26
N ASN A 832 23.09 -25.66 -39.73
CA ASN A 832 22.08 -25.72 -38.68
C ASN A 832 22.62 -25.14 -37.36
N SER A 833 23.84 -25.51 -36.94
CA SER A 833 24.47 -24.96 -35.74
C SER A 833 24.68 -23.44 -35.84
N VAL A 834 25.19 -22.94 -36.97
CA VAL A 834 25.38 -21.49 -37.18
C VAL A 834 24.04 -20.74 -37.14
N GLN A 835 22.98 -21.28 -37.78
CA GLN A 835 21.66 -20.65 -37.78
C GLN A 835 21.04 -20.60 -36.38
N GLN A 836 21.08 -21.71 -35.63
CA GLN A 836 20.53 -21.77 -34.27
C GLN A 836 21.22 -20.78 -33.32
N LEU A 837 22.56 -20.74 -33.36
CA LEU A 837 23.34 -19.83 -32.52
C LEU A 837 23.13 -18.35 -32.91
N LEU A 838 23.04 -18.02 -34.20
CA LEU A 838 22.77 -16.64 -34.64
C LEU A 838 21.35 -16.16 -34.30
N VAL A 839 20.34 -17.03 -34.42
CA VAL A 839 18.96 -16.71 -34.01
C VAL A 839 18.93 -16.46 -32.49
N TRP A 840 19.53 -17.34 -31.70
CA TRP A 840 19.59 -17.18 -30.24
C TRP A 840 20.30 -15.87 -29.82
N LEU A 841 21.47 -15.57 -30.40
CA LEU A 841 22.20 -14.31 -30.17
C LEU A 841 21.38 -13.08 -30.57
N SER A 842 20.58 -13.16 -31.64
CA SER A 842 19.72 -12.05 -32.06
C SER A 842 18.55 -11.80 -31.09
N GLY A 843 17.99 -12.87 -30.50
CA GLY A 843 16.96 -12.78 -29.46
C GLY A 843 17.48 -12.17 -28.16
N VAL A 844 18.71 -12.51 -27.75
CA VAL A 844 19.39 -11.86 -26.63
C VAL A 844 19.57 -10.35 -26.88
N GLY A 845 19.93 -9.97 -28.10
CA GLY A 845 20.16 -8.57 -28.45
C GLY A 845 18.89 -7.71 -28.55
N GLN A 846 17.86 -8.18 -29.26
CA GLN A 846 16.69 -7.35 -29.58
C GLN A 846 15.92 -6.84 -28.35
N ALA A 847 15.94 -7.58 -27.24
CA ALA A 847 15.15 -7.24 -26.05
C ALA A 847 15.82 -6.25 -25.08
N ARG A 848 17.15 -6.02 -25.13
CA ARG A 848 17.88 -5.39 -24.00
C ARG A 848 18.92 -4.31 -24.33
N PHE A 849 19.23 -4.03 -25.60
CA PHE A 849 20.14 -2.92 -25.95
C PHE A 849 19.58 -1.49 -25.70
N HIS A 850 18.34 -1.36 -25.20
CA HIS A 850 17.66 -0.06 -25.02
C HIS A 850 17.18 0.22 -23.57
N SER A 851 17.37 -0.70 -22.62
CA SER A 851 17.02 -0.45 -21.22
C SER A 851 18.13 0.33 -20.50
N GLY A 852 17.82 1.57 -20.09
CA GLY A 852 18.67 2.31 -19.16
C GLY A 852 18.76 1.61 -17.80
N VAL A 853 19.76 2.00 -16.99
CA VAL A 853 19.88 1.51 -15.61
C VAL A 853 18.65 1.97 -14.80
N PRO A 854 17.89 1.07 -14.17
CA PRO A 854 16.72 1.45 -13.37
C PRO A 854 17.08 2.40 -12.22
N GLU A 855 16.12 3.24 -11.81
CA GLU A 855 16.36 4.26 -10.77
C GLU A 855 16.12 3.79 -9.33
N GLU A 856 15.54 2.61 -9.14
CA GLU A 856 15.15 2.05 -7.83
C GLU A 856 16.03 0.86 -7.45
N VAL A 857 16.38 0.75 -6.17
CA VAL A 857 17.29 -0.32 -5.65
C VAL A 857 16.74 -1.71 -5.95
N GLU A 858 15.44 -1.92 -5.77
CA GLU A 858 14.77 -3.20 -6.02
C GLU A 858 14.79 -3.55 -7.51
N SER A 859 14.44 -2.61 -8.38
CA SER A 859 14.50 -2.80 -9.85
C SER A 859 15.92 -3.05 -10.36
N VAL A 860 16.95 -2.36 -9.83
CA VAL A 860 18.35 -2.62 -10.20
C VAL A 860 18.77 -4.03 -9.77
N GLN A 861 18.35 -4.50 -8.58
CA GLN A 861 18.64 -5.87 -8.13
C GLN A 861 17.91 -6.94 -8.95
N GLU A 862 16.69 -6.67 -9.42
CA GLU A 862 15.95 -7.59 -10.31
C GLU A 862 16.59 -7.69 -11.69
N VAL A 863 16.94 -6.55 -12.29
CA VAL A 863 17.63 -6.52 -13.59
C VAL A 863 19.03 -7.14 -13.47
N LEU A 864 19.75 -6.91 -12.37
CA LEU A 864 21.05 -7.55 -12.11
C LEU A 864 20.91 -9.09 -12.06
N ARG A 865 19.95 -9.63 -11.27
CA ARG A 865 19.66 -11.08 -11.24
C ARG A 865 19.35 -11.63 -12.64
N ALA A 866 18.55 -10.92 -13.43
CA ALA A 866 18.22 -11.31 -14.80
C ALA A 866 19.40 -11.19 -15.79
N GLN A 867 20.43 -10.41 -15.45
CA GLN A 867 21.66 -10.24 -16.22
C GLN A 867 22.73 -11.28 -15.85
N GLU A 868 22.77 -11.74 -14.59
CA GLU A 868 23.65 -12.82 -14.16
C GLU A 868 23.32 -14.13 -14.88
N VAL A 869 22.04 -14.53 -14.89
CA VAL A 869 21.54 -15.69 -15.64
C VAL A 869 21.86 -15.60 -17.13
N LEU A 870 21.85 -14.38 -17.71
CA LEU A 870 22.22 -14.15 -19.11
C LEU A 870 23.71 -14.42 -19.37
N VAL A 871 24.59 -13.93 -18.48
CA VAL A 871 26.05 -14.11 -18.60
C VAL A 871 26.42 -15.59 -18.42
N GLU A 872 25.77 -16.31 -17.50
CA GLU A 872 25.94 -17.76 -17.35
C GLU A 872 25.52 -18.52 -18.62
N ALA A 873 24.32 -18.24 -19.16
CA ALA A 873 23.84 -18.87 -20.40
C ALA A 873 24.72 -18.58 -21.62
N LEU A 874 25.41 -17.43 -21.65
CA LEU A 874 26.41 -17.10 -22.69
C LEU A 874 27.67 -17.95 -22.55
N GLU A 875 28.22 -18.07 -21.34
CA GLU A 875 29.43 -18.89 -21.12
C GLU A 875 29.15 -20.40 -21.28
N GLU A 876 27.94 -20.89 -20.98
CA GLU A 876 27.54 -22.28 -21.29
C GLU A 876 27.54 -22.56 -22.81
N ARG A 877 27.00 -21.64 -23.62
CA ARG A 877 26.91 -21.78 -25.09
C ARG A 877 28.25 -21.51 -25.81
N ARG A 878 29.29 -21.08 -25.09
CA ARG A 878 30.63 -20.81 -25.61
C ARG A 878 31.22 -21.99 -26.37
N GLU A 879 31.13 -23.19 -25.82
CA GLU A 879 31.71 -24.40 -26.41
C GLU A 879 30.99 -24.82 -27.70
N GLU A 880 29.68 -24.55 -27.81
CA GLU A 880 28.92 -24.78 -29.06
C GLU A 880 29.36 -23.82 -30.17
N VAL A 881 29.61 -22.55 -29.84
CA VAL A 881 30.15 -21.55 -30.79
C VAL A 881 31.55 -21.97 -31.26
N ILE A 882 32.40 -22.46 -30.35
CA ILE A 882 33.74 -22.97 -30.70
C ILE A 882 33.62 -24.19 -31.62
N ALA A 883 32.77 -25.17 -31.28
CA ALA A 883 32.56 -26.37 -32.08
C ALA A 883 32.01 -26.06 -33.50
N ALA A 884 31.05 -25.12 -33.62
CA ALA A 884 30.52 -24.69 -34.91
C ALA A 884 31.60 -23.98 -35.76
N CYS A 885 32.48 -23.19 -35.13
CA CYS A 885 33.61 -22.57 -35.82
C CYS A 885 34.66 -23.59 -36.28
N ALA A 886 34.97 -24.60 -35.45
CA ALA A 886 35.88 -25.69 -35.79
C ALA A 886 35.36 -26.50 -37.00
N LEU A 887 34.10 -26.90 -36.99
CA LEU A 887 33.47 -27.60 -38.12
C LEU A 887 33.52 -26.77 -39.42
N GLY A 888 33.34 -25.45 -39.32
CA GLY A 888 33.49 -24.55 -40.47
C GLY A 888 34.93 -24.44 -40.98
N GLN A 889 35.94 -24.56 -40.10
CA GLN A 889 37.35 -24.61 -40.47
C GLN A 889 37.72 -25.95 -41.11
N ASP A 890 37.20 -27.07 -40.58
CA ASP A 890 37.40 -28.41 -41.14
C ASP A 890 36.89 -28.49 -42.58
N ILE A 891 35.66 -28.01 -42.83
CA ILE A 891 35.08 -27.93 -44.18
C ILE A 891 35.96 -27.12 -45.13
N LEU A 892 36.58 -26.03 -44.66
CA LEU A 892 37.44 -25.17 -45.47
C LEU A 892 38.76 -25.83 -45.92
N THR A 893 39.22 -26.90 -45.28
CA THR A 893 40.48 -27.58 -45.64
C THR A 893 40.45 -28.26 -47.01
N SER A 894 39.26 -28.66 -47.48
CA SER A 894 39.04 -29.45 -48.71
C SER A 894 37.83 -28.96 -49.50
N CYS A 895 37.45 -27.68 -49.29
CA CYS A 895 36.31 -27.02 -49.90
C CYS A 895 36.53 -26.73 -51.39
N HIS A 896 35.48 -26.87 -52.18
CA HIS A 896 35.41 -26.36 -53.55
C HIS A 896 35.63 -24.83 -53.57
N PRO A 897 36.43 -24.29 -54.51
CA PRO A 897 36.79 -22.87 -54.51
C PRO A 897 35.59 -21.91 -54.51
N ASP A 898 34.52 -22.29 -55.21
CA ASP A 898 33.30 -21.47 -55.36
C ASP A 898 32.55 -21.24 -54.02
N SER A 899 32.57 -22.23 -53.11
CA SER A 899 31.83 -22.16 -51.84
C SER A 899 32.67 -21.59 -50.68
N ALA A 900 34.00 -21.61 -50.81
CA ALA A 900 34.92 -21.32 -49.72
C ALA A 900 34.78 -19.89 -49.15
N ALA A 901 34.32 -18.93 -49.95
CA ALA A 901 34.04 -17.56 -49.48
C ALA A 901 32.84 -17.51 -48.52
N ILE A 902 31.77 -18.25 -48.82
CA ILE A 902 30.51 -18.28 -48.06
C ILE A 902 30.73 -18.89 -46.68
N ILE A 903 31.47 -20.00 -46.60
CA ILE A 903 31.79 -20.68 -45.34
C ILE A 903 32.64 -19.76 -44.43
N ARG A 904 33.68 -19.09 -44.97
CA ARG A 904 34.47 -18.10 -44.23
C ARG A 904 33.63 -16.96 -43.66
N GLN A 905 32.71 -16.40 -44.46
CA GLN A 905 31.82 -15.32 -44.02
C GLN A 905 30.92 -15.77 -42.86
N ARG A 906 30.35 -16.97 -42.92
CA ARG A 906 29.49 -17.52 -41.87
C ARG A 906 30.22 -17.72 -40.54
N VAL A 907 31.43 -18.30 -40.57
CA VAL A 907 32.28 -18.44 -39.37
C VAL A 907 32.60 -17.07 -38.75
N SER A 908 33.05 -16.11 -39.58
CA SER A 908 33.39 -14.75 -39.11
C SER A 908 32.21 -14.01 -38.50
N THR A 909 31.01 -14.17 -39.08
CA THR A 909 29.77 -13.54 -38.59
C THR A 909 29.40 -14.07 -37.20
N LEU A 910 29.41 -15.39 -37.01
CA LEU A 910 29.10 -16.03 -35.72
C LEU A 910 30.09 -15.59 -34.63
N GLN A 911 31.39 -15.65 -34.90
CA GLN A 911 32.43 -15.22 -33.95
C GLN A 911 32.30 -13.75 -33.54
N THR A 912 31.89 -12.89 -34.46
CA THR A 912 31.77 -11.45 -34.21
C THR A 912 30.53 -11.14 -33.38
N ARG A 913 29.37 -11.71 -33.73
CA ARG A 913 28.13 -11.50 -32.96
C ARG A 913 28.18 -12.06 -31.54
N TYR A 914 28.77 -13.24 -31.34
CA TYR A 914 28.93 -13.79 -29.99
C TYR A 914 29.78 -12.87 -29.09
N ARG A 915 30.89 -12.33 -29.64
CA ARG A 915 31.78 -11.41 -28.92
C ARG A 915 31.08 -10.10 -28.54
N GLU A 916 30.34 -9.49 -29.47
CA GLU A 916 29.60 -8.24 -29.24
C GLU A 916 28.61 -8.39 -28.08
N VAL A 917 27.79 -9.46 -28.11
CA VAL A 917 26.78 -9.73 -27.06
C VAL A 917 27.44 -10.00 -25.71
N LEU A 918 28.52 -10.80 -25.67
CA LEU A 918 29.24 -11.10 -24.43
C LEU A 918 29.91 -9.86 -23.80
N MET A 919 30.50 -8.98 -24.62
CA MET A 919 31.14 -7.75 -24.15
C MET A 919 30.10 -6.79 -23.53
N TRP A 920 28.97 -6.55 -24.22
CA TRP A 920 27.88 -5.76 -23.65
C TRP A 920 27.34 -6.40 -22.36
N ALA A 921 27.14 -7.72 -22.34
CA ALA A 921 26.51 -8.38 -21.20
C ALA A 921 27.31 -8.17 -19.89
N LYS A 922 28.65 -8.23 -19.99
CA LYS A 922 29.58 -7.96 -18.88
C LYS A 922 29.61 -6.48 -18.50
N GLN A 923 29.72 -5.58 -19.47
CA GLN A 923 29.70 -4.13 -19.23
C GLN A 923 28.39 -3.64 -18.59
N HIS A 924 27.25 -4.22 -18.98
CA HIS A 924 25.96 -3.87 -18.40
C HIS A 924 25.82 -4.40 -16.96
N LYS A 925 26.36 -5.59 -16.65
CA LYS A 925 26.45 -6.09 -15.27
C LYS A 925 27.28 -5.13 -14.39
N GLU A 926 28.48 -4.76 -14.83
CA GLU A 926 29.34 -3.80 -14.11
C GLU A 926 28.66 -2.43 -13.88
N ALA A 927 27.90 -1.94 -14.87
CA ALA A 927 27.13 -0.70 -14.75
C ALA A 927 25.97 -0.79 -13.73
N LEU A 928 25.31 -1.95 -13.63
CA LEU A 928 24.24 -2.19 -12.64
C LEU A 928 24.82 -2.32 -11.21
N GLU A 929 25.93 -3.05 -11.05
CA GLU A 929 26.60 -3.21 -9.75
C GLU A 929 27.14 -1.88 -9.20
N THR A 930 27.74 -1.06 -10.05
CA THR A 930 28.24 0.27 -9.67
C THR A 930 27.11 1.24 -9.31
N SER A 931 26.01 1.23 -10.06
CA SER A 931 24.81 2.02 -9.74
C SER A 931 24.17 1.58 -8.41
N LEU A 932 24.02 0.27 -8.18
CA LEU A 932 23.51 -0.28 -6.92
C LEU A 932 24.37 0.15 -5.72
N ALA A 933 25.70 0.04 -5.84
CA ALA A 933 26.61 0.48 -4.79
C ALA A 933 26.49 1.99 -4.50
N GLN A 934 26.33 2.82 -5.53
CA GLN A 934 26.12 4.27 -5.36
C GLN A 934 24.78 4.58 -4.67
N MET A 935 23.69 3.90 -5.05
CA MET A 935 22.38 4.06 -4.44
C MET A 935 22.38 3.66 -2.96
N LEU A 936 23.02 2.54 -2.61
CA LEU A 936 23.16 2.09 -1.23
C LEU A 936 24.01 3.06 -0.39
N ASN A 937 25.15 3.50 -0.90
CA ASN A 937 26.00 4.50 -0.22
C ASN A 937 25.25 5.82 0.01
N ASN A 938 24.47 6.29 -0.96
CA ASN A 938 23.62 7.48 -0.81
C ASN A 938 22.55 7.31 0.28
N SER A 939 21.98 6.10 0.43
CA SER A 939 21.00 5.81 1.48
C SER A 939 21.60 5.81 2.89
N ILE A 940 22.81 5.26 3.04
CA ILE A 940 23.54 5.24 4.32
C ILE A 940 23.92 6.67 4.73
N LEU A 941 24.49 7.44 3.81
CA LEU A 941 24.88 8.83 4.06
C LEU A 941 23.66 9.71 4.44
N LEU A 942 22.48 9.45 3.88
CA LEU A 942 21.25 10.15 4.24
C LEU A 942 20.83 9.90 5.70
N GLU A 943 20.93 8.67 6.20
CA GLU A 943 20.61 8.33 7.59
C GLU A 943 21.66 8.88 8.57
N GLU A 944 22.96 8.83 8.20
CA GLU A 944 24.04 9.45 8.98
C GLU A 944 23.86 10.97 9.13
N LEU A 945 23.43 11.65 8.06
CA LEU A 945 23.19 13.10 8.09
C LEU A 945 21.92 13.46 8.85
N LEU A 946 20.82 12.70 8.70
CA LEU A 946 19.59 12.90 9.47
C LEU A 946 19.82 12.70 10.97
N SER A 947 20.52 11.64 11.36
CA SER A 947 20.83 11.35 12.76
C SER A 947 21.77 12.39 13.38
N TRP A 948 22.81 12.83 12.67
CA TRP A 948 23.68 13.91 13.11
C TRP A 948 22.94 15.24 13.29
N LEU A 949 22.05 15.60 12.35
CA LEU A 949 21.25 16.82 12.44
C LEU A 949 20.24 16.81 13.59
N LEU A 950 19.58 15.68 13.86
CA LEU A 950 18.67 15.54 15.01
C LEU A 950 19.42 15.67 16.35
N TRP A 951 20.62 15.09 16.43
CA TRP A 951 21.51 15.27 17.58
C TRP A 951 21.97 16.73 17.74
N ALA A 952 22.34 17.38 16.64
CA ALA A 952 22.75 18.78 16.61
C ALA A 952 21.61 19.71 17.08
N GLU A 953 20.39 19.51 16.59
CA GLU A 953 19.18 20.23 17.02
C GLU A 953 18.97 20.10 18.53
N SER A 954 18.90 18.87 19.05
CA SER A 954 18.70 18.62 20.48
C SER A 954 19.80 19.25 21.34
N THR A 955 21.05 19.19 20.88
CA THR A 955 22.21 19.75 21.62
C THR A 955 22.15 21.28 21.66
N LEU A 956 21.78 21.93 20.54
CA LEU A 956 21.63 23.38 20.47
C LEU A 956 20.42 23.88 21.29
N VAL A 957 19.27 23.20 21.22
CA VAL A 957 18.09 23.53 22.04
C VAL A 957 18.40 23.43 23.53
N GLN A 958 19.14 22.40 23.96
CA GLN A 958 19.63 22.30 25.33
C GLN A 958 20.57 23.47 25.69
N ARG A 959 21.58 23.76 24.86
CA ARG A 959 22.52 24.88 25.07
C ARG A 959 21.84 26.25 25.06
N GLU A 960 20.75 26.43 24.31
CA GLU A 960 19.96 27.66 24.30
C GLU A 960 19.09 27.87 25.56
N SER A 961 18.84 26.80 26.33
CA SER A 961 18.01 26.83 27.56
C SER A 961 18.79 27.12 28.85
N VAL A 962 20.12 26.96 28.82
CA VAL A 962 20.99 27.14 30.00
C VAL A 962 21.37 28.62 30.17
N CYS A 963 21.32 29.11 31.41
CA CYS A 963 21.78 30.46 31.74
C CYS A 963 23.28 30.61 31.47
N LEU A 964 23.68 31.66 30.74
CA LEU A 964 25.07 31.89 30.37
C LEU A 964 25.95 32.22 31.60
N PRO A 965 27.22 31.76 31.63
CA PRO A 965 28.17 32.13 32.69
C PRO A 965 28.36 33.65 32.78
N HIS A 966 28.59 34.16 33.99
CA HIS A 966 28.85 35.58 34.23
C HIS A 966 30.37 35.88 34.30
N ASP A 967 31.18 35.03 33.66
CA ASP A 967 32.65 35.09 33.63
C ASP A 967 33.12 35.23 32.17
N THR A 968 33.85 36.31 31.90
CA THR A 968 34.40 36.70 30.60
C THR A 968 35.25 35.60 29.96
N LEU A 969 35.99 34.82 30.75
CA LEU A 969 36.81 33.70 30.24
C LEU A 969 35.96 32.51 29.81
N GLN A 970 34.91 32.19 30.58
CA GLN A 970 34.03 31.04 30.29
C GLN A 970 33.19 31.27 29.04
N ILE A 971 32.69 32.49 28.80
CA ILE A 971 32.01 32.82 27.54
C ILE A 971 32.98 32.73 26.35
N LYS A 972 34.24 33.19 26.48
CA LYS A 972 35.25 33.07 25.42
C LYS A 972 35.53 31.61 25.04
N THR A 973 35.59 30.70 26.02
CA THR A 973 35.70 29.25 25.77
C THR A 973 34.48 28.69 25.01
N LEU A 974 33.25 29.02 25.45
CA LEU A 974 32.01 28.57 24.80
C LEU A 974 31.90 29.07 23.34
N ILE A 975 32.41 30.26 23.04
CA ILE A 975 32.49 30.78 21.66
C ILE A 975 33.42 29.91 20.79
N ILE A 976 34.57 29.49 21.32
CA ILE A 976 35.52 28.62 20.60
C ILE A 976 34.90 27.24 20.36
N GLU A 977 34.28 26.63 21.37
CA GLU A 977 33.57 25.35 21.21
C GLU A 977 32.45 25.44 20.15
N HIS A 978 31.74 26.56 20.09
CA HIS A 978 30.70 26.77 19.10
C HIS A 978 31.26 27.04 17.68
N GLN A 979 32.46 27.64 17.57
CA GLN A 979 33.15 27.78 16.28
C GLN A 979 33.54 26.42 15.69
N VAL A 980 34.08 25.50 16.50
CA VAL A 980 34.39 24.12 16.06
C VAL A 980 33.12 23.40 15.59
N PHE A 981 32.01 23.54 16.32
CA PHE A 981 30.72 22.99 15.92
C PHE A 981 30.21 23.55 14.58
N MET A 982 30.47 24.83 14.28
CA MET A 982 30.13 25.45 13.00
C MET A 982 31.00 24.95 11.84
N GLU A 983 32.26 24.57 12.09
CA GLU A 983 33.12 23.93 11.09
C GLU A 983 32.62 22.52 10.74
N GLU A 984 32.20 21.72 11.72
CA GLU A 984 31.56 20.41 11.49
C GLU A 984 30.27 20.54 10.67
N MET A 985 29.42 21.52 11.02
CA MET A 985 28.21 21.84 10.25
C MET A 985 28.53 22.23 8.80
N GLY A 986 29.59 23.00 8.56
CA GLY A 986 30.06 23.33 7.21
C GLY A 986 30.45 22.10 6.38
N GLN A 987 31.09 21.10 6.99
CA GLN A 987 31.42 19.83 6.31
C GLN A 987 30.15 19.04 5.98
N LYS A 988 29.23 18.92 6.93
CA LYS A 988 27.98 18.17 6.76
C LYS A 988 27.07 18.80 5.69
N GLN A 989 27.08 20.12 5.54
CA GLN A 989 26.41 20.81 4.44
C GLN A 989 26.89 20.34 3.05
N MET A 990 28.20 20.12 2.86
CA MET A 990 28.75 19.64 1.59
C MET A 990 28.31 18.20 1.25
N ASP A 991 28.05 17.37 2.26
CA ASP A 991 27.52 16.01 2.07
C ASP A 991 26.03 16.05 1.69
N ILE A 992 25.25 16.92 2.35
CA ILE A 992 23.84 17.19 2.03
C ILE A 992 23.71 17.73 0.59
N GLU A 993 24.57 18.66 0.18
CA GLU A 993 24.57 19.21 -1.17
C GLU A 993 24.94 18.15 -2.23
N ARG A 994 25.89 17.25 -1.95
CA ARG A 994 26.21 16.11 -2.80
C ARG A 994 25.03 15.14 -2.99
N LEU A 995 24.35 14.77 -1.91
CA LEU A 995 23.11 13.97 -2.02
C LEU A 995 22.02 14.71 -2.81
N THR A 996 21.83 16.00 -2.53
CA THR A 996 20.74 16.77 -3.16
C THR A 996 21.00 16.99 -4.66
N THR A 997 22.24 17.27 -5.06
CA THR A 997 22.62 17.43 -6.48
C THR A 997 22.59 16.12 -7.26
N SER A 998 22.97 14.99 -6.64
CA SER A 998 22.81 13.64 -7.21
C SER A 998 21.34 13.26 -7.50
N CYS A 999 20.38 13.95 -6.87
CA CYS A 999 18.95 13.80 -7.15
C CYS A 999 18.39 14.88 -8.11
N GLN A 1000 19.02 16.05 -8.21
CA GLN A 1000 18.57 17.15 -9.08
C GLN A 1000 18.95 16.99 -10.55
N SER A 1001 19.94 16.16 -10.90
CA SER A 1001 20.25 15.89 -12.32
C SER A 1001 19.22 14.99 -13.04
N ARG A 1002 18.09 14.68 -12.37
CA ARG A 1002 17.02 13.81 -12.90
C ARG A 1002 15.90 14.56 -13.62
N ASP A 1003 15.81 15.88 -13.46
CA ASP A 1003 14.83 16.72 -14.19
C ASP A 1003 15.44 17.27 -15.50
N SER A 1004 15.49 16.43 -16.54
CA SER A 1004 15.77 16.89 -17.93
C SER A 1004 14.47 17.30 -18.65
N PRO A 1005 14.43 18.42 -19.38
CA PRO A 1005 13.17 19.07 -19.77
C PRO A 1005 12.55 18.52 -21.08
N GLU A 1006 12.17 17.24 -21.11
CA GLU A 1006 11.49 16.62 -22.27
C GLU A 1006 10.16 15.94 -21.89
N SER A 1007 9.19 16.72 -21.39
CA SER A 1007 7.78 16.31 -21.29
C SER A 1007 6.81 17.53 -21.27
N GLN A 1008 6.74 18.26 -22.38
CA GLN A 1008 5.78 19.38 -22.56
C GLN A 1008 4.47 18.97 -23.25
N THR A 1009 3.66 18.16 -22.58
CA THR A 1009 2.17 18.08 -22.67
C THR A 1009 1.73 17.37 -21.38
N ASP A 1010 0.89 17.89 -20.51
CA ASP A 1010 -0.27 18.76 -20.75
C ASP A 1010 -0.51 19.85 -19.69
N LYS A 1011 -1.29 20.86 -20.07
CA LYS A 1011 -1.90 21.78 -19.11
C LYS A 1011 -3.06 21.07 -18.42
N HIS A 1012 -2.97 20.81 -17.12
CA HIS A 1012 -4.06 20.97 -16.13
C HIS A 1012 -3.41 21.07 -14.73
N GLY A 1013 -3.99 21.87 -13.83
CA GLY A 1013 -3.36 22.20 -12.56
C GLY A 1013 -3.31 21.01 -11.59
N GLY A 1014 -2.12 20.46 -11.38
CA GLY A 1014 -1.80 19.51 -10.32
C GLY A 1014 -0.44 19.87 -9.71
N VAL A 1015 -0.38 19.97 -8.38
CA VAL A 1015 0.88 20.26 -7.67
C VAL A 1015 1.78 19.03 -7.73
N VAL A 1016 2.87 19.11 -8.50
CA VAL A 1016 3.91 18.06 -8.55
C VAL A 1016 4.81 18.18 -7.33
N THR A 1017 4.34 17.68 -6.19
CA THR A 1017 5.18 17.37 -5.02
C THR A 1017 5.66 15.91 -5.11
N GLY A 1018 6.54 15.64 -6.07
CA GLY A 1018 7.16 14.32 -6.31
C GLY A 1018 8.57 14.17 -5.74
N GLY A 1019 8.99 15.05 -4.83
CA GLY A 1019 10.31 14.96 -4.18
C GLY A 1019 10.33 13.95 -3.04
N ASN A 1020 11.39 13.14 -2.95
CA ASN A 1020 11.58 12.17 -1.87
C ASN A 1020 11.43 12.86 -0.48
N PRO A 1021 10.48 12.42 0.36
CA PRO A 1021 10.12 13.13 1.60
C PRO A 1021 11.28 13.23 2.60
N ARG A 1022 12.20 12.24 2.59
CA ARG A 1022 13.35 12.20 3.50
C ARG A 1022 14.45 13.19 3.08
N LEU A 1023 14.59 13.47 1.77
CA LEU A 1023 15.46 14.54 1.28
C LEU A 1023 14.90 15.93 1.58
N SER A 1024 13.57 16.13 1.51
CA SER A 1024 12.96 17.38 2.00
C SER A 1024 13.11 17.54 3.52
N GLN A 1025 12.96 16.45 4.29
CA GLN A 1025 13.21 16.46 5.73
C GLN A 1025 14.66 16.86 6.04
N LEU A 1026 15.65 16.22 5.39
CA LEU A 1026 17.07 16.52 5.53
C LEU A 1026 17.37 18.00 5.27
N ARG A 1027 16.84 18.56 4.17
CA ARG A 1027 16.99 19.98 3.83
C ARG A 1027 16.35 20.91 4.88
N SER A 1028 15.14 20.61 5.34
CA SER A 1028 14.44 21.43 6.33
C SER A 1028 15.12 21.41 7.71
N LEU A 1029 15.58 20.23 8.15
CA LEU A 1029 16.24 20.04 9.42
C LEU A 1029 17.61 20.73 9.43
N CYS A 1030 18.37 20.61 8.34
CA CYS A 1030 19.62 21.35 8.13
C CYS A 1030 19.41 22.86 8.26
N GLN A 1031 18.41 23.41 7.56
CA GLN A 1031 18.09 24.84 7.63
C GLN A 1031 17.72 25.27 9.06
N GLN A 1032 16.99 24.45 9.81
CA GLN A 1032 16.62 24.72 11.20
C GLN A 1032 17.83 24.71 12.13
N VAL A 1033 18.68 23.67 12.06
CA VAL A 1033 19.93 23.56 12.85
C VAL A 1033 20.84 24.77 12.58
N TRP A 1034 20.97 25.20 11.32
CA TRP A 1034 21.74 26.39 10.96
C TRP A 1034 21.21 27.68 11.62
N GLN A 1035 19.88 27.85 11.72
CA GLN A 1035 19.29 29.00 12.43
C GLN A 1035 19.57 28.93 13.95
N LEU A 1036 19.48 27.75 14.57
CA LEU A 1036 19.79 27.56 15.99
C LEU A 1036 21.26 27.87 16.29
N CYS A 1037 22.20 27.46 15.42
CA CYS A 1037 23.59 27.86 15.54
C CYS A 1037 23.75 29.38 15.55
N LEU A 1038 23.19 30.07 14.55
CA LEU A 1038 23.32 31.53 14.42
C LEU A 1038 22.70 32.26 15.63
N ASN A 1039 21.57 31.77 16.16
CA ASN A 1039 20.95 32.29 17.37
C ASN A 1039 21.84 32.09 18.60
N HIS A 1040 22.45 30.92 18.78
CA HIS A 1040 23.37 30.64 19.88
C HIS A 1040 24.63 31.51 19.80
N GLN A 1041 25.22 31.67 18.61
CA GLN A 1041 26.35 32.56 18.35
C GLN A 1041 26.04 34.02 18.75
N ASN A 1042 24.86 34.52 18.36
CA ASN A 1042 24.39 35.86 18.72
C ASN A 1042 24.19 36.02 20.24
N LYS A 1043 23.59 35.02 20.91
CA LYS A 1043 23.41 35.01 22.37
C LYS A 1043 24.75 35.10 23.11
N LEU A 1044 25.75 34.30 22.71
CA LEU A 1044 27.10 34.32 23.29
C LEU A 1044 27.80 35.67 23.05
N SER A 1045 27.70 36.23 21.85
CA SER A 1045 28.30 37.54 21.51
C SER A 1045 27.71 38.69 22.33
N ILE A 1046 26.38 38.72 22.52
CA ILE A 1046 25.71 39.75 23.33
C ILE A 1046 26.11 39.62 24.81
N ALA A 1047 26.20 38.39 25.33
CA ALA A 1047 26.59 38.16 26.71
C ALA A 1047 28.05 38.53 26.98
N LEU A 1048 28.97 38.24 26.05
CA LEU A 1048 30.36 38.67 26.14
C LEU A 1048 30.46 40.21 26.22
N LYS A 1049 29.78 40.91 25.32
CA LYS A 1049 29.79 42.39 25.27
C LYS A 1049 29.30 43.02 26.58
N ARG A 1050 28.27 42.44 27.21
CA ARG A 1050 27.73 42.91 28.50
C ARG A 1050 28.70 42.72 29.66
N LEU A 1051 29.50 41.64 29.67
CA LEU A 1051 30.50 41.44 30.72
C LEU A 1051 31.69 42.39 30.53
N GLU A 1052 32.13 42.61 29.28
CA GLU A 1052 33.17 43.59 28.96
C GLU A 1052 32.72 45.03 29.32
N GLU A 1053 31.44 45.38 29.12
CA GLU A 1053 30.85 46.66 29.55
C GLU A 1053 30.77 46.83 31.08
N LEU A 1054 30.71 45.74 31.86
CA LEU A 1054 30.72 45.78 33.33
C LEU A 1054 32.13 45.92 33.91
N GLU A 1055 33.18 45.49 33.20
CA GLU A 1055 34.58 45.59 33.65
C GLU A 1055 35.15 47.02 33.55
N GLU A 1056 34.71 47.85 32.59
CA GLU A 1056 35.13 49.28 32.48
C GLU A 1056 34.38 50.24 33.42
N GLY A 1057 33.32 49.80 34.10
CA GLY A 1057 32.33 50.66 34.79
C GLY A 1057 32.76 51.32 36.11
N VAL A 1058 33.91 51.99 36.16
CA VAL A 1058 34.59 52.38 37.42
C VAL A 1058 34.57 53.88 37.77
N GLU A 1059 34.64 54.80 36.79
CA GLU A 1059 34.70 56.27 37.04
C GLU A 1059 33.72 57.07 36.17
N PHE A 1060 33.28 58.24 36.65
CA PHE A 1060 32.30 59.10 35.97
C PHE A 1060 32.56 60.60 36.23
N ASP A 1061 32.56 61.42 35.16
CA ASP A 1061 32.64 62.88 35.21
C ASP A 1061 31.26 63.50 35.01
N PHE A 1062 30.50 63.77 36.10
CA PHE A 1062 29.19 64.42 36.03
C PHE A 1062 29.26 65.81 35.38
N ASP A 1063 30.33 66.58 35.61
CA ASP A 1063 30.54 67.86 34.94
C ASP A 1063 30.84 67.68 33.44
N GLY A 1064 31.50 66.59 33.06
CA GLY A 1064 31.69 66.14 31.69
C GLY A 1064 30.39 65.74 31.02
N TRP A 1065 29.55 64.97 31.72
CA TRP A 1065 28.21 64.59 31.28
C TRP A 1065 27.32 65.83 31.10
N ARG A 1066 27.27 66.73 32.10
CA ARG A 1066 26.55 68.02 32.05
C ARG A 1066 27.03 68.88 30.89
N ARG A 1067 28.34 68.98 30.65
CA ARG A 1067 28.90 69.71 29.49
C ARG A 1067 28.48 69.08 28.16
N LYS A 1068 28.51 67.75 28.03
CA LYS A 1068 28.02 67.04 26.83
C LYS A 1068 26.53 67.30 26.59
N CYS A 1069 25.70 67.19 27.63
CA CYS A 1069 24.25 67.41 27.57
C CYS A 1069 23.88 68.85 27.20
N MET A 1070 24.50 69.85 27.85
CA MET A 1070 24.31 71.28 27.54
C MET A 1070 24.80 71.66 26.13
N GLN A 1071 25.89 71.05 25.65
CA GLN A 1071 26.38 71.29 24.29
C GLN A 1071 25.51 70.60 23.23
N TRP A 1072 24.93 69.44 23.55
CA TRP A 1072 24.04 68.69 22.66
C TRP A 1072 22.66 69.37 22.51
N THR A 1073 22.05 69.84 23.61
CA THR A 1073 20.80 70.65 23.58
C THR A 1073 20.99 71.93 22.77
N SER A 1074 22.08 72.66 23.05
CA SER A 1074 22.44 73.88 22.31
C SER A 1074 22.59 73.64 20.80
N ARG A 1075 23.20 72.51 20.38
CA ARG A 1075 23.32 72.13 18.96
C ARG A 1075 21.97 71.84 18.29
N ARG A 1076 21.00 71.29 19.02
CA ARG A 1076 19.64 70.99 18.51
C ARG A 1076 18.68 72.19 18.57
N LYS A 1077 19.10 73.33 19.13
CA LYS A 1077 18.30 74.57 19.27
C LYS A 1077 16.99 74.41 20.05
N CYS A 1078 16.88 73.42 20.93
CA CYS A 1078 15.81 73.31 21.91
C CYS A 1078 16.20 74.07 23.19
N GLY A 1079 15.27 74.83 23.77
CA GLY A 1079 15.45 75.41 25.09
C GLY A 1079 15.40 74.33 26.18
N LEU A 1080 15.93 74.62 27.37
CA LEU A 1080 15.81 73.70 28.52
C LEU A 1080 14.34 73.48 28.91
N MET A 1081 13.47 74.48 28.74
CA MET A 1081 12.02 74.32 28.90
C MET A 1081 11.44 73.37 27.83
N ASP A 1082 11.80 73.51 26.55
CA ASP A 1082 11.34 72.59 25.49
C ASP A 1082 11.82 71.16 25.72
N MET A 1083 12.99 70.97 26.35
CA MET A 1083 13.49 69.64 26.70
C MET A 1083 12.72 69.05 27.88
N PHE A 1084 12.47 69.84 28.93
CA PHE A 1084 11.68 69.40 30.08
C PHE A 1084 10.25 69.05 29.69
N GLN A 1085 9.57 69.89 28.88
CA GLN A 1085 8.22 69.65 28.36
C GLN A 1085 8.11 68.44 27.40
N ARG A 1086 9.23 67.87 26.93
CA ARG A 1086 9.25 66.61 26.16
C ARG A 1086 9.45 65.38 27.04
N MET A 1087 9.92 65.57 28.26
CA MET A 1087 10.08 64.54 29.29
C MET A 1087 8.83 64.46 30.17
N ASP A 1088 8.23 65.61 30.46
CA ASP A 1088 6.91 65.76 31.06
C ASP A 1088 5.82 65.48 29.99
N THR A 1089 5.68 64.20 29.61
CA THR A 1089 4.66 63.73 28.65
C THR A 1089 3.23 63.84 29.18
N GLU A 1090 3.04 64.02 30.49
CA GLU A 1090 1.73 64.11 31.16
C GLU A 1090 1.30 65.57 31.44
N GLN A 1091 2.23 66.53 31.28
CA GLN A 1091 2.08 67.96 31.50
C GLN A 1091 1.73 68.34 32.96
N ASP A 1092 2.31 67.63 33.92
CA ASP A 1092 2.04 67.80 35.36
C ASP A 1092 3.07 68.68 36.10
N GLY A 1093 4.23 68.97 35.48
CA GLY A 1093 5.26 69.86 35.99
C GLY A 1093 6.44 69.21 36.71
N ARG A 1094 6.44 67.88 36.93
CA ARG A 1094 7.65 67.11 37.28
C ARG A 1094 8.00 66.11 36.16
N VAL A 1095 9.12 65.43 36.31
CA VAL A 1095 9.57 64.34 35.43
C VAL A 1095 9.97 63.15 36.29
N THR A 1096 9.42 61.97 35.98
CA THR A 1096 9.73 60.73 36.68
C THR A 1096 11.02 60.07 36.14
N ARG A 1097 11.62 59.18 36.94
CA ARG A 1097 12.87 58.50 36.59
C ARG A 1097 12.83 57.73 35.27
N GLN A 1098 11.70 57.06 35.00
CA GLN A 1098 11.53 56.27 33.80
C GLN A 1098 11.35 57.14 32.55
N GLN A 1099 10.51 58.18 32.62
CA GLN A 1099 10.32 59.15 31.53
C GLN A 1099 11.64 59.82 31.12
N PHE A 1100 12.48 60.22 32.10
CA PHE A 1100 13.78 60.83 31.82
C PHE A 1100 14.74 59.91 31.04
N THR A 1101 14.81 58.63 31.44
CA THR A 1101 15.69 57.65 30.77
C THR A 1101 15.20 57.31 29.38
N GLU A 1102 13.91 57.02 29.22
CA GLU A 1102 13.31 56.65 27.92
C GLU A 1102 13.44 57.78 26.90
N VAL A 1103 13.17 59.04 27.28
CA VAL A 1103 13.23 60.19 26.38
C VAL A 1103 14.67 60.49 25.93
N ILE A 1104 15.67 60.35 26.79
CA ILE A 1104 17.07 60.61 26.40
C ILE A 1104 17.65 59.47 25.54
N VAL A 1105 17.26 58.22 25.78
CA VAL A 1105 17.59 57.10 24.87
C VAL A 1105 16.94 57.31 23.49
N ALA A 1106 15.66 57.70 23.45
CA ALA A 1106 14.95 57.99 22.20
C ALA A 1106 15.46 59.23 21.45
N LEU A 1107 16.33 60.04 22.06
CA LEU A 1107 16.88 61.26 21.47
C LEU A 1107 18.27 61.06 20.83
N ASP A 1108 18.89 59.87 20.90
CA ASP A 1108 20.28 59.60 20.48
C ASP A 1108 21.30 60.51 21.20
N PHE A 1109 21.26 60.52 22.54
CA PHE A 1109 22.35 61.08 23.36
C PHE A 1109 23.29 59.95 23.82
N PRO A 1110 24.61 60.04 23.58
CA PRO A 1110 25.55 58.95 23.87
C PRO A 1110 25.90 58.91 25.38
N THR A 1111 25.21 58.04 26.11
CA THR A 1111 25.35 57.82 27.55
C THR A 1111 24.86 56.41 27.92
N SER A 1112 25.27 55.85 29.06
CA SER A 1112 24.83 54.51 29.52
C SER A 1112 23.60 54.58 30.44
N GLN A 1113 22.86 53.47 30.55
CA GLN A 1113 21.73 53.36 31.50
C GLN A 1113 22.17 53.60 32.96
N TRP A 1114 23.41 53.23 33.30
CA TRP A 1114 23.99 53.48 34.62
C TRP A 1114 24.34 54.95 34.87
N GLU A 1115 24.95 55.63 33.89
CA GLU A 1115 25.20 57.08 33.97
C GLU A 1115 23.88 57.84 34.18
N MET A 1116 22.80 57.41 33.51
CA MET A 1116 21.48 58.03 33.57
C MET A 1116 20.78 57.86 34.93
N MET A 1117 20.98 56.74 35.61
CA MET A 1117 20.51 56.56 36.98
C MET A 1117 21.27 57.49 37.95
N ALA A 1118 22.60 57.52 37.86
CA ALA A 1118 23.45 58.36 38.71
C ALA A 1118 23.19 59.87 38.51
N VAL A 1119 22.87 60.30 37.29
CA VAL A 1119 22.49 61.70 36.98
C VAL A 1119 21.20 62.11 37.68
N MET A 1120 20.21 61.23 37.80
CA MET A 1120 18.91 61.61 38.37
C MET A 1120 18.94 61.78 39.88
N ASP A 1121 19.71 60.94 40.60
CA ASP A 1121 19.94 61.13 42.04
C ASP A 1121 20.68 62.46 42.34
N LEU A 1122 21.29 63.11 41.35
CA LEU A 1122 21.92 64.43 41.46
C LEU A 1122 21.00 65.61 41.06
N PHE A 1123 19.90 65.34 40.35
CA PHE A 1123 18.91 66.34 39.94
C PHE A 1123 17.74 66.46 40.93
N ASP A 1124 17.37 65.36 41.58
CA ASP A 1124 16.29 65.21 42.58
C ASP A 1124 16.74 65.77 43.95
N GLN A 1125 16.87 67.10 44.05
CA GLN A 1125 17.46 67.79 45.21
C GLN A 1125 16.60 67.72 46.47
N ASP A 1126 15.27 67.63 46.34
CA ASP A 1126 14.38 67.32 47.46
C ASP A 1126 14.22 65.81 47.74
N SER A 1127 14.77 64.96 46.86
CA SER A 1127 14.84 63.50 46.98
C SER A 1127 13.46 62.84 47.15
N SER A 1128 12.44 63.42 46.52
CA SER A 1128 11.08 62.89 46.47
C SER A 1128 10.89 61.77 45.44
N GLY A 1129 11.81 61.65 44.48
CA GLY A 1129 11.78 60.65 43.40
C GLY A 1129 11.41 61.21 42.03
N ASN A 1130 10.97 62.47 41.93
CA ASN A 1130 10.54 63.15 40.72
C ASN A 1130 11.19 64.54 40.64
N ILE A 1131 11.64 64.99 39.46
CA ILE A 1131 12.39 66.25 39.30
C ILE A 1131 11.46 67.35 38.76
N ASP A 1132 11.31 68.51 39.44
CA ASP A 1132 10.59 69.66 38.84
C ASP A 1132 11.45 70.52 37.91
N TYR A 1133 10.79 71.41 37.16
CA TYR A 1133 11.46 72.32 36.25
C TYR A 1133 12.51 73.22 36.91
N TYR A 1134 12.31 73.61 38.18
CA TYR A 1134 13.25 74.47 38.91
C TYR A 1134 14.45 73.68 39.42
N GLU A 1135 14.27 72.45 39.89
CA GLU A 1135 15.36 71.52 40.24
C GLU A 1135 16.19 71.17 39.00
N PHE A 1136 15.53 70.79 37.91
CA PHE A 1136 16.13 70.51 36.61
C PHE A 1136 16.93 71.70 36.06
N ALA A 1137 16.35 72.91 36.14
CA ALA A 1137 17.04 74.13 35.74
C ALA A 1137 18.20 74.48 36.69
N ALA A 1138 18.03 74.33 38.01
CA ALA A 1138 19.05 74.64 39.00
C ALA A 1138 20.28 73.74 38.86
N ALA A 1139 20.09 72.42 38.75
CA ALA A 1139 21.16 71.45 38.50
C ALA A 1139 21.93 71.76 37.20
N LEU A 1140 21.23 72.24 36.15
CA LEU A 1140 21.86 72.58 34.87
C LEU A 1140 22.53 73.97 34.83
N HIS A 1141 22.13 74.96 35.63
CA HIS A 1141 22.50 76.37 35.45
C HIS A 1141 23.16 77.11 36.65
N GLN A 1142 23.64 76.42 37.69
CA GLN A 1142 24.26 77.09 38.85
C GLN A 1142 25.36 78.12 38.52
N ASN A 1143 25.34 79.22 39.28
CA ASN A 1143 26.27 80.36 39.39
C ASN A 1143 27.41 80.50 38.36
N ARG A 1144 27.28 81.54 37.53
CA ARG A 1144 28.41 82.44 37.26
C ARG A 1144 28.78 83.20 38.53
N ASP A 1145 30.00 83.05 39.03
CA ASP A 1145 30.61 84.12 39.82
C ASP A 1145 31.09 85.26 38.89
N PRO A 1146 30.97 86.54 39.31
CA PRO A 1146 31.03 87.68 38.39
C PRO A 1146 32.45 88.22 38.16
N SER A 1147 33.29 87.54 37.36
CA SER A 1147 34.56 88.14 36.87
C SER A 1147 35.25 87.47 35.67
N THR A 1148 34.55 87.31 34.54
CA THR A 1148 35.23 87.38 33.22
C THR A 1148 34.38 88.22 32.24
N HIS A 1149 34.94 89.34 31.77
CA HIS A 1149 34.28 90.19 30.80
C HIS A 1149 34.27 89.49 29.43
N THR A 1150 33.08 89.20 28.91
CA THR A 1150 32.93 89.01 27.46
C THR A 1150 32.83 90.39 26.82
N THR A 1151 33.77 90.71 25.94
CA THR A 1151 33.85 92.03 25.31
C THR A 1151 32.72 92.24 24.30
N GLU A 1152 32.40 93.48 23.91
CA GLU A 1152 31.37 93.74 22.89
C GLU A 1152 31.70 92.99 21.58
N ALA A 1153 32.99 92.90 21.24
CA ALA A 1153 33.50 92.16 20.09
C ALA A 1153 33.15 90.67 20.12
N GLU A 1154 33.15 90.01 21.29
CA GLU A 1154 32.76 88.60 21.42
C GLU A 1154 31.25 88.41 21.28
N ARG A 1155 30.45 89.29 21.89
CA ARG A 1155 28.98 89.29 21.70
C ARG A 1155 28.60 89.54 20.24
N ILE A 1156 29.31 90.42 19.54
CA ILE A 1156 29.15 90.65 18.09
C ILE A 1156 29.52 89.38 17.32
N LYS A 1157 30.65 88.75 17.65
CA LYS A 1157 31.14 87.54 16.97
C LYS A 1157 30.18 86.36 17.08
N GLU A 1158 29.61 86.11 18.26
CA GLU A 1158 28.61 85.06 18.46
C GLU A 1158 27.33 85.32 17.65
N GLU A 1159 26.77 86.53 17.73
CA GLU A 1159 25.51 86.85 17.05
C GLU A 1159 25.64 86.88 15.52
N VAL A 1160 26.76 87.39 14.99
CA VAL A 1160 27.10 87.29 13.56
C VAL A 1160 27.19 85.84 13.13
N THR A 1161 27.91 85.00 13.89
CA THR A 1161 28.03 83.56 13.58
C THR A 1161 26.66 82.87 13.62
N ARG A 1162 25.81 83.21 14.61
CA ARG A 1162 24.46 82.66 14.79
C ARG A 1162 23.53 82.94 13.61
N GLN A 1163 23.63 84.13 12.98
CA GLN A 1163 22.82 84.46 11.81
C GLN A 1163 23.41 83.93 10.50
N VAL A 1164 24.73 83.92 10.34
CA VAL A 1164 25.41 83.41 9.13
C VAL A 1164 25.29 81.90 8.99
N VAL A 1165 25.27 81.15 10.10
CA VAL A 1165 25.02 79.68 10.10
C VAL A 1165 23.63 79.30 9.57
N GLN A 1166 22.70 80.25 9.43
CA GLN A 1166 21.37 80.02 8.83
C GLN A 1166 21.39 79.99 7.29
N CYS A 1167 22.50 80.39 6.67
CA CYS A 1167 22.76 80.26 5.24
C CYS A 1167 22.86 78.78 4.82
N LYS A 1168 21.99 78.34 3.90
CA LYS A 1168 21.89 76.93 3.44
C LYS A 1168 22.63 76.63 2.12
N CYS A 1169 23.30 77.59 1.49
CA CYS A 1169 23.99 77.35 0.22
C CYS A 1169 25.24 76.45 0.36
N LYS A 1170 25.56 75.71 -0.71
CA LYS A 1170 26.76 74.84 -0.80
C LYS A 1170 28.09 75.58 -0.59
N LYS A 1171 28.15 76.88 -0.87
CA LYS A 1171 29.18 77.78 -0.32
C LYS A 1171 28.46 78.73 0.64
N ARG A 1172 28.78 78.64 1.94
CA ARG A 1172 28.20 79.52 2.97
C ARG A 1172 28.55 80.98 2.67
N PHE A 1173 27.64 81.89 3.00
CA PHE A 1173 27.88 83.33 2.88
C PHE A 1173 29.15 83.70 3.64
N GLN A 1174 30.15 84.22 2.94
CA GLN A 1174 31.49 84.37 3.49
C GLN A 1174 31.50 85.48 4.53
N VAL A 1175 31.90 85.15 5.77
CA VAL A 1175 32.06 86.14 6.83
C VAL A 1175 33.43 85.97 7.47
N GLN A 1176 34.18 87.07 7.52
CA GLN A 1176 35.55 87.09 8.00
C GLN A 1176 35.73 88.30 8.92
N GLN A 1177 36.12 88.09 10.17
CA GLN A 1177 36.47 89.19 11.06
C GLN A 1177 37.85 89.74 10.64
N ILE A 1178 37.92 91.05 10.37
CA ILE A 1178 39.16 91.73 9.98
C ILE A 1178 39.81 92.42 11.19
N GLY A 1179 39.01 92.79 12.20
CA GLY A 1179 39.49 93.34 13.47
C GLY A 1179 38.38 93.39 14.51
N GLU A 1180 38.65 94.01 15.66
CA GLU A 1180 37.61 94.29 16.66
C GLU A 1180 36.49 95.12 16.01
N ASN A 1181 35.26 94.63 16.13
CA ASN A 1181 34.05 95.23 15.59
C ASN A 1181 34.07 95.49 14.05
N LYS A 1182 35.00 94.90 13.29
CA LYS A 1182 35.09 95.03 11.82
C LYS A 1182 35.05 93.69 11.10
N TYR A 1183 34.11 93.55 10.16
CA TYR A 1183 33.80 92.30 9.47
C TYR A 1183 33.68 92.50 7.97
N ARG A 1184 34.19 91.54 7.20
CA ARG A 1184 33.86 91.33 5.79
C ARG A 1184 32.63 90.44 5.73
N LEU A 1185 31.53 90.93 5.18
CA LEU A 1185 30.29 90.21 4.95
C LEU A 1185 30.08 90.08 3.43
N GLY A 1186 30.25 88.86 2.90
CA GLY A 1186 30.39 88.61 1.47
C GLY A 1186 31.65 89.30 0.93
N GLN A 1187 31.47 90.27 0.04
CA GLN A 1187 32.54 91.14 -0.47
C GLN A 1187 32.60 92.53 0.20
N VAL A 1188 31.71 92.82 1.16
CA VAL A 1188 31.57 94.15 1.77
C VAL A 1188 32.28 94.20 3.11
N GLU A 1189 33.17 95.18 3.32
CA GLU A 1189 33.76 95.47 4.62
C GLU A 1189 32.91 96.48 5.39
N CYS A 1190 32.57 96.16 6.64
CA CYS A 1190 31.65 96.93 7.47
C CYS A 1190 32.08 96.96 8.94
N VAL A 1191 31.62 97.97 9.65
CA VAL A 1191 31.72 98.05 11.12
C VAL A 1191 30.42 97.52 11.71
N LEU A 1192 30.53 96.66 12.72
CA LEU A 1192 29.42 96.08 13.45
C LEU A 1192 29.39 96.60 14.89
N ARG A 1193 28.21 96.87 15.44
CA ARG A 1193 28.01 97.24 16.85
C ARG A 1193 26.72 96.67 17.41
N ILE A 1194 26.64 96.50 18.73
CA ILE A 1194 25.40 96.11 19.40
C ILE A 1194 24.82 97.34 20.12
N LEU A 1195 23.62 97.74 19.72
CA LEU A 1195 22.82 98.76 20.42
C LEU A 1195 21.50 98.12 20.84
N CYS A 1196 21.20 98.16 22.15
CA CYS A 1196 19.98 97.61 22.74
C CYS A 1196 19.67 96.16 22.28
N ASN A 1197 20.70 95.29 22.26
CA ASN A 1197 20.68 93.91 21.79
C ASN A 1197 20.35 93.70 20.29
N VAL A 1198 20.28 94.75 19.48
CA VAL A 1198 20.22 94.65 18.01
C VAL A 1198 21.61 94.89 17.42
N LEU A 1199 22.04 93.98 16.54
CA LEU A 1199 23.34 94.06 15.89
C LEU A 1199 23.20 94.80 14.55
N LEU A 1200 23.93 95.92 14.45
CA LEU A 1200 23.84 96.86 13.34
C LEU A 1200 25.09 96.80 12.45
N VAL A 1201 24.87 96.90 11.14
CA VAL A 1201 25.88 96.94 10.08
C VAL A 1201 26.01 98.36 9.54
N GLN A 1202 27.23 98.91 9.53
CA GLN A 1202 27.50 100.19 8.88
C GLN A 1202 27.70 100.00 7.37
N MET A 1203 26.83 100.64 6.58
CA MET A 1203 26.90 100.69 5.12
C MET A 1203 27.21 102.13 4.69
N GLY A 1204 28.50 102.45 4.67
CA GLY A 1204 29.01 103.81 4.40
C GLY A 1204 28.59 104.79 5.48
N HIS A 1205 27.73 105.75 5.14
CA HIS A 1205 27.17 106.72 6.08
C HIS A 1205 25.96 106.16 6.87
N GLY A 1206 25.29 105.13 6.34
CA GLY A 1206 24.09 104.54 6.95
C GLY A 1206 24.40 103.40 7.91
N TRP A 1207 23.42 103.09 8.76
CA TRP A 1207 23.40 101.87 9.58
C TRP A 1207 22.08 101.12 9.31
N MET A 1208 22.14 99.79 9.26
CA MET A 1208 20.99 98.89 9.10
C MET A 1208 21.14 97.66 10.00
N SER A 1209 20.12 96.83 10.17
CA SER A 1209 20.25 95.59 10.96
C SER A 1209 21.00 94.50 10.18
N LEU A 1210 21.72 93.61 10.89
CA LEU A 1210 22.42 92.49 10.23
C LEU A 1210 21.46 91.55 9.48
N ASN A 1211 20.28 91.29 10.03
CA ASN A 1211 19.31 90.40 9.39
C ASN A 1211 18.79 90.98 8.06
N GLU A 1212 18.49 92.28 8.05
CA GLU A 1212 18.05 93.00 6.85
C GLU A 1212 19.15 93.08 5.77
N PHE A 1213 20.41 93.27 6.19
CA PHE A 1213 21.57 93.16 5.31
C PHE A 1213 21.67 91.74 4.70
N LEU A 1214 21.58 90.69 5.51
CA LEU A 1214 21.68 89.31 5.02
C LEU A 1214 20.51 88.94 4.09
N MET A 1215 19.27 89.37 4.36
CA MET A 1215 18.13 89.14 3.46
C MET A 1215 18.32 89.71 2.05
N LYS A 1216 19.16 90.75 1.89
CA LYS A 1216 19.40 91.43 0.62
C LYS A 1216 20.62 90.93 -0.15
N TYR A 1217 21.59 90.32 0.53
CA TYR A 1217 22.90 89.95 -0.07
C TYR A 1217 23.27 88.47 0.03
N ASP A 1218 22.58 87.65 0.86
CA ASP A 1218 22.79 86.20 0.96
C ASP A 1218 21.90 85.44 -0.05
N PRO A 1219 22.46 84.73 -1.07
CA PRO A 1219 21.68 84.15 -2.18
C PRO A 1219 20.67 83.05 -1.79
N CYS A 1220 20.71 82.54 -0.57
CA CYS A 1220 20.09 81.28 -0.17
C CYS A 1220 18.63 81.41 0.28
N ARG A 1221 17.90 82.36 -0.29
CA ARG A 1221 16.66 82.93 0.27
C ARG A 1221 15.51 83.06 -0.75
N ASP A 1222 15.73 82.64 -1.99
CA ASP A 1222 14.68 82.37 -2.99
C ASP A 1222 14.36 80.86 -3.05
N VAL A 1223 13.17 80.49 -3.54
CA VAL A 1223 12.61 79.13 -3.47
C VAL A 1223 11.75 78.78 -4.70
N SER A 1224 12.29 78.07 -5.69
CA SER A 1224 11.51 77.53 -6.81
C SER A 1224 12.16 76.28 -7.49
N HIS A 1225 11.31 75.39 -8.03
CA HIS A 1225 11.63 74.29 -8.99
C HIS A 1225 12.67 73.22 -8.53
N THR A 1226 12.89 72.05 -9.17
CA THR A 1226 12.11 71.09 -10.01
C THR A 1226 12.74 69.69 -9.76
N GLN A 1227 12.09 68.52 -9.74
CA GLN A 1227 10.98 67.93 -10.51
C GLN A 1227 11.39 67.40 -11.91
N SER A 1228 10.62 66.43 -12.46
CA SER A 1228 10.79 65.71 -13.76
C SER A 1228 11.62 64.39 -13.76
N PHE A 1229 11.77 63.78 -14.96
CA PHE A 1229 12.06 62.36 -15.29
C PHE A 1229 12.50 62.28 -16.80
N PRO A 1230 12.86 61.14 -17.48
CA PRO A 1230 12.56 59.73 -17.18
C PRO A 1230 13.71 58.67 -17.38
N ARG A 1231 13.89 58.13 -18.61
CA ARG A 1231 14.62 56.88 -19.00
C ARG A 1231 14.86 56.88 -20.53
N SER A 1232 15.74 56.01 -21.08
CA SER A 1232 15.38 54.95 -22.09
C SER A 1232 16.52 54.37 -22.98
N LEU A 1233 16.46 53.05 -23.22
CA LEU A 1233 16.61 52.30 -24.51
C LEU A 1233 17.95 52.13 -25.29
N SER A 1234 18.14 50.88 -25.77
CA SER A 1234 18.64 50.41 -27.10
C SER A 1234 20.12 50.42 -27.55
N GLY A 1235 20.59 49.26 -28.08
CA GLY A 1235 21.11 49.21 -29.47
C GLY A 1235 22.51 48.62 -29.82
N LEU A 1236 22.51 47.39 -30.39
CA LEU A 1236 23.23 46.93 -31.62
C LEU A 1236 24.80 46.87 -31.79
N LEU A 1237 25.23 45.68 -32.27
CA LEU A 1237 26.19 45.37 -33.38
C LEU A 1237 27.75 45.40 -33.25
N ALA A 1238 28.32 44.20 -33.49
CA ALA A 1238 29.42 43.85 -34.43
C ALA A 1238 30.91 44.24 -34.21
N GLY A 1239 31.81 43.25 -34.40
CA GLY A 1239 33.04 43.45 -35.20
C GLY A 1239 34.42 42.92 -34.71
N ARG A 1240 34.80 41.72 -35.18
CA ARG A 1240 36.16 41.28 -35.65
C ARG A 1240 37.45 41.39 -34.80
N SER A 1241 38.19 40.26 -34.85
CA SER A 1241 39.66 40.09 -35.11
C SER A 1241 40.71 40.40 -34.02
N GLY A 1242 41.79 39.59 -34.01
CA GLY A 1242 43.07 39.87 -33.32
C GLY A 1242 43.79 38.61 -32.81
N GLU A 1243 45.08 38.47 -33.07
CA GLU A 1243 45.88 37.26 -32.82
C GLU A 1243 46.77 37.30 -31.54
N MET A 1244 47.28 36.12 -31.17
CA MET A 1244 48.62 35.86 -30.61
C MET A 1244 48.97 36.15 -29.12
N SER A 1245 49.14 35.03 -28.40
CA SER A 1245 50.42 34.59 -27.76
C SER A 1245 50.61 34.64 -26.22
N ARG A 1246 51.06 33.48 -25.70
CA ARG A 1246 51.90 33.21 -24.50
C ARG A 1246 51.48 33.77 -23.12
N GLY A 1247 51.17 32.88 -22.18
CA GLY A 1247 51.17 33.13 -20.73
C GLY A 1247 50.96 31.84 -19.92
N ARG A 1248 51.46 31.77 -18.68
CA ARG A 1248 51.38 30.58 -17.79
C ARG A 1248 50.45 30.83 -16.59
N ALA A 1249 49.83 29.73 -16.13
CA ALA A 1249 49.42 29.41 -14.75
C ALA A 1249 48.12 30.00 -14.13
N SER A 1250 47.43 29.08 -13.42
CA SER A 1250 46.55 29.18 -12.24
C SER A 1250 45.21 29.94 -12.22
N GLU A 1251 44.16 29.16 -11.89
CA GLU A 1251 43.06 29.44 -10.91
C GLU A 1251 41.77 30.23 -11.27
N VAL A 1252 40.73 29.97 -10.45
CA VAL A 1252 39.35 30.54 -10.40
C VAL A 1252 38.32 29.93 -11.40
N TRP A 1253 37.02 30.15 -11.15
CA TRP A 1253 35.87 29.35 -11.63
C TRP A 1253 35.11 29.89 -12.87
N ALA A 1254 34.53 28.94 -13.64
CA ALA A 1254 33.22 28.99 -14.33
C ALA A 1254 32.98 30.09 -15.42
N PRO A 1255 31.86 30.08 -16.20
CA PRO A 1255 30.80 29.05 -16.37
C PRO A 1255 30.44 28.65 -17.85
N TRP A 1256 29.64 27.58 -17.99
CA TRP A 1256 28.64 27.27 -19.06
C TRP A 1256 29.06 26.81 -20.50
N CYS A 1257 28.36 25.75 -20.96
CA CYS A 1257 27.76 25.46 -22.29
C CYS A 1257 28.45 25.87 -23.62
N TRP A 1258 28.44 25.11 -24.74
CA TRP A 1258 27.67 23.90 -25.15
C TRP A 1258 28.35 23.24 -26.40
N TRP A 1259 28.31 21.90 -26.50
CA TRP A 1259 28.07 21.02 -27.67
C TRP A 1259 28.63 21.26 -29.11
N LEU A 1260 28.92 20.11 -29.77
CA LEU A 1260 29.13 19.82 -31.22
C LEU A 1260 30.51 20.24 -31.81
N THR A 1261 31.21 19.45 -32.65
CA THR A 1261 30.89 18.19 -33.37
C THR A 1261 32.14 17.28 -33.53
N TRP A 1262 31.90 15.99 -33.85
CA TRP A 1262 32.67 15.01 -34.65
C TRP A 1262 34.06 15.45 -35.22
N ASP A 1263 35.10 14.62 -35.38
CA ASP A 1263 35.12 13.27 -35.96
C ASP A 1263 36.56 12.68 -36.01
N THR A 1264 36.66 11.36 -36.17
CA THR A 1264 37.79 10.60 -36.77
C THR A 1264 39.21 10.58 -36.15
N HIS A 1265 39.50 9.43 -35.51
CA HIS A 1265 40.62 8.51 -35.78
C HIS A 1265 42.11 8.84 -35.54
N SER A 1266 42.78 7.79 -35.04
CA SER A 1266 44.17 7.37 -35.28
C SER A 1266 45.26 7.86 -34.30
N PRO A 1267 46.38 7.11 -34.13
CA PRO A 1267 46.40 5.91 -33.28
C PRO A 1267 47.60 5.87 -32.30
N ALA A 1268 47.78 4.73 -31.61
CA ALA A 1268 48.82 4.44 -30.59
C ALA A 1268 48.59 5.16 -29.24
N LEU A 1269 48.74 4.50 -28.08
CA LEU A 1269 49.44 3.25 -27.75
C LEU A 1269 48.53 2.28 -26.97
#